data_AF-A0A928CTS7-F1
#
_entry.id   AF-A0A928CTS7-F1
#
_cell.length_a   1.000
_cell.length_b   1.000
_cell.length_c   1.000
_cell.angle_alpha   90.00
_cell.angle_beta   90.00
_cell.angle_gamma   90.00
#
_symmetry.space_group_name_H-M   'P 1'
#
loop_
_entity.id
_entity.type
_entity.pdbx_description
1 polymer ?
#
loop_
_entity_poly.entity_id
_entity_poly.type
_entity_poly.pdbx_seq_one_letter_code
_entity_poly.pdbx_strand_id
1 'polypeptide(L)'
;MTDIRFDCRMSNYKINFDPKNYDTFTYTYRAFDGAGKRGGELYFSHIGEKFSDKRSWSLPPMVADGQWHTVSVTPDDFTAFRTGGMITSLRFDPTNSAGGKIEIKELKFEKRFTPPAKIIWDKNNFALWTYSYNTKKEVVDGILTLTDIKKDCNIGIKKLKIDPELYNTFTFTYRAEGTGKGGGQLYFAHAKQFYSDDRSCRIAPLTADGQWHTVSVSPKDMKLWLTGGNIIQLRFDPTDSPGGKIEIKEMILEKRDPDALKKNAFELTAAKLDAPQWPRLKSEIWPDGSKNIQAGRHYFQGKMIKSPEDKVRNSKHHEFFLRREFELKEKPVHGYLQFTADDCAQAFVNGHSAGFSNDWRSCQVYNVSDFLRAGKNVLGIHYFNTDTYGGVIAELYVQYADGSSERINSDENFKSNIKEASGWDKAGFDDSSWAGILHCAPPPAAPWGVRLPYRYFSNMQQVKNISLVPKKVTAGEIVRFQITCKGKIPDGPVTISVVLKKNLIWRDEITVDKSNFVPGENGLWTLNFNYRVPLYFNDKYTVSLESDIFSANSGSSGEMTLDIKRIDRDPKFAKKNTFQVVRAASGNPVFQLNGKPFFAAWVNPPAKYQSNVLIPANVASVIFDVKHWWGEGDTILTDVLDHEAQRVAKHFPDAYFMWTLVCRFPADWRSSNPGEMCQDENGLPNADRYSLASLKARQDFGKQMLKAIEYLENSPYANRIIGYRIAGGYSVEWLGWESASGKALDFSPAGKKAFAAFAAEKYPQLDNFAVPSGAERNSLDGKSLLWDQKKHLKAIAYNDFSSDTTAGFMLYLAKKAKELVGKDKVIGTYYGYVSTLHHTGRSQYRSHYALKKVLDSGAVDYIMSPNSYPLRNMGEICGEMKPFASLLKNNIIPVCEDDTRTHNSYDVKGSQRQTITEKQTIAQELRNMAIAICRNSPNYYYPLIHGTEISFPAMAGLINNLKITGQHILDNDTARNAQIALVVSEESIKAMPPVVQMARSGIIDQFYKGDGSVSQRQRIRPVLTYESFIGNQGRFNRSGAPVDQLLAEDLADNPGNYKLYVFINCFKYDDKFLAAVKKLQQRDCVLLWLYAPGYIKGVNSSTANMKALTGMDFVRIDNGIPAAVLRNDGSILGTPAANVTPMFAVNTPGVEILGKYNNGQTGLAAVKTGKALSIFSGVWQLDMKFISDILNRAGVFRYSQTSDPFEANDSLVMLHARYPGKKVITLPRKTDVLNIISGEMLRNTDRIEFNTGLHETSCFYYGDDAEKLQDKLKKQR
;
A
#
# COMPACT_ATOMS: atom_id res chain seq x y z
N MET A 1 -29.41 52.76 -40.53
CA MET A 1 -30.79 52.45 -40.08
C MET A 1 -31.50 53.78 -39.80
N THR A 2 -32.68 54.00 -40.37
CA THR A 2 -33.57 55.15 -40.13
C THR A 2 -34.86 54.66 -39.46
N ASP A 3 -35.48 55.42 -38.56
CA ASP A 3 -36.62 55.03 -37.70
C ASP A 3 -36.37 53.81 -36.81
N ILE A 4 -35.36 53.92 -35.92
CA ILE A 4 -34.97 52.85 -35.01
C ILE A 4 -36.12 52.49 -34.05
N ARG A 5 -36.63 51.26 -34.16
CA ARG A 5 -37.56 50.67 -33.18
C ARG A 5 -36.77 49.92 -32.10
N PHE A 6 -37.43 49.63 -30.98
CA PHE A 6 -36.86 48.76 -29.95
C PHE A 6 -36.46 47.42 -30.58
N ASP A 7 -35.24 46.96 -30.31
CA ASP A 7 -34.63 45.73 -30.88
C ASP A 7 -34.32 45.78 -32.40
N CYS A 8 -33.85 46.92 -32.91
CA CYS A 8 -33.34 47.02 -34.27
C CYS A 8 -32.04 46.21 -34.43
N ARG A 9 -32.05 45.22 -35.35
CA ARG A 9 -30.96 44.25 -35.52
C ARG A 9 -30.49 44.09 -36.96
N MET A 10 -29.19 43.84 -37.12
CA MET A 10 -28.59 43.33 -38.36
C MET A 10 -28.10 41.90 -38.12
N SER A 11 -28.37 40.98 -39.04
CA SER A 11 -27.88 39.61 -38.92
C SER A 11 -27.16 39.16 -40.19
N ASN A 12 -26.05 38.45 -40.01
CA ASN A 12 -25.34 37.76 -41.08
C ASN A 12 -25.33 36.25 -40.77
N TYR A 13 -26.08 35.49 -41.57
CA TYR A 13 -26.24 34.04 -41.41
C TYR A 13 -25.26 33.22 -42.27
N LYS A 14 -24.28 33.87 -42.92
CA LYS A 14 -23.29 33.25 -43.82
C LYS A 14 -21.87 33.70 -43.49
N ILE A 15 -21.50 33.77 -42.21
CA ILE A 15 -20.12 34.01 -41.79
C ILE A 15 -19.49 32.69 -41.37
N ASN A 16 -18.16 32.55 -41.49
CA ASN A 16 -17.44 31.36 -41.03
C ASN A 16 -16.08 31.78 -40.50
N PHE A 17 -15.90 31.73 -39.18
CA PHE A 17 -14.59 31.92 -38.57
C PHE A 17 -14.44 31.12 -37.28
N ASP A 18 -13.20 30.75 -36.96
CA ASP A 18 -12.87 30.12 -35.68
C ASP A 18 -12.78 31.21 -34.59
N PRO A 19 -13.68 31.21 -33.59
CA PRO A 19 -13.69 32.21 -32.52
C PRO A 19 -12.43 32.17 -31.64
N LYS A 20 -11.59 31.13 -31.72
CA LYS A 20 -10.31 31.06 -30.98
C LYS A 20 -9.28 32.07 -31.46
N ASN A 21 -9.45 32.63 -32.66
CA ASN A 21 -8.49 33.55 -33.29
C ASN A 21 -8.78 35.03 -33.01
N TYR A 22 -9.88 35.36 -32.33
CA TYR A 22 -10.36 36.72 -32.16
C TYR A 22 -10.75 36.99 -30.71
N ASP A 23 -10.33 38.15 -30.20
CA ASP A 23 -10.54 38.54 -28.80
C ASP A 23 -11.34 39.85 -28.68
N THR A 24 -11.42 40.64 -29.74
CA THR A 24 -12.04 41.98 -29.71
C THR A 24 -12.94 42.18 -30.93
N PHE A 25 -14.08 42.82 -30.71
CA PHE A 25 -15.02 43.24 -31.74
C PHE A 25 -15.10 44.76 -31.75
N THR A 26 -14.78 45.38 -32.87
CA THR A 26 -14.76 46.82 -33.08
C THR A 26 -15.86 47.21 -34.07
N TYR A 27 -16.61 48.26 -33.76
CA TYR A 27 -17.60 48.83 -34.67
C TYR A 27 -17.52 50.36 -34.71
N THR A 28 -17.68 50.90 -35.92
CA THR A 28 -17.62 52.33 -36.19
C THR A 28 -19.00 52.83 -36.59
N TYR A 29 -19.53 53.81 -35.88
CA TYR A 29 -20.89 54.32 -36.05
C TYR A 29 -20.97 55.84 -35.90
N ARG A 30 -22.06 56.45 -36.35
CA ARG A 30 -22.53 57.76 -35.89
C ARG A 30 -24.02 57.70 -35.62
N ALA A 31 -24.46 58.29 -34.53
CA ALA A 31 -25.86 58.29 -34.12
C ALA A 31 -26.40 59.72 -34.03
N PHE A 32 -27.69 59.90 -34.33
CA PHE A 32 -28.39 61.18 -34.31
C PHE A 32 -29.61 61.10 -33.40
N ASP A 33 -29.96 62.23 -32.77
CA ASP A 33 -31.09 62.49 -31.87
C ASP A 33 -32.03 61.31 -31.55
N GLY A 34 -31.91 60.79 -30.33
CA GLY A 34 -32.75 59.72 -29.77
C GLY A 34 -32.13 58.32 -29.81
N ALA A 35 -31.20 58.07 -30.73
CA ALA A 35 -30.56 56.76 -30.85
C ALA A 35 -29.42 56.59 -29.83
N GLY A 36 -29.49 55.58 -28.94
CA GLY A 36 -28.30 55.13 -28.19
C GLY A 36 -28.25 55.27 -26.67
N LYS A 37 -29.32 55.70 -25.98
CA LYS A 37 -29.32 55.88 -24.51
C LYS A 37 -29.03 54.60 -23.71
N ARG A 38 -29.32 53.43 -24.28
CA ARG A 38 -29.00 52.11 -23.71
C ARG A 38 -28.10 51.33 -24.67
N GLY A 39 -27.16 50.58 -24.10
CA GLY A 39 -26.32 49.65 -24.84
C GLY A 39 -27.14 48.59 -25.58
N GLY A 40 -26.47 47.86 -26.46
CA GLY A 40 -27.05 46.76 -27.23
C GLY A 40 -26.25 45.47 -27.04
N GLU A 41 -26.36 44.55 -27.99
CA GLU A 41 -25.73 43.24 -27.91
C GLU A 41 -25.20 42.76 -29.27
N LEU A 42 -24.11 41.98 -29.24
CA LEU A 42 -23.63 41.19 -30.37
C LEU A 42 -23.86 39.71 -30.07
N TYR A 43 -24.87 39.13 -30.68
CA TYR A 43 -25.15 37.69 -30.61
C TYR A 43 -24.34 36.90 -31.63
N PHE A 44 -24.01 35.67 -31.27
CA PHE A 44 -23.32 34.72 -32.13
C PHE A 44 -23.92 33.30 -32.00
N SER A 45 -23.74 32.48 -33.02
CA SER A 45 -24.15 31.07 -32.99
C SER A 45 -23.13 30.19 -33.71
N HIS A 46 -22.94 28.98 -33.19
CA HIS A 46 -22.09 27.96 -33.78
C HIS A 46 -22.86 27.15 -34.83
N ILE A 47 -22.14 26.32 -35.59
CA ILE A 47 -22.73 25.45 -36.61
C ILE A 47 -23.89 24.60 -36.05
N GLY A 48 -25.06 24.70 -36.69
CA GLY A 48 -26.27 23.97 -36.28
C GLY A 48 -27.03 24.56 -35.07
N GLU A 49 -26.59 25.69 -34.52
CA GLU A 49 -27.22 26.33 -33.36
C GLU A 49 -27.99 27.62 -33.71
N LYS A 50 -28.97 28.00 -32.87
CA LYS A 50 -29.70 29.29 -32.96
C LYS A 50 -29.12 30.34 -32.00
N PHE A 51 -29.35 31.63 -32.26
CA PHE A 51 -29.01 32.70 -31.30
C PHE A 51 -29.68 32.47 -29.94
N SER A 52 -28.98 32.86 -28.87
CA SER A 52 -29.44 32.75 -27.48
C SER A 52 -28.79 33.84 -26.63
N ASP A 53 -29.48 34.29 -25.58
CA ASP A 53 -28.98 35.29 -24.63
C ASP A 53 -27.74 34.85 -23.87
N LYS A 54 -27.44 33.55 -23.84
CA LYS A 54 -26.18 33.01 -23.29
C LYS A 54 -25.00 33.08 -24.28
N ARG A 55 -25.24 33.50 -25.52
CA ARG A 55 -24.26 33.59 -26.62
C ARG A 55 -24.26 35.00 -27.23
N SER A 56 -24.04 35.99 -26.39
CA SER A 56 -23.93 37.38 -26.78
C SER A 56 -22.81 38.12 -26.05
N TRP A 57 -22.35 39.22 -26.64
CA TRP A 57 -21.49 40.21 -25.99
C TRP A 57 -22.29 41.48 -25.77
N SER A 58 -22.23 42.05 -24.57
CA SER A 58 -22.86 43.34 -24.28
C SER A 58 -22.07 44.48 -24.93
N LEU A 59 -22.78 45.41 -25.57
CA LEU A 59 -22.23 46.60 -26.21
C LEU A 59 -22.58 47.85 -25.38
N PRO A 60 -21.68 48.83 -25.25
CA PRO A 60 -21.96 50.05 -24.49
C PRO A 60 -23.00 50.96 -25.19
N PRO A 61 -23.64 51.89 -24.45
CA PRO A 61 -24.49 52.93 -25.04
C PRO A 61 -23.76 53.76 -26.11
N MET A 62 -24.52 54.28 -27.07
CA MET A 62 -23.99 55.06 -28.20
C MET A 62 -24.06 56.57 -27.94
N VAL A 63 -23.07 57.32 -28.44
CA VAL A 63 -23.05 58.79 -28.40
C VAL A 63 -23.77 59.35 -29.63
N ALA A 64 -24.79 60.17 -29.39
CA ALA A 64 -25.72 60.68 -30.41
C ALA A 64 -25.43 62.14 -30.80
N ASP A 65 -24.21 62.45 -31.21
CA ASP A 65 -23.75 63.80 -31.58
C ASP A 65 -23.60 64.00 -33.10
N GLY A 66 -24.00 63.01 -33.90
CA GLY A 66 -23.86 63.01 -35.36
C GLY A 66 -22.42 62.82 -35.88
N GLN A 67 -21.42 62.63 -35.01
CA GLN A 67 -20.02 62.40 -35.35
C GLN A 67 -19.69 60.90 -35.42
N TRP A 68 -18.64 60.55 -36.17
CA TRP A 68 -18.16 59.16 -36.24
C TRP A 68 -17.39 58.77 -34.98
N HIS A 69 -17.86 57.71 -34.33
CA HIS A 69 -17.27 57.06 -33.16
C HIS A 69 -16.83 55.64 -33.52
N THR A 70 -15.74 55.17 -32.93
CA THR A 70 -15.30 53.78 -33.01
C THR A 70 -15.28 53.17 -31.62
N VAL A 71 -15.95 52.03 -31.43
CA VAL A 71 -16.04 51.34 -30.15
C VAL A 71 -15.47 49.94 -30.31
N SER A 72 -14.60 49.54 -29.39
CA SER A 72 -14.04 48.19 -29.29
C SER A 72 -14.54 47.50 -28.03
N VAL A 73 -15.10 46.31 -28.18
CA VAL A 73 -15.69 45.49 -27.12
C VAL A 73 -14.91 44.18 -26.99
N THR A 74 -14.60 43.80 -25.76
CA THR A 74 -13.93 42.55 -25.39
C THR A 74 -14.67 41.96 -24.20
N PRO A 75 -15.27 40.76 -24.30
CA PRO A 75 -16.03 40.17 -23.20
C PRO A 75 -15.10 39.68 -22.08
N ASP A 76 -15.59 39.68 -20.84
CA ASP A 76 -14.85 39.15 -19.70
C ASP A 76 -14.82 37.61 -19.67
N ASP A 77 -15.82 36.96 -20.27
CA ASP A 77 -15.90 35.50 -20.43
C ASP A 77 -16.05 35.12 -21.92
N PHE A 78 -15.11 34.29 -22.39
CA PHE A 78 -15.08 33.79 -23.76
C PHE A 78 -15.65 32.37 -23.90
N THR A 79 -16.08 31.74 -22.80
CA THR A 79 -16.42 30.32 -22.77
C THR A 79 -17.45 29.98 -23.83
N ALA A 80 -18.62 30.63 -23.81
CA ALA A 80 -19.67 30.39 -24.80
C ALA A 80 -19.23 30.74 -26.25
N PHE A 81 -18.38 31.76 -26.41
CA PHE A 81 -17.84 32.17 -27.71
C PHE A 81 -16.88 31.12 -28.28
N ARG A 82 -16.14 30.37 -27.45
CA ARG A 82 -15.04 29.50 -27.90
C ARG A 82 -15.31 28.00 -27.85
N THR A 83 -16.28 27.54 -27.07
CA THR A 83 -16.47 26.09 -26.81
C THR A 83 -17.41 25.39 -27.79
N GLY A 84 -18.17 26.11 -28.61
CA GLY A 84 -19.17 25.52 -29.52
C GLY A 84 -18.69 25.23 -30.94
N GLY A 85 -17.43 25.52 -31.29
CA GLY A 85 -16.87 25.31 -32.64
C GLY A 85 -16.77 26.59 -33.48
N MET A 86 -16.95 26.49 -34.79
CA MET A 86 -16.93 27.64 -35.70
C MET A 86 -18.20 28.49 -35.55
N ILE A 87 -18.05 29.81 -35.55
CA ILE A 87 -19.18 30.75 -35.60
C ILE A 87 -19.69 30.83 -37.03
N THR A 88 -20.96 30.48 -37.22
CA THR A 88 -21.63 30.46 -38.53
C THR A 88 -22.60 31.61 -38.74
N SER A 89 -23.02 32.30 -37.67
CA SER A 89 -23.90 33.46 -37.77
C SER A 89 -23.65 34.48 -36.67
N LEU A 90 -23.86 35.76 -37.01
CA LEU A 90 -23.78 36.90 -36.11
C LEU A 90 -25.04 37.75 -36.20
N ARG A 91 -25.48 38.30 -35.07
CA ARG A 91 -26.54 39.30 -35.00
C ARG A 91 -26.03 40.47 -34.18
N PHE A 92 -26.00 41.65 -34.79
CA PHE A 92 -25.55 42.90 -34.19
C PHE A 92 -26.74 43.80 -33.93
N ASP A 93 -26.97 44.08 -32.66
CA ASP A 93 -28.03 44.93 -32.14
C ASP A 93 -27.35 46.17 -31.53
N PRO A 94 -27.21 47.28 -32.27
CA PRO A 94 -26.37 48.40 -31.86
C PRO A 94 -26.87 49.12 -30.60
N THR A 95 -28.18 49.06 -30.30
CA THR A 95 -28.79 49.72 -29.13
C THR A 95 -30.16 49.13 -28.81
N ASN A 96 -30.51 49.12 -27.52
CA ASN A 96 -31.85 48.80 -27.02
C ASN A 96 -32.72 50.06 -26.77
N SER A 97 -32.49 51.14 -27.52
CA SER A 97 -33.28 52.39 -27.45
C SER A 97 -34.11 52.58 -28.72
N ALA A 98 -35.34 53.09 -28.60
CA ALA A 98 -36.17 53.47 -29.75
C ALA A 98 -36.03 54.98 -30.06
N GLY A 99 -36.11 55.34 -31.34
CA GLY A 99 -35.98 56.70 -31.84
C GLY A 99 -34.60 57.01 -32.41
N GLY A 100 -34.55 57.96 -33.35
CA GLY A 100 -33.32 58.45 -33.97
C GLY A 100 -32.80 57.65 -35.17
N LYS A 101 -31.56 57.95 -35.57
CA LYS A 101 -30.89 57.38 -36.74
C LYS A 101 -29.47 56.92 -36.37
N ILE A 102 -29.07 55.72 -36.78
CA ILE A 102 -27.69 55.21 -36.65
C ILE A 102 -27.15 54.88 -38.03
N GLU A 103 -25.97 55.37 -38.32
CA GLU A 103 -25.17 54.95 -39.47
C GLU A 103 -23.97 54.15 -38.98
N ILE A 104 -23.73 52.99 -39.60
CA ILE A 104 -22.60 52.09 -39.27
C ILE A 104 -21.66 52.09 -40.47
N LYS A 105 -20.39 52.39 -40.21
CA LYS A 105 -19.34 52.39 -41.22
C LYS A 105 -18.62 51.06 -41.32
N GLU A 106 -18.36 50.41 -40.19
CA GLU A 106 -17.55 49.18 -40.15
C GLU A 106 -17.92 48.34 -38.93
N LEU A 107 -17.95 47.00 -39.10
CA LEU A 107 -17.98 46.00 -38.03
C LEU A 107 -16.79 45.07 -38.26
N LYS A 108 -15.95 44.83 -37.24
CA LYS A 108 -14.67 44.13 -37.40
C LYS A 108 -14.34 43.29 -36.17
N PHE A 109 -13.95 42.03 -36.37
CA PHE A 109 -13.26 41.27 -35.34
C PHE A 109 -11.74 41.42 -35.50
N GLU A 110 -11.05 41.70 -34.40
CA GLU A 110 -9.60 41.86 -34.39
C GLU A 110 -8.92 40.56 -34.01
N LYS A 111 -7.95 40.16 -34.83
CA LYS A 111 -7.14 38.96 -34.60
C LYS A 111 -6.31 39.13 -33.33
N ARG A 112 -6.14 38.04 -32.60
CA ARG A 112 -5.33 37.96 -31.38
C ARG A 112 -3.90 38.49 -31.58
N PHE A 113 -3.45 39.42 -30.74
CA PHE A 113 -2.09 39.98 -30.78
C PHE A 113 -1.05 39.00 -30.22
N THR A 114 -0.02 38.69 -31.00
CA THR A 114 1.19 37.97 -30.59
C THR A 114 2.36 38.94 -30.79
N PRO A 115 3.20 39.23 -29.78
CA PRO A 115 4.31 40.16 -29.96
C PRO A 115 5.27 39.64 -31.05
N PRO A 116 5.84 40.51 -31.90
CA PRO A 116 6.91 40.13 -32.80
C PRO A 116 8.14 39.67 -31.99
N ALA A 117 8.96 38.76 -32.55
CA ALA A 117 10.19 38.27 -31.91
C ALA A 117 11.19 39.40 -31.56
N LYS A 118 11.03 40.57 -32.19
CA LYS A 118 11.80 41.79 -31.93
C LYS A 118 10.84 42.96 -31.72
N ILE A 119 10.97 43.63 -30.59
CA ILE A 119 10.24 44.82 -30.17
C ILE A 119 11.11 46.04 -30.47
N ILE A 120 10.63 46.87 -31.39
CA ILE A 120 11.21 48.17 -31.75
C ILE A 120 10.24 49.24 -31.29
N TRP A 121 10.75 50.35 -30.76
CA TRP A 121 9.93 51.40 -30.19
C TRP A 121 9.36 52.31 -31.29
N ASP A 122 8.20 51.96 -31.81
CA ASP A 122 7.39 52.83 -32.67
C ASP A 122 6.09 53.25 -31.96
N LYS A 123 5.36 54.22 -32.52
CA LYS A 123 4.11 54.74 -31.92
C LYS A 123 3.05 53.64 -31.66
N ASN A 124 3.04 52.55 -32.43
CA ASN A 124 2.05 51.48 -32.30
C ASN A 124 2.48 50.43 -31.26
N ASN A 125 3.74 50.02 -31.25
CA ASN A 125 4.30 49.07 -30.29
C ASN A 125 4.43 49.67 -28.89
N PHE A 126 4.86 50.92 -28.79
CA PHE A 126 5.05 51.61 -27.50
C PHE A 126 3.72 51.84 -26.75
N ALA A 127 2.62 52.08 -27.46
CA ALA A 127 1.29 52.29 -26.87
C ALA A 127 0.78 51.06 -26.07
N LEU A 128 1.33 49.87 -26.29
CA LEU A 128 0.97 48.64 -25.58
C LEU A 128 1.69 48.50 -24.21
N TRP A 129 2.73 49.30 -23.95
CA TRP A 129 3.49 49.29 -22.71
C TRP A 129 2.92 50.30 -21.70
N THR A 130 2.09 49.81 -20.78
CA THR A 130 1.26 50.60 -19.85
C THR A 130 1.59 50.30 -18.38
N TYR A 131 2.71 50.84 -17.91
CA TYR A 131 2.99 51.15 -16.50
C TYR A 131 4.29 51.98 -16.47
N SER A 132 4.38 52.96 -15.57
CA SER A 132 5.64 53.64 -15.22
C SER A 132 5.46 54.29 -13.84
N TYR A 133 5.62 53.49 -12.79
CA TYR A 133 5.89 54.05 -11.48
C TYR A 133 7.37 54.45 -11.46
N ASN A 134 7.69 55.58 -10.84
CA ASN A 134 9.07 55.96 -10.53
C ASN A 134 10.01 56.22 -11.74
N THR A 135 9.50 56.49 -12.95
CA THR A 135 10.31 57.02 -14.08
C THR A 135 9.42 57.70 -15.12
N LYS A 136 9.97 58.69 -15.83
CA LYS A 136 9.41 59.23 -17.07
C LYS A 136 9.90 58.40 -18.25
N LYS A 137 9.00 58.07 -19.17
CA LYS A 137 9.31 57.34 -20.40
C LYS A 137 8.87 58.13 -21.63
N GLU A 138 9.70 58.12 -22.66
CA GLU A 138 9.40 58.69 -23.97
C GLU A 138 10.08 57.87 -25.06
N VAL A 139 9.60 58.01 -26.30
CA VAL A 139 10.26 57.42 -27.47
C VAL A 139 10.77 58.55 -28.36
N VAL A 140 12.08 58.64 -28.52
CA VAL A 140 12.76 59.63 -29.36
C VAL A 140 13.54 58.87 -30.43
N ASP A 141 13.28 59.16 -31.71
CA ASP A 141 13.93 58.53 -32.87
C ASP A 141 14.01 56.99 -32.82
N GLY A 142 12.94 56.35 -32.33
CA GLY A 142 12.85 54.89 -32.26
C GLY A 142 13.57 54.26 -31.06
N ILE A 143 14.02 55.07 -30.10
CA ILE A 143 14.68 54.65 -28.86
C ILE A 143 13.77 54.97 -27.68
N LEU A 144 13.56 54.00 -26.79
CA LEU A 144 12.87 54.23 -25.52
C LEU A 144 13.83 54.88 -24.53
N THR A 145 13.53 56.10 -24.13
CA THR A 145 14.30 56.88 -23.17
C THR A 145 13.59 56.92 -21.83
N LEU A 146 14.27 56.48 -20.77
CA LEU A 146 13.83 56.53 -19.39
C LEU A 146 14.63 57.63 -18.64
N THR A 147 13.92 58.58 -18.04
CA THR A 147 14.46 59.70 -17.26
C THR A 147 13.71 59.83 -15.93
N ASP A 148 14.14 60.73 -15.03
CA ASP A 148 13.56 60.88 -13.68
C ASP A 148 13.45 59.53 -12.95
N ILE A 149 14.50 58.71 -13.09
CA ILE A 149 14.54 57.35 -12.58
C ILE A 149 14.63 57.40 -11.05
N LYS A 150 13.59 56.91 -10.38
CA LYS A 150 13.54 56.68 -8.94
C LYS A 150 13.67 55.17 -8.68
N LYS A 151 13.81 54.78 -7.42
CA LYS A 151 13.93 53.37 -7.01
C LYS A 151 12.75 52.53 -7.55
N ASP A 152 13.03 51.31 -8.02
CA ASP A 152 12.08 50.35 -8.61
C ASP A 152 11.37 50.87 -9.89
N CYS A 153 12.11 51.53 -10.77
CA CYS A 153 11.57 52.00 -12.05
C CYS A 153 11.18 50.82 -12.94
N ASN A 154 10.01 50.90 -13.59
CA ASN A 154 9.52 49.78 -14.39
C ASN A 154 8.63 50.21 -15.55
N ILE A 155 8.59 49.35 -16.58
CA ILE A 155 7.62 49.41 -17.68
C ILE A 155 6.99 48.03 -17.86
N GLY A 156 5.72 47.95 -18.24
CA GLY A 156 5.06 46.65 -18.43
C GLY A 156 4.09 46.60 -19.60
N ILE A 157 3.88 45.40 -20.12
CA ILE A 157 2.94 45.09 -21.21
C ILE A 157 1.99 43.99 -20.73
N LYS A 158 0.67 44.20 -20.90
CA LYS A 158 -0.38 43.37 -20.29
C LYS A 158 -1.25 42.59 -21.29
N LYS A 159 -0.88 42.60 -22.56
CA LYS A 159 -1.59 41.95 -23.68
C LYS A 159 -0.64 41.09 -24.52
N LEU A 160 -0.03 40.07 -23.90
CA LEU A 160 0.89 39.14 -24.56
C LEU A 160 0.29 37.75 -24.75
N LYS A 161 0.94 36.95 -25.60
CA LYS A 161 0.78 35.50 -25.65
C LYS A 161 2.11 34.86 -26.05
N ILE A 162 3.07 34.84 -25.12
CA ILE A 162 4.35 34.16 -25.33
C ILE A 162 4.18 32.70 -24.94
N ASP A 163 4.53 31.81 -25.86
CA ASP A 163 4.65 30.38 -25.56
C ASP A 163 6.00 30.16 -24.86
N PRO A 164 6.00 29.84 -23.55
CA PRO A 164 7.24 29.69 -22.80
C PRO A 164 8.05 28.46 -23.25
N GLU A 165 7.47 27.53 -24.01
CA GLU A 165 8.21 26.40 -24.61
C GLU A 165 9.03 26.81 -25.84
N LEU A 166 8.54 27.83 -26.57
CA LEU A 166 9.15 28.31 -27.80
C LEU A 166 10.08 29.51 -27.60
N TYR A 167 9.87 30.31 -26.55
CA TYR A 167 10.64 31.53 -26.28
C TYR A 167 11.12 31.54 -24.83
N ASN A 168 12.44 31.59 -24.65
CA ASN A 168 13.07 31.49 -23.34
C ASN A 168 14.32 32.34 -23.18
N THR A 169 14.57 33.33 -24.03
CA THR A 169 15.66 34.28 -23.79
C THR A 169 15.15 35.67 -24.12
N PHE A 170 15.35 36.59 -23.18
CA PHE A 170 14.99 37.99 -23.35
C PHE A 170 16.27 38.81 -23.46
N THR A 171 16.51 39.39 -24.62
CA THR A 171 17.70 40.19 -24.91
C THR A 171 17.28 41.64 -25.12
N PHE A 172 18.00 42.59 -24.53
CA PHE A 172 17.75 44.01 -24.79
C PHE A 172 19.06 44.78 -24.95
N THR A 173 19.03 45.78 -25.81
CA THR A 173 20.19 46.64 -26.10
C THR A 173 19.94 48.02 -25.52
N TYR A 174 20.83 48.49 -24.65
CA TYR A 174 20.67 49.72 -23.88
C TYR A 174 21.95 50.54 -23.83
N ARG A 175 21.85 51.83 -23.48
CA ARG A 175 22.96 52.63 -22.93
C ARG A 175 22.46 53.37 -21.70
N ALA A 176 23.32 53.56 -20.71
CA ALA A 176 22.96 54.23 -19.47
C ALA A 176 24.01 55.26 -19.07
N GLU A 177 23.58 56.34 -18.42
CA GLU A 177 24.45 57.38 -17.85
C GLU A 177 23.93 57.76 -16.47
N GLY A 178 24.82 57.90 -15.49
CA GLY A 178 24.47 58.37 -14.15
C GLY A 178 23.55 57.45 -13.33
N THR A 179 23.35 56.19 -13.74
CA THR A 179 22.62 55.18 -12.97
C THR A 179 23.52 54.55 -11.91
N GLY A 180 22.96 54.18 -10.74
CA GLY A 180 23.71 53.54 -9.65
C GLY A 180 24.05 52.06 -9.89
N LYS A 181 24.72 51.41 -8.92
CA LYS A 181 25.20 50.01 -9.01
C LYS A 181 24.14 48.92 -8.75
N GLY A 182 22.86 49.27 -8.63
CA GLY A 182 21.77 48.31 -8.40
C GLY A 182 21.37 47.57 -9.68
N GLY A 183 21.20 46.24 -9.58
CA GLY A 183 20.58 45.43 -10.63
C GLY A 183 19.08 45.66 -10.74
N GLY A 184 18.41 44.97 -11.65
CA GLY A 184 16.96 45.04 -11.83
C GLY A 184 16.31 43.67 -11.97
N GLN A 185 15.08 43.62 -12.48
CA GLN A 185 14.32 42.37 -12.66
C GLN A 185 13.43 42.39 -13.91
N LEU A 186 13.19 41.22 -14.50
CA LEU A 186 12.16 40.98 -15.50
C LEU A 186 11.10 40.06 -14.91
N TYR A 187 9.89 40.57 -14.69
CA TYR A 187 8.73 39.82 -14.18
C TYR A 187 7.84 39.31 -15.32
N PHE A 188 7.18 38.17 -15.09
CA PHE A 188 6.22 37.57 -16.02
C PHE A 188 4.96 37.06 -15.31
N ALA A 189 3.84 36.98 -16.03
CA ALA A 189 2.58 36.45 -15.49
C ALA A 189 1.78 35.65 -16.51
N HIS A 190 1.20 34.52 -16.07
CA HIS A 190 0.29 33.67 -16.85
C HIS A 190 -1.20 34.05 -16.70
N ALA A 191 -1.52 34.91 -15.72
CA ALA A 191 -2.87 35.40 -15.42
C ALA A 191 -2.80 36.90 -15.05
N LYS A 192 -3.90 37.65 -15.25
CA LYS A 192 -3.95 39.07 -14.88
C LYS A 192 -3.82 39.20 -13.34
N GLN A 193 -2.95 40.12 -12.88
CA GLN A 193 -2.76 40.56 -11.47
C GLN A 193 -1.72 39.81 -10.59
N PHE A 194 -0.76 39.06 -11.13
CA PHE A 194 0.25 38.35 -10.30
C PHE A 194 1.69 38.51 -10.81
N TYR A 195 2.42 39.51 -10.31
CA TYR A 195 3.89 39.49 -10.29
C TYR A 195 4.37 39.08 -8.90
N SER A 196 5.34 38.16 -8.84
CA SER A 196 5.96 37.67 -7.62
C SER A 196 7.43 37.32 -7.87
N ASP A 197 8.23 37.19 -6.82
CA ASP A 197 9.66 36.86 -6.95
C ASP A 197 9.90 35.49 -7.58
N ASP A 198 9.02 34.50 -7.36
CA ASP A 198 9.09 33.20 -8.04
C ASP A 198 8.73 33.25 -9.54
N ARG A 199 8.32 34.43 -10.05
CA ARG A 199 7.97 34.72 -11.45
C ARG A 199 8.74 35.92 -11.99
N SER A 200 10.03 36.00 -11.64
CA SER A 200 10.94 37.01 -12.13
C SER A 200 12.31 36.43 -12.48
N CYS A 201 13.12 37.20 -13.22
CA CYS A 201 14.53 36.94 -13.45
C CYS A 201 15.34 38.17 -13.12
N ARG A 202 16.52 37.98 -12.54
CA ARG A 202 17.41 39.07 -12.17
C ARG A 202 18.14 39.63 -13.40
N ILE A 203 18.21 40.96 -13.48
CA ILE A 203 19.02 41.72 -14.43
C ILE A 203 20.24 42.22 -13.65
N ALA A 204 21.44 41.99 -14.18
CA ALA A 204 22.68 42.51 -13.56
C ALA A 204 22.70 44.05 -13.59
N PRO A 205 23.48 44.72 -12.70
CA PRO A 205 23.66 46.17 -12.78
C PRO A 205 24.09 46.62 -14.17
N LEU A 206 23.46 47.68 -14.67
CA LEU A 206 23.74 48.24 -15.98
C LEU A 206 25.09 48.97 -16.00
N THR A 207 25.86 48.82 -17.07
CA THR A 207 27.08 49.60 -17.31
C THR A 207 26.68 51.01 -17.73
N ALA A 208 27.06 52.01 -16.93
CA ALA A 208 26.64 53.41 -17.07
C ALA A 208 27.72 54.32 -17.67
N ASP A 209 28.28 53.93 -18.81
CA ASP A 209 29.39 54.62 -19.51
C ASP A 209 28.94 55.42 -20.75
N GLY A 210 27.63 55.54 -20.97
CA GLY A 210 27.04 56.22 -22.14
C GLY A 210 27.17 55.44 -23.46
N GLN A 211 27.78 54.24 -23.46
CA GLN A 211 27.93 53.39 -24.65
C GLN A 211 26.79 52.36 -24.76
N TRP A 212 26.55 51.85 -25.98
CA TRP A 212 25.56 50.79 -26.20
C TRP A 212 26.09 49.43 -25.75
N HIS A 213 25.29 48.74 -24.94
CA HIS A 213 25.51 47.40 -24.41
C HIS A 213 24.31 46.51 -24.73
N THR A 214 24.53 45.20 -24.82
CA THR A 214 23.45 44.22 -24.98
C THR A 214 23.47 43.25 -23.80
N VAL A 215 22.31 43.04 -23.19
CA VAL A 215 22.13 42.10 -22.08
C VAL A 215 21.10 41.05 -22.47
N SER A 216 21.43 39.79 -22.26
CA SER A 216 20.53 38.64 -22.42
C SER A 216 20.24 38.03 -21.05
N VAL A 217 18.96 37.88 -20.72
CA VAL A 217 18.51 37.17 -19.52
C VAL A 217 17.79 35.88 -19.93
N SER A 218 18.18 34.76 -19.30
CA SER A 218 17.67 33.42 -19.62
C SER A 218 17.11 32.72 -18.36
N PRO A 219 15.96 32.01 -18.43
CA PRO A 219 15.22 31.37 -17.35
C PRO A 219 15.90 30.25 -16.55
N LYS A 220 17.23 30.12 -16.53
CA LYS A 220 17.89 29.10 -15.69
C LYS A 220 17.46 29.19 -14.21
N ASP A 221 16.98 30.37 -13.79
CA ASP A 221 16.53 30.68 -12.43
C ASP A 221 15.01 30.91 -12.27
N MET A 222 14.19 30.80 -13.34
CA MET A 222 12.75 31.10 -13.27
C MET A 222 11.90 29.85 -12.98
N LYS A 223 11.69 29.55 -11.68
CA LYS A 223 10.99 28.33 -11.20
C LYS A 223 9.64 28.03 -11.86
N LEU A 224 8.94 29.04 -12.39
CA LEU A 224 7.57 28.91 -12.88
C LEU A 224 7.36 29.31 -14.36
N TRP A 225 8.42 29.57 -15.13
CA TRP A 225 8.31 30.05 -16.52
C TRP A 225 7.47 29.11 -17.42
N LEU A 226 7.64 27.80 -17.24
CA LEU A 226 6.93 26.77 -18.02
C LEU A 226 5.59 26.33 -17.39
N THR A 227 5.27 26.81 -16.19
CA THR A 227 4.13 26.28 -15.39
C THR A 227 3.02 27.32 -15.28
N GLY A 228 2.09 27.31 -16.23
CA GLY A 228 0.94 28.23 -16.22
C GLY A 228 0.30 28.52 -17.58
N GLY A 229 0.80 27.93 -18.66
CA GLY A 229 0.35 28.22 -20.03
C GLY A 229 1.08 29.42 -20.63
N ASN A 230 0.48 30.13 -21.58
CA ASN A 230 1.13 31.29 -22.20
C ASN A 230 1.40 32.41 -21.18
N ILE A 231 2.53 33.09 -21.31
CA ILE A 231 2.80 34.33 -20.58
C ILE A 231 2.01 35.45 -21.25
N ILE A 232 1.18 36.14 -20.48
CA ILE A 232 0.26 37.16 -20.95
C ILE A 232 0.62 38.57 -20.48
N GLN A 233 1.55 38.71 -19.52
CA GLN A 233 2.09 39.99 -19.08
C GLN A 233 3.61 39.89 -18.86
N LEU A 234 4.33 40.95 -19.21
CA LEU A 234 5.73 41.17 -18.84
C LEU A 234 5.87 42.52 -18.14
N ARG A 235 6.73 42.60 -17.13
CA ARG A 235 7.16 43.84 -16.49
C ARG A 235 8.69 43.86 -16.47
N PHE A 236 9.28 44.92 -16.98
CA PHE A 236 10.71 45.12 -17.14
C PHE A 236 11.18 46.25 -16.23
N ASP A 237 12.06 45.91 -15.31
CA ASP A 237 12.62 46.78 -14.28
C ASP A 237 14.13 46.84 -14.52
N PRO A 238 14.64 47.84 -15.26
CA PRO A 238 16.03 47.82 -15.70
C PRO A 238 17.05 48.02 -14.56
N THR A 239 16.67 48.68 -13.47
CA THR A 239 17.54 48.93 -12.31
C THR A 239 16.74 49.29 -11.04
N ASP A 240 17.26 48.92 -9.88
CA ASP A 240 16.77 49.30 -8.55
C ASP A 240 17.43 50.60 -8.04
N SER A 241 18.38 51.21 -8.78
CA SER A 241 19.04 52.45 -8.36
C SER A 241 18.34 53.70 -8.91
N PRO A 242 18.09 54.73 -8.07
CA PRO A 242 17.62 56.02 -8.56
C PRO A 242 18.75 56.79 -9.26
N GLY A 243 18.37 57.73 -10.13
CA GLY A 243 19.27 58.63 -10.85
C GLY A 243 19.63 58.16 -12.25
N GLY A 244 20.07 59.10 -13.08
CA GLY A 244 20.57 58.83 -14.43
C GLY A 244 19.50 58.79 -15.53
N LYS A 245 19.95 58.33 -16.70
CA LYS A 245 19.17 58.17 -17.94
C LYS A 245 19.47 56.77 -18.51
N ILE A 246 18.43 56.05 -18.94
CA ILE A 246 18.56 54.76 -19.63
C ILE A 246 17.87 54.85 -20.98
N GLU A 247 18.58 54.53 -22.05
CA GLU A 247 18.05 54.46 -23.40
C GLU A 247 18.07 53.02 -23.87
N ILE A 248 16.95 52.52 -24.40
CA ILE A 248 16.77 51.15 -24.87
C ILE A 248 16.44 51.19 -26.35
N LYS A 249 17.32 50.59 -27.16
CA LYS A 249 17.18 50.56 -28.62
C LYS A 249 16.16 49.52 -29.07
N GLU A 250 16.21 48.33 -28.47
CA GLU A 250 15.36 47.20 -28.85
C GLU A 250 15.29 46.17 -27.72
N MET A 251 14.21 45.39 -27.72
CA MET A 251 14.03 44.20 -26.89
C MET A 251 13.68 43.01 -27.80
N ILE A 252 14.23 41.83 -27.54
CA ILE A 252 14.10 40.64 -28.38
C ILE A 252 13.70 39.47 -27.47
N LEU A 253 12.65 38.77 -27.88
CA LEU A 253 12.28 37.46 -27.33
C LEU A 253 12.76 36.40 -28.32
N GLU A 254 13.86 35.77 -27.98
CA GLU A 254 14.52 34.81 -28.86
C GLU A 254 13.82 33.45 -28.78
N LYS A 255 13.68 32.81 -29.96
CA LYS A 255 13.19 31.43 -30.03
C LYS A 255 14.21 30.49 -29.41
N ARG A 256 13.71 29.47 -28.73
CA ARG A 256 14.49 28.34 -28.24
C ARG A 256 15.24 27.71 -29.42
N ASP A 257 16.55 27.58 -29.28
CA ASP A 257 17.39 26.88 -30.26
C ASP A 257 16.87 25.43 -30.47
N PRO A 258 16.47 25.03 -31.70
CA PRO A 258 16.03 23.68 -32.00
C PRO A 258 17.08 22.59 -31.70
N ASP A 259 18.37 22.92 -31.78
CA ASP A 259 19.45 21.99 -31.41
C ASP A 259 19.64 21.92 -29.89
N ALA A 260 19.21 22.96 -29.15
CA ALA A 260 19.05 22.87 -27.70
C ALA A 260 17.92 21.91 -27.31
N LEU A 261 16.87 21.66 -28.13
CA LEU A 261 15.87 20.61 -27.83
C LEU A 261 16.45 19.19 -27.93
N LYS A 262 17.45 18.96 -28.79
CA LYS A 262 18.19 17.68 -28.86
C LYS A 262 19.20 17.54 -27.72
N LYS A 263 19.81 18.63 -27.26
CA LYS A 263 20.68 18.66 -26.07
C LYS A 263 19.90 18.64 -24.74
N ASN A 264 18.66 19.14 -24.74
CA ASN A 264 17.74 19.24 -23.58
C ASN A 264 16.62 18.19 -23.60
N ALA A 265 16.73 17.13 -24.42
CA ALA A 265 15.75 16.04 -24.43
C ALA A 265 15.52 15.45 -23.02
N PHE A 266 16.52 15.59 -22.13
CA PHE A 266 16.49 15.13 -20.75
C PHE A 266 15.94 16.17 -19.74
N GLU A 267 15.23 17.22 -20.16
CA GLU A 267 14.45 18.04 -19.23
C GLU A 267 13.40 17.18 -18.49
N LEU A 268 13.24 17.41 -17.18
CA LEU A 268 12.35 16.64 -16.31
C LEU A 268 10.95 16.54 -16.93
N THR A 269 10.62 15.37 -17.48
CA THR A 269 9.26 15.10 -17.95
C THR A 269 8.32 15.22 -16.76
N ALA A 270 7.29 16.06 -16.90
CA ALA A 270 6.23 16.16 -15.90
C ALA A 270 5.72 14.76 -15.56
N ALA A 271 5.52 14.48 -14.27
CA ALA A 271 5.09 13.15 -13.84
C ALA A 271 3.72 12.83 -14.46
N LYS A 272 3.54 11.59 -14.94
CA LYS A 272 2.29 11.15 -15.56
C LYS A 272 1.76 9.89 -14.90
N LEU A 273 0.45 9.75 -14.95
CA LEU A 273 -0.19 8.47 -14.65
C LEU A 273 0.16 7.48 -15.76
N ASP A 274 0.63 6.29 -15.37
CA ASP A 274 0.85 5.16 -16.28
C ASP A 274 -0.40 4.26 -16.39
N ALA A 275 -1.56 4.76 -15.97
CA ALA A 275 -2.86 4.10 -15.97
C ALA A 275 -3.98 5.15 -16.05
N PRO A 276 -5.24 4.77 -16.34
CA PRO A 276 -6.36 5.70 -16.26
C PRO A 276 -6.50 6.25 -14.84
N GLN A 277 -7.00 7.48 -14.71
CA GLN A 277 -7.32 8.04 -13.39
C GLN A 277 -8.39 7.19 -12.72
N TRP A 278 -8.16 6.82 -11.46
CA TRP A 278 -9.12 5.99 -10.72
C TRP A 278 -10.32 6.83 -10.26
N PRO A 279 -11.55 6.31 -10.38
CA PRO A 279 -12.74 7.01 -9.90
C PRO A 279 -12.81 6.95 -8.37
N ARG A 280 -13.47 7.92 -7.74
CA ARG A 280 -13.91 7.80 -6.33
C ARG A 280 -14.91 6.65 -6.24
N LEU A 281 -14.79 5.82 -5.20
CA LEU A 281 -15.74 4.76 -4.91
C LEU A 281 -16.46 5.02 -3.60
N LYS A 282 -17.63 4.40 -3.40
CA LYS A 282 -18.24 4.31 -2.07
C LYS A 282 -17.47 3.23 -1.30
N SER A 283 -16.90 3.60 -0.17
CA SER A 283 -16.22 2.65 0.70
C SER A 283 -17.23 1.77 1.43
N GLU A 284 -16.94 0.48 1.50
CA GLU A 284 -17.64 -0.52 2.31
C GLU A 284 -16.80 -0.90 3.55
N ILE A 285 -15.69 -0.19 3.79
CA ILE A 285 -14.88 -0.33 4.99
C ILE A 285 -15.66 0.18 6.20
N TRP A 286 -15.53 -0.57 7.29
CA TRP A 286 -16.10 -0.26 8.59
C TRP A 286 -15.39 0.95 9.21
N PRO A 287 -16.11 2.03 9.59
CA PRO A 287 -15.50 3.18 10.25
C PRO A 287 -14.82 2.82 11.59
N ASP A 288 -15.26 1.75 12.25
CA ASP A 288 -14.86 1.38 13.62
C ASP A 288 -14.79 -0.13 13.94
N GLY A 289 -15.03 -1.02 12.96
CA GLY A 289 -14.98 -2.48 13.18
C GLY A 289 -16.20 -3.13 13.84
N SER A 290 -17.34 -2.43 13.93
CA SER A 290 -18.54 -2.84 14.69
C SER A 290 -19.41 -3.97 14.10
N LYS A 291 -19.02 -4.67 13.03
CA LYS A 291 -19.96 -5.53 12.27
C LYS A 291 -20.34 -6.90 12.87
N ASN A 292 -19.89 -7.23 14.08
CA ASN A 292 -20.26 -8.48 14.77
C ASN A 292 -21.01 -8.25 16.09
N ILE A 293 -21.97 -7.33 16.11
CA ILE A 293 -23.00 -7.35 17.15
C ILE A 293 -24.25 -7.97 16.54
N GLN A 294 -24.46 -9.25 16.84
CA GLN A 294 -25.70 -9.97 16.56
C GLN A 294 -26.90 -9.12 16.99
N ALA A 295 -27.84 -8.92 16.06
CA ALA A 295 -29.18 -8.44 16.37
C ALA A 295 -29.83 -9.41 17.39
N GLY A 296 -30.25 -8.88 18.53
CA GLY A 296 -31.02 -9.62 19.54
C GLY A 296 -30.41 -9.77 20.93
N ARG A 297 -29.19 -9.27 21.21
CA ARG A 297 -28.59 -9.33 22.56
C ARG A 297 -28.74 -8.01 23.32
N HIS A 298 -29.12 -8.07 24.59
CA HIS A 298 -29.19 -6.90 25.49
C HIS A 298 -27.81 -6.24 25.68
N TYR A 299 -27.77 -4.91 25.76
CA TYR A 299 -26.53 -4.14 25.89
C TYR A 299 -26.73 -2.82 26.66
N PHE A 300 -25.64 -2.09 26.94
CA PHE A 300 -25.69 -0.82 27.67
C PHE A 300 -26.68 0.14 27.02
N GLN A 301 -27.60 0.68 27.82
CA GLN A 301 -28.48 1.77 27.40
C GLN A 301 -27.90 3.15 27.71
N GLY A 302 -26.90 3.20 28.60
CA GLY A 302 -26.14 4.41 28.92
C GLY A 302 -25.10 4.78 27.86
N LYS A 303 -24.77 6.07 27.82
CA LYS A 303 -23.72 6.65 26.98
C LYS A 303 -22.42 6.69 27.76
N MET A 304 -21.29 6.66 27.06
CA MET A 304 -20.03 7.07 27.65
C MET A 304 -20.10 8.58 27.94
N ILE A 305 -19.83 8.98 29.18
CA ILE A 305 -19.86 10.36 29.64
C ILE A 305 -18.52 10.78 30.21
N LYS A 306 -18.14 12.05 30.03
CA LYS A 306 -16.91 12.60 30.60
C LYS A 306 -17.05 14.06 30.99
N SER A 307 -16.16 14.57 31.83
CA SER A 307 -16.15 15.99 32.17
C SER A 307 -15.80 16.85 30.94
N PRO A 308 -16.41 18.03 30.75
CA PRO A 308 -15.99 18.98 29.71
C PRO A 308 -14.55 19.47 29.88
N GLU A 309 -14.01 19.40 31.10
CA GLU A 309 -12.63 19.76 31.41
C GLU A 309 -11.64 18.61 31.17
N ASP A 310 -12.11 17.45 30.74
CA ASP A 310 -11.30 16.33 30.25
C ASP A 310 -10.79 16.63 28.83
N LYS A 311 -9.94 17.66 28.73
CA LYS A 311 -9.34 18.22 27.50
C LYS A 311 -7.87 17.79 27.41
N VAL A 312 -7.56 16.86 26.51
CA VAL A 312 -6.19 16.32 26.31
C VAL A 312 -5.17 17.43 26.01
N ARG A 313 -4.18 17.64 26.89
CA ARG A 313 -2.79 18.09 26.60
C ARG A 313 -1.96 18.22 27.91
N ASN A 314 -0.77 17.59 27.91
CA ASN A 314 0.34 17.76 28.88
C ASN A 314 0.21 17.13 30.28
N SER A 315 0.39 15.80 30.34
CA SER A 315 1.14 15.05 31.38
C SER A 315 0.87 15.35 32.88
N LYS A 316 -0.38 15.46 33.31
CA LYS A 316 -0.79 15.25 34.71
C LYS A 316 -1.98 14.30 34.75
N HIS A 317 -2.09 13.47 35.80
CA HIS A 317 -3.33 12.75 36.10
C HIS A 317 -4.42 13.78 36.39
N HIS A 318 -5.55 13.71 35.70
CA HIS A 318 -6.72 14.53 36.02
C HIS A 318 -7.79 13.65 36.66
N GLU A 319 -8.22 14.07 37.85
CA GLU A 319 -9.32 13.47 38.62
C GLU A 319 -10.62 14.21 38.29
N PHE A 320 -11.69 13.45 38.06
CA PHE A 320 -13.00 13.98 37.71
C PHE A 320 -14.08 13.35 38.56
N PHE A 321 -14.93 14.19 39.14
CA PHE A 321 -16.03 13.80 40.02
C PHE A 321 -17.34 13.99 39.29
N LEU A 322 -18.09 12.91 39.06
CA LEU A 322 -19.34 12.88 38.31
C LEU A 322 -20.47 12.43 39.23
N ARG A 323 -21.57 13.17 39.31
CA ARG A 323 -22.72 12.80 40.15
C ARG A 323 -24.04 12.93 39.41
N ARG A 324 -25.00 12.08 39.79
CA ARG A 324 -26.40 12.16 39.37
C ARG A 324 -27.32 11.88 40.56
N GLU A 325 -28.25 12.78 40.84
CA GLU A 325 -29.39 12.52 41.73
C GLU A 325 -30.52 11.85 40.92
N PHE A 326 -31.19 10.88 41.54
CA PHE A 326 -32.35 10.18 40.96
C PHE A 326 -33.30 9.76 42.07
N GLU A 327 -34.58 9.54 41.74
CA GLU A 327 -35.60 9.14 42.70
C GLU A 327 -36.10 7.73 42.40
N LEU A 328 -36.23 6.91 43.45
CA LEU A 328 -36.82 5.58 43.39
C LEU A 328 -38.18 5.60 44.09
N LYS A 329 -39.21 5.02 43.45
CA LYS A 329 -40.60 5.07 43.95
C LYS A 329 -40.74 4.39 45.31
N GLU A 330 -39.99 3.32 45.53
CA GLU A 330 -39.94 2.56 46.78
C GLU A 330 -38.53 1.98 46.99
N LYS A 331 -38.30 1.22 48.07
CA LYS A 331 -37.00 0.58 48.28
C LYS A 331 -36.89 -0.64 47.35
N PRO A 332 -35.89 -0.70 46.45
CA PRO A 332 -35.73 -1.85 45.57
C PRO A 332 -35.32 -3.09 46.36
N VAL A 333 -35.77 -4.26 45.90
CA VAL A 333 -35.30 -5.56 46.42
C VAL A 333 -33.93 -5.94 45.87
N HIS A 334 -33.61 -5.46 44.66
CA HIS A 334 -32.31 -5.66 44.02
C HIS A 334 -31.81 -4.38 43.36
N GLY A 335 -30.54 -4.07 43.55
CA GLY A 335 -29.80 -3.01 42.88
C GLY A 335 -28.43 -3.51 42.42
N TYR A 336 -28.14 -3.45 41.12
CA TYR A 336 -26.86 -3.86 40.54
C TYR A 336 -26.26 -2.72 39.72
N LEU A 337 -25.08 -2.26 40.12
CA LEU A 337 -24.31 -1.26 39.40
C LEU A 337 -23.27 -1.96 38.53
N GLN A 338 -23.30 -1.72 37.22
CA GLN A 338 -22.23 -2.10 36.31
C GLN A 338 -21.55 -0.86 35.73
N PHE A 339 -20.21 -0.78 35.78
CA PHE A 339 -19.46 0.38 35.26
C PHE A 339 -18.00 0.06 34.89
N THR A 340 -17.40 0.93 34.07
CA THR A 340 -15.95 0.97 33.79
C THR A 340 -15.54 2.32 33.21
N ALA A 341 -14.23 2.61 33.14
CA ALA A 341 -13.64 3.86 32.69
C ALA A 341 -12.38 3.62 31.83
N ASP A 342 -11.94 4.62 31.05
CA ASP A 342 -10.77 4.51 30.15
C ASP A 342 -9.48 4.06 30.86
N ASP A 343 -9.27 4.52 32.09
CA ASP A 343 -8.15 4.07 32.93
C ASP A 343 -8.65 3.41 34.22
N CYS A 344 -9.24 4.20 35.12
CA CYS A 344 -9.87 3.67 36.33
C CYS A 344 -10.96 4.58 36.88
N ALA A 345 -11.87 4.00 37.67
CA ALA A 345 -12.93 4.72 38.36
C ALA A 345 -13.35 4.05 39.66
N GLN A 346 -13.76 4.86 40.63
CA GLN A 346 -14.41 4.47 41.87
C GLN A 346 -15.87 4.94 41.84
N ALA A 347 -16.82 4.04 42.11
CA ALA A 347 -18.23 4.38 42.20
C ALA A 347 -18.73 4.47 43.64
N PHE A 348 -19.74 5.32 43.85
CA PHE A 348 -20.39 5.60 45.12
C PHE A 348 -21.92 5.61 44.96
N VAL A 349 -22.64 5.06 45.94
CA VAL A 349 -24.11 5.15 46.01
C VAL A 349 -24.48 5.68 47.39
N ASN A 350 -25.16 6.84 47.44
CA ASN A 350 -25.58 7.49 48.69
C ASN A 350 -24.46 7.67 49.73
N GLY A 351 -23.24 8.02 49.29
CA GLY A 351 -22.09 8.17 50.18
C GLY A 351 -21.35 6.88 50.55
N HIS A 352 -21.81 5.72 50.08
CA HIS A 352 -21.15 4.44 50.27
C HIS A 352 -20.30 4.07 49.06
N SER A 353 -19.06 3.68 49.28
CA SER A 353 -18.16 3.15 48.25
C SER A 353 -18.72 1.84 47.69
N ALA A 354 -19.12 1.84 46.43
CA ALA A 354 -19.77 0.70 45.78
C ALA A 354 -18.77 -0.26 45.14
N GLY A 355 -17.67 0.25 44.56
CA GLY A 355 -16.65 -0.58 43.94
C GLY A 355 -15.66 0.19 43.06
N PHE A 356 -14.55 -0.46 42.72
CA PHE A 356 -13.45 0.10 41.93
C PHE A 356 -13.30 -0.63 40.59
N SER A 357 -12.93 0.09 39.54
CA SER A 357 -12.61 -0.42 38.21
C SER A 357 -11.22 0.06 37.81
N ASN A 358 -10.30 -0.84 37.48
CA ASN A 358 -8.91 -0.55 37.09
C ASN A 358 -8.46 -1.24 35.79
N ASP A 359 -9.36 -1.96 35.12
CA ASP A 359 -9.15 -2.50 33.79
C ASP A 359 -10.28 -2.03 32.90
N TRP A 360 -9.97 -1.07 32.03
CA TRP A 360 -10.92 -0.55 31.08
C TRP A 360 -11.52 -1.65 30.20
N ARG A 361 -10.80 -2.75 29.92
CA ARG A 361 -11.29 -3.83 29.04
C ARG A 361 -12.42 -4.64 29.66
N SER A 362 -12.67 -4.50 30.97
CA SER A 362 -13.69 -5.25 31.71
C SER A 362 -14.68 -4.30 32.40
N CYS A 363 -15.97 -4.60 32.26
CA CYS A 363 -16.99 -3.95 33.09
C CYS A 363 -17.06 -4.64 34.46
N GLN A 364 -17.07 -3.86 35.52
CA GLN A 364 -17.22 -4.36 36.89
C GLN A 364 -18.69 -4.32 37.29
N VAL A 365 -19.14 -5.29 38.08
CA VAL A 365 -20.53 -5.42 38.53
C VAL A 365 -20.56 -5.55 40.06
N TYR A 366 -21.34 -4.70 40.72
CA TYR A 366 -21.48 -4.66 42.17
C TYR A 366 -22.95 -4.68 42.58
N ASN A 367 -23.28 -5.47 43.61
CA ASN A 367 -24.58 -5.41 44.28
C ASN A 367 -24.59 -4.21 45.22
N VAL A 368 -25.50 -3.26 44.97
CA VAL A 368 -25.67 -2.02 45.73
C VAL A 368 -27.05 -1.92 46.37
N SER A 369 -27.79 -3.03 46.46
CA SER A 369 -29.16 -3.08 46.97
C SER A 369 -29.30 -2.41 48.34
N ASP A 370 -28.37 -2.68 49.25
CA ASP A 370 -28.39 -2.16 50.62
C ASP A 370 -28.04 -0.66 50.72
N PHE A 371 -27.44 -0.10 49.66
CA PHE A 371 -27.11 1.33 49.59
C PHE A 371 -28.27 2.17 49.05
N LEU A 372 -29.29 1.53 48.45
CA LEU A 372 -30.44 2.19 47.86
C LEU A 372 -31.60 2.33 48.86
N ARG A 373 -32.38 3.40 48.69
CA ARG A 373 -33.56 3.71 49.53
C ARG A 373 -34.71 4.24 48.68
N ALA A 374 -35.91 4.25 49.25
CA ALA A 374 -37.04 4.97 48.67
C ALA A 374 -36.76 6.49 48.62
N GLY A 375 -37.29 7.16 47.61
CA GLY A 375 -37.07 8.60 47.38
C GLY A 375 -35.70 8.91 46.77
N LYS A 376 -35.06 10.00 47.22
CA LYS A 376 -33.83 10.53 46.62
C LYS A 376 -32.59 9.68 46.89
N ASN A 377 -31.89 9.34 45.81
CA ASN A 377 -30.63 8.62 45.77
C ASN A 377 -29.60 9.37 44.91
N VAL A 378 -28.31 9.12 45.16
CA VAL A 378 -27.19 9.67 44.37
C VAL A 378 -26.27 8.57 43.89
N LEU A 379 -25.91 8.61 42.61
CA LEU A 379 -24.83 7.82 42.01
C LEU A 379 -23.65 8.74 41.74
N GLY A 380 -22.55 8.53 42.46
CA GLY A 380 -21.29 9.23 42.30
C GLY A 380 -20.24 8.37 41.61
N ILE A 381 -19.42 8.96 40.76
CA ILE A 381 -18.33 8.32 40.03
C ILE A 381 -17.12 9.24 40.07
N HIS A 382 -16.04 8.79 40.70
CA HIS A 382 -14.74 9.44 40.65
C HIS A 382 -13.87 8.68 39.64
N TYR A 383 -13.51 9.30 38.51
CA TYR A 383 -12.67 8.66 37.50
C TYR A 383 -11.37 9.42 37.25
N PHE A 384 -10.34 8.66 36.87
CA PHE A 384 -9.00 9.14 36.60
C PHE A 384 -8.71 8.96 35.11
N ASN A 385 -8.10 9.95 34.48
CA ASN A 385 -7.61 9.85 33.10
C ASN A 385 -6.12 10.26 33.04
N THR A 386 -5.32 9.49 32.30
CA THR A 386 -3.85 9.58 32.31
C THR A 386 -3.24 10.06 31.00
N ASP A 387 -3.87 9.83 29.84
CA ASP A 387 -3.30 10.23 28.54
C ASP A 387 -4.35 10.36 27.42
N THR A 388 -5.31 9.43 27.33
CA THR A 388 -6.12 9.24 26.12
C THR A 388 -7.59 9.70 26.22
N TYR A 389 -8.54 8.83 25.86
CA TYR A 389 -9.91 9.18 25.49
C TYR A 389 -10.73 9.77 26.64
N GLY A 390 -10.52 9.26 27.86
CA GLY A 390 -11.13 9.70 29.11
C GLY A 390 -12.64 9.46 29.19
N GLY A 391 -13.16 9.19 30.38
CA GLY A 391 -14.61 9.05 30.63
C GLY A 391 -15.04 7.69 31.14
N VAL A 392 -16.34 7.59 31.45
CA VAL A 392 -16.96 6.48 32.17
C VAL A 392 -18.23 6.04 31.47
N ILE A 393 -18.52 4.74 31.53
CA ILE A 393 -19.83 4.18 31.25
C ILE A 393 -20.35 3.46 32.50
N ALA A 394 -21.61 3.70 32.85
CA ALA A 394 -22.26 3.08 34.00
C ALA A 394 -23.75 2.82 33.74
N GLU A 395 -24.27 1.74 34.30
CA GLU A 395 -25.69 1.40 34.32
C GLU A 395 -26.03 0.79 35.69
N LEU A 396 -26.92 1.43 36.43
CA LEU A 396 -27.52 0.90 37.65
C LEU A 396 -28.90 0.33 37.31
N TYR A 397 -29.06 -0.98 37.46
CA TYR A 397 -30.35 -1.65 37.36
C TYR A 397 -30.97 -1.79 38.74
N VAL A 398 -32.25 -1.46 38.87
CA VAL A 398 -33.03 -1.67 40.10
C VAL A 398 -34.30 -2.47 39.80
N GLN A 399 -34.67 -3.36 40.73
CA GLN A 399 -35.88 -4.14 40.68
C GLN A 399 -36.64 -4.03 42.00
N TYR A 400 -37.95 -3.93 41.90
CA TYR A 400 -38.88 -3.76 43.00
C TYR A 400 -39.56 -5.07 43.39
N ALA A 401 -40.23 -5.07 44.55
CA ALA A 401 -40.86 -6.28 45.10
C ALA A 401 -42.03 -6.79 44.24
N ASP A 402 -42.70 -5.89 43.51
CA ASP A 402 -43.77 -6.21 42.55
C ASP A 402 -43.24 -6.80 41.22
N GLY A 403 -41.92 -6.90 41.07
CA GLY A 403 -41.24 -7.40 39.88
C GLY A 403 -40.97 -6.34 38.81
N SER A 404 -41.47 -5.11 38.98
CA SER A 404 -41.14 -4.00 38.09
C SER A 404 -39.66 -3.58 38.25
N SER A 405 -39.10 -2.94 37.23
CA SER A 405 -37.68 -2.56 37.20
C SER A 405 -37.44 -1.26 36.46
N GLU A 406 -36.40 -0.53 36.84
CA GLU A 406 -35.93 0.64 36.11
C GLU A 406 -34.39 0.68 36.04
N ARG A 407 -33.86 1.57 35.19
CA ARG A 407 -32.42 1.71 34.93
C ARG A 407 -31.99 3.17 35.06
N ILE A 408 -30.88 3.37 35.75
CA ILE A 408 -30.22 4.65 35.90
C ILE A 408 -28.91 4.58 35.13
N ASN A 409 -28.88 5.25 33.99
CA ASN A 409 -27.79 5.19 33.03
C ASN A 409 -26.79 6.34 33.22
N SER A 410 -25.55 6.15 32.79
CA SER A 410 -24.65 7.27 32.50
C SER A 410 -25.18 8.05 31.29
N ASP A 411 -25.68 9.26 31.53
CA ASP A 411 -26.35 10.10 30.53
C ASP A 411 -26.20 11.60 30.88
N GLU A 412 -26.93 12.46 30.16
CA GLU A 412 -26.91 13.93 30.31
C GLU A 412 -27.33 14.43 31.70
N ASN A 413 -27.92 13.59 32.54
CA ASN A 413 -28.33 13.98 33.89
C ASN A 413 -27.17 13.93 34.90
N PHE A 414 -25.98 13.48 34.48
CA PHE A 414 -24.77 13.64 35.29
C PHE A 414 -24.23 15.06 35.21
N LYS A 415 -23.70 15.54 36.33
CA LYS A 415 -22.89 16.74 36.44
C LYS A 415 -21.47 16.39 36.83
N SER A 416 -20.50 17.23 36.46
CA SER A 416 -19.08 17.01 36.71
C SER A 416 -18.38 18.20 37.36
N ASN A 417 -17.34 17.89 38.14
CA ASN A 417 -16.40 18.86 38.70
C ASN A 417 -14.98 18.26 38.68
N ILE A 418 -13.96 19.13 38.66
CA ILE A 418 -12.54 18.77 38.68
C ILE A 418 -11.94 18.84 40.10
N LYS A 419 -12.75 19.14 41.11
CA LYS A 419 -12.35 19.16 42.51
C LYS A 419 -13.37 18.39 43.34
N GLU A 420 -12.87 17.58 44.26
CA GLU A 420 -13.71 16.94 45.26
C GLU A 420 -14.34 18.00 46.18
N ALA A 421 -15.64 17.89 46.41
CA ALA A 421 -16.35 18.71 47.39
C ALA A 421 -16.90 17.80 48.49
N SER A 422 -16.75 18.18 49.76
CA SER A 422 -17.20 17.32 50.88
C SER A 422 -18.68 16.96 50.75
N GLY A 423 -19.00 15.65 50.76
CA GLY A 423 -20.36 15.14 50.63
C GLY A 423 -20.95 15.18 49.22
N TRP A 424 -20.13 15.37 48.18
CA TRP A 424 -20.57 15.40 46.76
C TRP A 424 -21.27 14.11 46.30
N ASP A 425 -21.07 13.00 46.98
CA ASP A 425 -21.62 11.68 46.70
C ASP A 425 -22.88 11.37 47.56
N LYS A 426 -23.35 12.33 48.37
CA LYS A 426 -24.54 12.22 49.23
C LYS A 426 -25.71 13.03 48.68
N ALA A 427 -26.93 12.57 48.98
CA ALA A 427 -28.16 13.27 48.66
C ALA A 427 -28.28 14.61 49.40
N GLY A 428 -28.85 15.62 48.72
CA GLY A 428 -29.04 16.96 49.29
C GLY A 428 -27.85 17.92 49.17
N PHE A 429 -26.75 17.50 48.53
CA PHE A 429 -25.65 18.41 48.17
C PHE A 429 -26.04 19.30 46.99
N ASP A 430 -25.73 20.60 47.08
CA ASP A 430 -25.98 21.59 46.05
C ASP A 430 -24.93 21.52 44.92
N ASP A 431 -25.31 20.92 43.80
CA ASP A 431 -24.50 20.81 42.59
C ASP A 431 -24.90 21.83 41.50
N SER A 432 -25.57 22.92 41.88
CA SER A 432 -26.00 23.97 40.94
C SER A 432 -24.83 24.62 40.18
N SER A 433 -23.63 24.63 40.78
CA SER A 433 -22.39 25.16 40.19
C SER A 433 -21.59 24.16 39.35
N TRP A 434 -21.98 22.88 39.32
CA TRP A 434 -21.24 21.85 38.58
C TRP A 434 -21.60 21.88 37.09
N ALA A 435 -20.62 21.60 36.22
CA ALA A 435 -20.81 21.61 34.78
C ALA A 435 -21.57 20.36 34.30
N GLY A 436 -22.34 20.46 33.21
CA GLY A 436 -22.88 19.28 32.53
C GLY A 436 -21.77 18.36 31.98
N ILE A 437 -22.11 17.17 31.51
CA ILE A 437 -21.14 16.22 30.92
C ILE A 437 -21.03 16.35 29.39
N LEU A 438 -19.96 15.80 28.81
CA LEU A 438 -19.81 15.54 27.38
C LEU A 438 -20.17 14.10 27.05
N HIS A 439 -20.84 13.89 25.92
CA HIS A 439 -21.15 12.56 25.40
C HIS A 439 -20.07 12.07 24.44
N CYS A 440 -19.70 10.80 24.59
CA CYS A 440 -18.90 10.06 23.61
C CYS A 440 -19.76 8.98 22.96
N ALA A 441 -19.27 8.42 21.85
CA ALA A 441 -19.94 7.28 21.21
C ALA A 441 -20.00 6.10 22.20
N PRO A 442 -21.14 5.37 22.29
CA PRO A 442 -21.25 4.21 23.15
C PRO A 442 -20.36 3.07 22.63
N PRO A 443 -19.86 2.17 23.51
CA PRO A 443 -19.15 0.97 23.09
C PRO A 443 -19.94 0.15 22.05
N PRO A 444 -19.33 -0.47 21.03
CA PRO A 444 -17.91 -0.42 20.68
C PRO A 444 -17.55 0.93 20.04
N ALA A 445 -16.75 1.73 20.74
CA ALA A 445 -16.19 2.99 20.33
C ALA A 445 -14.97 3.26 21.21
N ALA A 446 -14.00 4.02 20.72
CA ALA A 446 -12.78 4.29 21.46
C ALA A 446 -13.09 4.87 22.86
N PRO A 447 -12.49 4.34 23.94
CA PRO A 447 -11.35 3.41 23.96
C PRO A 447 -11.68 1.93 23.70
N TRP A 448 -12.94 1.53 23.89
CA TRP A 448 -13.45 0.17 23.71
C TRP A 448 -13.76 -0.12 22.24
N GLY A 449 -12.73 -0.36 21.43
CA GLY A 449 -12.87 -0.86 20.05
C GLY A 449 -13.49 -2.28 19.93
N VAL A 450 -14.10 -2.78 21.01
CA VAL A 450 -14.79 -4.07 21.14
C VAL A 450 -16.04 -3.89 22.00
N ARG A 451 -16.96 -4.84 21.93
CA ARG A 451 -18.09 -4.91 22.86
C ARG A 451 -17.56 -5.13 24.27
N LEU A 452 -17.91 -4.26 25.21
CA LEU A 452 -17.62 -4.47 26.62
C LEU A 452 -18.44 -5.67 27.14
N PRO A 453 -17.89 -6.49 28.06
CA PRO A 453 -18.71 -7.43 28.81
C PRO A 453 -19.91 -6.69 29.42
N TYR A 454 -21.13 -7.18 29.17
CA TYR A 454 -22.37 -6.54 29.61
C TYR A 454 -23.25 -7.58 30.30
N ARG A 455 -23.77 -7.28 31.49
CA ARG A 455 -24.71 -8.16 32.18
C ARG A 455 -26.14 -7.63 32.06
N TYR A 456 -27.06 -8.54 31.73
CA TYR A 456 -28.48 -8.22 31.63
C TYR A 456 -29.25 -8.70 32.87
N PHE A 457 -29.61 -7.76 33.73
CA PHE A 457 -30.10 -8.08 35.08
C PHE A 457 -31.59 -8.41 35.22
N SER A 458 -32.39 -8.35 34.15
CA SER A 458 -33.87 -8.45 34.29
C SER A 458 -34.38 -9.86 34.59
N ASN A 459 -33.54 -10.89 34.44
CA ASN A 459 -33.91 -12.30 34.65
C ASN A 459 -32.77 -13.08 35.36
N MET A 460 -32.21 -12.51 36.42
CA MET A 460 -31.14 -13.16 37.19
C MET A 460 -31.64 -14.39 37.95
N GLN A 461 -30.83 -15.44 37.95
CA GLN A 461 -31.15 -16.76 38.46
C GLN A 461 -30.17 -17.11 39.56
N GLN A 462 -30.71 -17.44 40.73
CA GLN A 462 -29.88 -17.86 41.84
C GLN A 462 -29.48 -19.32 41.65
N VAL A 463 -28.21 -19.57 41.34
CA VAL A 463 -27.66 -20.92 41.23
C VAL A 463 -27.68 -21.58 42.62
N LYS A 464 -28.34 -22.72 42.75
CA LYS A 464 -28.48 -23.49 43.99
C LYS A 464 -27.59 -24.71 44.03
N ASN A 465 -27.47 -25.40 42.91
CA ASN A 465 -26.64 -26.56 42.78
C ASN A 465 -26.10 -26.67 41.36
N ILE A 466 -24.90 -27.22 41.22
CA ILE A 466 -24.32 -27.55 39.93
C ILE A 466 -23.66 -28.91 39.99
N SER A 467 -23.86 -29.70 38.95
CA SER A 467 -23.16 -30.96 38.76
C SER A 467 -22.87 -31.24 37.30
N LEU A 468 -21.88 -32.11 37.09
CA LEU A 468 -21.55 -32.66 35.80
C LEU A 468 -21.40 -34.18 35.92
N VAL A 469 -21.83 -34.92 34.90
CA VAL A 469 -21.73 -36.40 34.87
C VAL A 469 -21.37 -36.86 33.45
N PRO A 470 -20.37 -37.75 33.29
CA PRO A 470 -19.47 -38.26 34.32
C PRO A 470 -18.38 -37.24 34.73
N LYS A 471 -17.81 -37.40 35.94
CA LYS A 471 -16.66 -36.58 36.43
C LYS A 471 -15.31 -37.01 35.87
N LYS A 472 -15.24 -38.23 35.32
CA LYS A 472 -14.10 -38.80 34.60
C LYS A 472 -14.56 -39.13 33.19
N VAL A 473 -13.89 -38.60 32.19
CA VAL A 473 -14.36 -38.68 30.81
C VAL A 473 -13.17 -38.77 29.86
N THR A 474 -13.35 -39.44 28.73
CA THR A 474 -12.36 -39.41 27.66
C THR A 474 -12.61 -38.18 26.77
N ALA A 475 -11.55 -37.49 26.35
CA ALA A 475 -11.65 -36.36 25.43
C ALA A 475 -12.49 -36.74 24.18
N GLY A 476 -13.37 -35.85 23.72
CA GLY A 476 -14.33 -36.14 22.65
C GLY A 476 -15.64 -36.79 23.10
N GLU A 477 -15.74 -37.36 24.30
CA GLU A 477 -17.01 -37.84 24.85
C GLU A 477 -17.86 -36.68 25.39
N ILE A 478 -19.11 -37.01 25.72
CA ILE A 478 -20.10 -36.03 26.18
C ILE A 478 -20.16 -36.04 27.71
N VAL A 479 -20.09 -34.85 28.30
CA VAL A 479 -20.41 -34.59 29.70
C VAL A 479 -21.76 -33.90 29.74
N ARG A 480 -22.66 -34.35 30.61
CA ARG A 480 -23.94 -33.67 30.86
C ARG A 480 -23.78 -32.72 32.03
N PHE A 481 -24.11 -31.45 31.82
CA PHE A 481 -24.22 -30.45 32.87
C PHE A 481 -25.65 -30.37 33.37
N GLN A 482 -25.80 -30.24 34.68
CA GLN A 482 -27.07 -30.03 35.36
C GLN A 482 -26.91 -28.88 36.36
N ILE A 483 -27.69 -27.81 36.17
CA ILE A 483 -27.68 -26.63 37.04
C ILE A 483 -29.08 -26.40 37.59
N THR A 484 -29.23 -26.41 38.91
CA THR A 484 -30.50 -26.04 39.56
C THR A 484 -30.46 -24.56 39.94
N CYS A 485 -31.47 -23.83 39.49
CA CYS A 485 -31.62 -22.39 39.70
C CYS A 485 -32.93 -22.08 40.42
N LYS A 486 -32.98 -20.96 41.15
CA LYS A 486 -34.21 -20.35 41.68
C LYS A 486 -34.48 -19.03 40.96
N GLY A 487 -35.70 -18.86 40.46
CA GLY A 487 -36.14 -17.68 39.70
C GLY A 487 -37.11 -18.02 38.57
N LYS A 488 -37.50 -17.03 37.76
CA LYS A 488 -38.36 -17.27 36.58
C LYS A 488 -37.55 -17.98 35.49
N ILE A 489 -38.07 -19.05 34.90
CA ILE A 489 -37.43 -19.72 33.75
C ILE A 489 -37.25 -18.69 32.60
N PRO A 490 -36.05 -18.59 31.99
CA PRO A 490 -35.81 -17.66 30.88
C PRO A 490 -36.70 -17.91 29.65
N ASP A 491 -37.16 -16.84 28.99
CA ASP A 491 -38.10 -16.90 27.86
C ASP A 491 -37.45 -17.16 26.48
N GLY A 492 -36.12 -17.05 26.35
CA GLY A 492 -35.40 -17.13 25.07
C GLY A 492 -34.15 -18.01 25.11
N PRO A 493 -33.47 -18.20 23.97
CA PRO A 493 -32.21 -18.94 23.95
C PRO A 493 -31.17 -18.25 24.83
N VAL A 494 -30.59 -18.98 25.77
CA VAL A 494 -29.57 -18.49 26.69
C VAL A 494 -28.21 -18.98 26.21
N THR A 495 -27.21 -18.10 26.24
CA THR A 495 -25.82 -18.51 25.99
C THR A 495 -25.14 -18.87 27.31
N ILE A 496 -24.59 -20.07 27.39
CA ILE A 496 -23.77 -20.57 28.49
C ILE A 496 -22.34 -20.73 28.00
N SER A 497 -21.40 -20.10 28.68
CA SER A 497 -19.97 -20.33 28.46
C SER A 497 -19.49 -21.46 29.36
N VAL A 498 -19.05 -22.58 28.78
CA VAL A 498 -18.30 -23.62 29.49
C VAL A 498 -16.84 -23.20 29.55
N VAL A 499 -16.32 -23.03 30.76
CA VAL A 499 -14.95 -22.57 30.99
C VAL A 499 -14.14 -23.68 31.65
N LEU A 500 -13.11 -24.18 30.97
CA LEU A 500 -12.16 -25.15 31.52
C LEU A 500 -10.84 -24.43 31.83
N LYS A 501 -10.39 -24.52 33.09
CA LYS A 501 -9.20 -23.81 33.60
C LYS A 501 -8.17 -24.80 34.13
N LYS A 502 -6.93 -24.64 33.69
CA LYS A 502 -5.70 -25.23 34.25
C LYS A 502 -4.62 -24.15 34.25
N ASN A 503 -3.58 -24.30 33.43
CA ASN A 503 -2.57 -23.26 33.14
C ASN A 503 -3.09 -22.22 32.12
N LEU A 504 -3.97 -22.67 31.23
CA LEU A 504 -4.70 -21.84 30.27
C LEU A 504 -6.19 -21.94 30.53
N ILE A 505 -6.94 -20.97 30.03
CA ILE A 505 -8.40 -20.92 30.11
C ILE A 505 -8.96 -21.22 28.72
N TRP A 506 -9.73 -22.29 28.61
CA TRP A 506 -10.54 -22.59 27.43
C TRP A 506 -11.99 -22.18 27.67
N ARG A 507 -12.62 -21.54 26.68
CA ARG A 507 -14.02 -21.13 26.75
C ARG A 507 -14.77 -21.57 25.49
N ASP A 508 -15.87 -22.31 25.68
CA ASP A 508 -16.83 -22.64 24.63
C ASP A 508 -18.20 -22.04 24.95
N GLU A 509 -18.81 -21.40 23.95
CA GLU A 509 -20.19 -20.91 24.05
C GLU A 509 -21.17 -21.98 23.55
N ILE A 510 -22.22 -22.22 24.33
CA ILE A 510 -23.32 -23.13 24.02
C ILE A 510 -24.61 -22.33 24.12
N THR A 511 -25.43 -22.38 23.07
CA THR A 511 -26.78 -21.84 23.11
C THR A 511 -27.73 -22.94 23.55
N VAL A 512 -28.49 -22.69 24.62
CA VAL A 512 -29.54 -23.57 25.15
C VAL A 512 -30.90 -22.92 24.92
N ASP A 513 -31.93 -23.71 24.65
CA ASP A 513 -33.28 -23.22 24.41
C ASP A 513 -34.26 -23.74 25.47
N LYS A 514 -35.56 -23.43 25.30
CA LYS A 514 -36.62 -23.78 26.25
C LYS A 514 -36.64 -25.27 26.61
N SER A 515 -36.25 -26.16 25.69
CA SER A 515 -36.21 -27.62 25.91
C SER A 515 -35.13 -28.05 26.90
N ASN A 516 -34.11 -27.22 27.14
CA ASN A 516 -33.06 -27.50 28.12
C ASN A 516 -33.49 -27.20 29.57
N PHE A 517 -34.59 -26.47 29.78
CA PHE A 517 -35.08 -26.08 31.10
C PHE A 517 -36.20 -27.00 31.57
N VAL A 518 -36.03 -27.57 32.77
CA VAL A 518 -36.99 -28.46 33.43
C VAL A 518 -37.58 -27.75 34.64
N PRO A 519 -38.89 -27.44 34.67
CA PRO A 519 -39.54 -26.87 35.83
C PRO A 519 -39.46 -27.81 37.05
N GLY A 520 -39.35 -27.22 38.25
CA GLY A 520 -39.41 -27.93 39.52
C GLY A 520 -40.37 -27.24 40.50
N GLU A 521 -40.43 -27.75 41.73
CA GLU A 521 -41.28 -27.20 42.80
C GLU A 521 -40.66 -25.94 43.44
N ASN A 522 -41.48 -25.15 44.13
CA ASN A 522 -41.04 -23.98 44.94
C ASN A 522 -40.22 -22.92 44.17
N GLY A 523 -40.51 -22.74 42.88
CA GLY A 523 -39.82 -21.78 42.02
C GLY A 523 -38.39 -22.19 41.65
N LEU A 524 -38.04 -23.46 41.85
CA LEU A 524 -36.81 -24.07 41.33
C LEU A 524 -37.02 -24.59 39.91
N TRP A 525 -35.96 -24.61 39.13
CA TRP A 525 -35.91 -25.26 37.82
C TRP A 525 -34.49 -25.70 37.53
N THR A 526 -34.32 -26.61 36.57
CA THR A 526 -33.02 -27.20 36.22
C THR A 526 -32.68 -26.99 34.75
N LEU A 527 -31.47 -26.49 34.46
CA LEU A 527 -30.90 -26.45 33.12
C LEU A 527 -30.07 -27.72 32.88
N ASN A 528 -30.39 -28.45 31.81
CA ASN A 528 -29.67 -29.62 31.34
C ASN A 528 -29.12 -29.41 29.93
N PHE A 529 -27.82 -29.58 29.74
CA PHE A 529 -27.23 -29.60 28.39
C PHE A 529 -26.04 -30.54 28.31
N ASN A 530 -25.77 -31.00 27.10
CA ASN A 530 -24.63 -31.85 26.79
C ASN A 530 -23.48 -30.98 26.28
N TYR A 531 -22.27 -31.27 26.76
CA TYR A 531 -21.03 -30.66 26.29
C TYR A 531 -20.10 -31.74 25.79
N ARG A 532 -19.65 -31.63 24.54
CA ARG A 532 -18.62 -32.52 24.02
C ARG A 532 -17.25 -31.99 24.43
N VAL A 533 -16.52 -32.79 25.20
CA VAL A 533 -15.20 -32.41 25.70
C VAL A 533 -14.24 -32.26 24.50
N PRO A 534 -13.47 -31.16 24.43
CA PRO A 534 -12.45 -30.96 23.40
C PRO A 534 -11.48 -32.15 23.31
N LEU A 535 -11.04 -32.48 22.10
CA LEU A 535 -10.36 -33.76 21.79
C LEU A 535 -8.95 -33.87 22.39
N TYR A 536 -8.35 -32.77 22.84
CA TYR A 536 -6.91 -32.72 23.12
C TYR A 536 -6.57 -32.42 24.59
N PHE A 537 -7.59 -32.12 25.40
CA PHE A 537 -7.40 -31.93 26.84
C PHE A 537 -7.03 -33.21 27.55
N ASN A 538 -6.25 -33.06 28.61
CA ASN A 538 -5.70 -34.14 29.40
C ASN A 538 -5.52 -33.64 30.82
N ASP A 539 -5.75 -34.51 31.81
CA ASP A 539 -5.66 -34.22 33.25
C ASP A 539 -6.93 -33.57 33.82
N LYS A 540 -6.86 -33.16 35.09
CA LYS A 540 -7.93 -32.49 35.82
C LYS A 540 -8.00 -31.01 35.47
N TYR A 541 -9.21 -30.56 35.13
CA TYR A 541 -9.54 -29.16 34.91
C TYR A 541 -10.56 -28.67 35.93
N THR A 542 -10.42 -27.41 36.34
CA THR A 542 -11.48 -26.67 37.00
C THR A 542 -12.49 -26.23 35.95
N VAL A 543 -13.75 -26.57 36.12
CA VAL A 543 -14.82 -26.25 35.19
C VAL A 543 -15.81 -25.30 35.86
N SER A 544 -16.11 -24.19 35.20
CA SER A 544 -17.18 -23.29 35.62
C SER A 544 -18.09 -22.96 34.44
N LEU A 545 -19.35 -22.67 34.70
CA LEU A 545 -20.28 -22.16 33.69
C LEU A 545 -20.51 -20.67 33.92
N GLU A 546 -20.38 -19.87 32.88
CA GLU A 546 -20.59 -18.42 32.93
C GLU A 546 -21.79 -18.04 32.05
N SER A 547 -22.68 -17.19 32.54
CA SER A 547 -23.82 -16.68 31.78
C SER A 547 -24.37 -15.39 32.38
N ASP A 548 -24.97 -14.55 31.52
CA ASP A 548 -25.59 -13.28 31.91
C ASP A 548 -26.80 -13.47 32.83
N ILE A 549 -27.34 -14.68 32.94
CA ILE A 549 -28.47 -15.00 33.81
C ILE A 549 -28.06 -15.45 35.22
N PHE A 550 -26.79 -15.64 35.55
CA PHE A 550 -26.39 -16.16 36.89
C PHE A 550 -26.13 -15.04 37.90
N SER A 551 -26.75 -15.14 39.09
CA SER A 551 -26.78 -14.07 40.09
C SER A 551 -25.52 -13.88 40.97
N ALA A 552 -24.48 -14.70 40.82
CA ALA A 552 -23.26 -14.60 41.63
C ALA A 552 -22.40 -13.39 41.21
N ASN A 553 -21.58 -12.85 42.13
CA ASN A 553 -20.75 -11.65 41.91
C ASN A 553 -19.87 -11.71 40.62
N SER A 554 -19.54 -12.90 40.11
CA SER A 554 -18.77 -13.11 38.87
C SER A 554 -19.58 -13.62 37.66
N GLY A 555 -20.90 -13.79 37.75
CA GLY A 555 -21.70 -14.40 36.66
C GLY A 555 -21.39 -15.88 36.42
N SER A 556 -20.80 -16.55 37.42
CA SER A 556 -20.40 -17.96 37.40
C SER A 556 -21.39 -18.84 38.17
N SER A 557 -21.53 -20.08 37.73
CA SER A 557 -22.31 -21.13 38.38
C SER A 557 -21.65 -21.76 39.63
N GLY A 558 -20.41 -21.36 39.93
CA GLY A 558 -19.52 -22.11 40.83
C GLY A 558 -18.61 -23.08 40.08
N GLU A 559 -17.59 -23.58 40.76
CA GLU A 559 -16.56 -24.45 40.18
C GLU A 559 -16.82 -25.94 40.43
N MET A 560 -16.47 -26.76 39.44
CA MET A 560 -16.46 -28.22 39.49
C MET A 560 -15.10 -28.73 39.03
N THR A 561 -14.86 -30.03 39.18
CA THR A 561 -13.68 -30.69 38.61
C THR A 561 -14.11 -31.69 37.56
N LEU A 562 -13.41 -31.67 36.42
CA LEU A 562 -13.53 -32.67 35.36
C LEU A 562 -12.15 -33.29 35.10
N ASP A 563 -12.06 -34.60 35.23
CA ASP A 563 -10.86 -35.40 34.97
C ASP A 563 -10.94 -35.95 33.55
N ILE A 564 -10.10 -35.44 32.65
CA ILE A 564 -10.13 -35.72 31.23
C ILE A 564 -8.99 -36.66 30.87
N LYS A 565 -9.33 -37.88 30.42
CA LYS A 565 -8.38 -38.77 29.78
C LYS A 565 -8.22 -38.40 28.31
N ARG A 566 -7.00 -38.13 27.87
CA ARG A 566 -6.69 -37.89 26.46
C ARG A 566 -7.00 -39.12 25.58
N ILE A 567 -7.46 -38.88 24.35
CA ILE A 567 -7.58 -39.91 23.31
C ILE A 567 -6.25 -40.13 22.59
N ASP A 568 -6.04 -41.31 22.03
CA ASP A 568 -4.79 -41.60 21.31
C ASP A 568 -4.71 -40.85 19.98
N ARG A 569 -5.82 -40.76 19.23
CA ARG A 569 -5.89 -40.11 17.91
C ARG A 569 -7.25 -39.46 17.70
N ASP A 570 -7.28 -38.36 16.94
CA ASP A 570 -8.51 -37.75 16.42
C ASP A 570 -9.26 -38.80 15.57
N PRO A 571 -10.51 -39.18 15.92
CA PRO A 571 -11.27 -40.19 15.19
C PRO A 571 -11.45 -39.85 13.70
N LYS A 572 -11.53 -38.57 13.33
CA LYS A 572 -11.62 -38.15 11.92
C LYS A 572 -10.33 -38.40 11.14
N PHE A 573 -9.20 -38.44 11.84
CA PHE A 573 -7.87 -38.65 11.29
C PHE A 573 -7.23 -39.92 11.90
N ALA A 574 -8.00 -41.01 12.03
CA ALA A 574 -7.49 -42.24 12.66
C ALA A 574 -6.34 -42.90 11.86
N LYS A 575 -6.26 -42.67 10.54
CA LYS A 575 -5.20 -43.21 9.67
C LYS A 575 -4.02 -42.26 9.59
N LYS A 576 -2.80 -42.80 9.72
CA LYS A 576 -1.57 -42.05 9.47
C LYS A 576 -1.56 -41.53 8.03
N ASN A 577 -1.23 -40.26 7.87
CA ASN A 577 -1.02 -39.64 6.56
C ASN A 577 0.47 -39.63 6.18
N THR A 578 0.73 -39.62 4.88
CA THR A 578 2.01 -39.25 4.29
C THR A 578 1.82 -38.01 3.44
N PHE A 579 2.60 -36.97 3.68
CA PHE A 579 2.57 -35.73 2.91
C PHE A 579 3.97 -35.35 2.45
N GLN A 580 4.18 -35.33 1.13
CA GLN A 580 5.51 -35.26 0.53
C GLN A 580 5.53 -34.26 -0.63
N VAL A 581 6.73 -33.83 -1.03
CA VAL A 581 6.94 -33.15 -2.30
C VAL A 581 7.50 -34.15 -3.30
N VAL A 582 6.81 -34.29 -4.44
CA VAL A 582 7.23 -35.17 -5.54
C VAL A 582 7.27 -34.38 -6.84
N ARG A 583 8.16 -34.79 -7.74
CA ARG A 583 8.23 -34.20 -9.08
C ARG A 583 7.20 -34.87 -9.97
N ALA A 584 6.26 -34.09 -10.51
CA ALA A 584 5.29 -34.55 -11.49
C ALA A 584 5.96 -34.74 -12.87
N ALA A 585 5.27 -35.37 -13.84
CA ALA A 585 5.85 -35.66 -15.15
C ALA A 585 6.08 -34.40 -15.99
N SER A 586 5.30 -33.33 -15.77
CA SER A 586 5.57 -31.97 -16.29
C SER A 586 6.89 -31.37 -15.79
N GLY A 587 7.50 -31.98 -14.77
CA GLY A 587 8.75 -31.55 -14.17
C GLY A 587 8.59 -30.57 -13.01
N ASN A 588 7.37 -30.19 -12.63
CA ASN A 588 7.10 -29.32 -11.48
C ASN A 588 6.97 -30.13 -10.18
N PRO A 589 7.47 -29.63 -9.04
CA PRO A 589 7.19 -30.22 -7.74
C PRO A 589 5.73 -29.97 -7.34
N VAL A 590 5.09 -31.00 -6.79
CA VAL A 590 3.72 -30.94 -6.29
C VAL A 590 3.65 -31.54 -4.90
N PHE A 591 2.72 -31.05 -4.09
CA PHE A 591 2.38 -31.72 -2.85
C PHE A 591 1.60 -33.01 -3.15
N GLN A 592 1.92 -34.06 -2.41
CA GLN A 592 1.27 -35.36 -2.52
C GLN A 592 0.78 -35.79 -1.15
N LEU A 593 -0.53 -36.03 -1.01
CA LEU A 593 -1.14 -36.59 0.19
C LEU A 593 -1.51 -38.06 -0.09
N ASN A 594 -0.94 -38.98 0.68
CA ASN A 594 -1.19 -40.43 0.58
C ASN A 594 -1.06 -40.97 -0.86
N GLY A 595 -0.02 -40.55 -1.58
CA GLY A 595 0.23 -40.99 -2.95
C GLY A 595 -0.56 -40.25 -4.04
N LYS A 596 -1.40 -39.25 -3.71
CA LYS A 596 -2.18 -38.48 -4.70
C LYS A 596 -1.80 -37.00 -4.71
N PRO A 597 -1.72 -36.34 -5.89
CA PRO A 597 -1.53 -34.90 -5.97
C PRO A 597 -2.55 -34.14 -5.11
N PHE A 598 -2.10 -33.13 -4.39
CA PHE A 598 -2.91 -32.41 -3.41
C PHE A 598 -2.73 -30.91 -3.56
N PHE A 599 -3.79 -30.21 -3.99
CA PHE A 599 -3.80 -28.77 -4.03
C PHE A 599 -4.16 -28.21 -2.64
N ALA A 600 -3.21 -27.50 -2.01
CA ALA A 600 -3.40 -26.90 -0.70
C ALA A 600 -4.07 -25.52 -0.81
N ALA A 601 -5.35 -25.44 -0.47
CA ALA A 601 -6.02 -24.20 -0.11
C ALA A 601 -5.74 -23.93 1.38
N TRP A 602 -4.66 -23.18 1.63
CA TRP A 602 -4.07 -23.01 2.95
C TRP A 602 -4.48 -21.68 3.58
N VAL A 603 -4.85 -21.71 4.86
CA VAL A 603 -5.28 -20.51 5.61
C VAL A 603 -4.58 -20.39 6.98
N ASN A 604 -4.35 -19.14 7.39
CA ASN A 604 -4.05 -18.80 8.78
C ASN A 604 -5.36 -18.61 9.55
N PRO A 605 -5.63 -19.38 10.62
CA PRO A 605 -6.88 -19.29 11.36
C PRO A 605 -7.00 -17.96 12.13
N PRO A 606 -8.22 -17.47 12.38
CA PRO A 606 -8.41 -16.23 13.12
C PRO A 606 -7.84 -16.31 14.53
N ALA A 607 -7.02 -15.33 14.90
CA ALA A 607 -6.37 -15.31 16.22
C ALA A 607 -7.32 -14.90 17.35
N LYS A 608 -8.34 -14.07 17.07
CA LYS A 608 -9.14 -13.41 18.13
C LYS A 608 -10.67 -13.50 17.96
N TYR A 609 -11.18 -13.68 16.75
CA TYR A 609 -12.62 -13.62 16.48
C TYR A 609 -13.14 -14.92 15.86
N GLN A 610 -14.27 -15.41 16.37
CA GLN A 610 -15.00 -16.49 15.70
C GLN A 610 -15.77 -15.89 14.52
N SER A 611 -15.54 -16.43 13.32
CA SER A 611 -16.32 -16.11 12.14
C SER A 611 -17.54 -17.02 12.03
N ASN A 612 -18.69 -16.47 11.65
CA ASN A 612 -19.89 -17.25 11.31
C ASN A 612 -19.83 -17.85 9.89
N VAL A 613 -18.85 -17.46 9.07
CA VAL A 613 -18.61 -18.00 7.73
C VAL A 613 -17.38 -18.90 7.78
N LEU A 614 -17.59 -20.18 7.47
CA LEU A 614 -16.52 -21.17 7.35
C LEU A 614 -15.85 -21.06 5.98
N ILE A 615 -14.52 -20.96 5.99
CA ILE A 615 -13.73 -20.92 4.77
C ILE A 615 -13.38 -22.36 4.38
N PRO A 616 -13.57 -22.77 3.10
CA PRO A 616 -13.41 -24.15 2.66
C PRO A 616 -11.93 -24.55 2.44
N ALA A 617 -11.05 -24.16 3.35
CA ALA A 617 -9.64 -24.51 3.38
C ALA A 617 -9.44 -25.99 3.77
N ASN A 618 -8.47 -26.64 3.13
CA ASN A 618 -8.10 -28.03 3.42
C ASN A 618 -6.74 -28.16 4.14
N VAL A 619 -6.03 -27.03 4.33
CA VAL A 619 -4.84 -26.92 5.18
C VAL A 619 -4.99 -25.68 6.07
N ALA A 620 -4.70 -25.82 7.36
CA ALA A 620 -4.68 -24.71 8.31
C ALA A 620 -3.32 -24.62 9.00
N SER A 621 -2.77 -23.41 9.09
CA SER A 621 -1.60 -23.17 9.93
C SER A 621 -1.97 -23.31 11.40
N VAL A 622 -1.12 -23.96 12.18
CA VAL A 622 -1.16 -23.88 13.63
C VAL A 622 0.05 -23.08 14.08
N ILE A 623 -0.18 -21.83 14.46
CA ILE A 623 0.84 -20.87 14.85
C ILE A 623 0.58 -20.39 16.27
N PHE A 624 1.64 -20.27 17.06
CA PHE A 624 1.58 -19.69 18.39
C PHE A 624 1.47 -18.17 18.29
N ASP A 625 0.76 -17.54 19.23
CA ASP A 625 0.90 -16.11 19.52
C ASP A 625 2.34 -15.83 20.00
N VAL A 626 3.26 -15.72 19.02
CA VAL A 626 4.66 -15.27 18.97
C VAL A 626 5.60 -15.47 20.17
N LYS A 627 5.24 -16.18 21.26
CA LYS A 627 5.95 -16.03 22.52
C LYS A 627 6.22 -17.26 23.43
N HIS A 628 5.52 -18.41 23.38
CA HIS A 628 5.59 -19.30 24.57
C HIS A 628 5.39 -20.82 24.36
N TRP A 629 6.03 -21.48 23.39
CA TRP A 629 6.04 -22.96 23.39
C TRP A 629 7.26 -23.58 24.10
N TRP A 630 8.40 -22.89 24.09
CA TRP A 630 9.56 -23.20 24.93
C TRP A 630 9.38 -22.47 26.27
N GLY A 631 9.17 -23.24 27.35
CA GLY A 631 9.04 -22.74 28.72
C GLY A 631 10.39 -22.54 29.41
N GLU A 632 10.36 -22.33 30.73
CA GLU A 632 11.60 -22.18 31.51
C GLU A 632 12.46 -23.45 31.46
N GLY A 633 13.78 -23.24 31.43
CA GLY A 633 14.78 -24.29 31.32
C GLY A 633 14.58 -25.16 30.08
N ASP A 634 14.37 -26.46 30.32
CA ASP A 634 14.30 -27.49 29.29
C ASP A 634 12.86 -27.98 29.02
N THR A 635 11.86 -27.18 29.44
CA THR A 635 10.44 -27.55 29.39
C THR A 635 9.76 -27.11 28.08
N ILE A 636 8.83 -27.94 27.61
CA ILE A 636 7.90 -27.61 26.52
C ILE A 636 6.50 -27.39 27.11
N LEU A 637 5.83 -26.32 26.71
CA LEU A 637 4.52 -25.93 27.25
C LEU A 637 3.39 -26.65 26.49
N THR A 638 3.17 -27.93 26.82
CA THR A 638 2.23 -28.83 26.10
C THR A 638 0.79 -28.33 26.10
N ASP A 639 0.32 -27.71 27.19
CA ASP A 639 -1.02 -27.14 27.26
C ASP A 639 -1.23 -26.03 26.21
N VAL A 640 -0.18 -25.26 25.89
CA VAL A 640 -0.21 -24.23 24.83
C VAL A 640 -0.31 -24.89 23.45
N LEU A 641 0.44 -25.97 23.21
CA LEU A 641 0.38 -26.74 21.97
C LEU A 641 -1.05 -27.27 21.73
N ASP A 642 -1.65 -27.91 22.74
CA ASP A 642 -2.98 -28.51 22.59
C ASP A 642 -4.10 -27.47 22.51
N HIS A 643 -3.96 -26.34 23.22
CA HIS A 643 -4.87 -25.22 23.11
C HIS A 643 -4.94 -24.69 21.67
N GLU A 644 -3.79 -24.48 21.03
CA GLU A 644 -3.74 -24.02 19.65
C GLU A 644 -4.29 -25.07 18.67
N ALA A 645 -3.95 -26.35 18.85
CA ALA A 645 -4.52 -27.44 18.04
C ALA A 645 -6.06 -27.45 18.14
N GLN A 646 -6.62 -27.30 19.34
CA GLN A 646 -8.06 -27.26 19.55
C GLN A 646 -8.70 -26.01 18.94
N ARG A 647 -8.08 -24.83 19.11
CA ARG A 647 -8.55 -23.58 18.52
C ARG A 647 -8.66 -23.67 17.01
N VAL A 648 -7.64 -24.23 16.35
CA VAL A 648 -7.64 -24.42 14.89
C VAL A 648 -8.62 -25.51 14.46
N ALA A 649 -8.67 -26.64 15.16
CA ALA A 649 -9.61 -27.72 14.88
C ALA A 649 -11.07 -27.25 14.93
N LYS A 650 -11.42 -26.35 15.86
CA LYS A 650 -12.77 -25.78 15.97
C LYS A 650 -13.18 -24.98 14.73
N HIS A 651 -12.26 -24.20 14.15
CA HIS A 651 -12.54 -23.36 12.98
C HIS A 651 -12.45 -24.12 11.66
N PHE A 652 -11.58 -25.13 11.59
CA PHE A 652 -11.31 -25.88 10.37
C PHE A 652 -11.37 -27.38 10.63
N PRO A 653 -12.52 -27.97 11.03
CA PRO A 653 -12.60 -29.34 11.54
C PRO A 653 -12.07 -30.43 10.59
N ASP A 654 -12.06 -30.16 9.27
CA ASP A 654 -11.67 -31.14 8.24
C ASP A 654 -10.32 -30.80 7.56
N ALA A 655 -9.62 -29.75 7.99
CA ALA A 655 -8.34 -29.34 7.41
C ALA A 655 -7.15 -30.04 8.09
N TYR A 656 -6.13 -30.39 7.31
CA TYR A 656 -4.83 -30.83 7.83
C TYR A 656 -4.04 -29.68 8.47
N PHE A 657 -3.13 -29.99 9.38
CA PHE A 657 -2.33 -29.02 10.13
C PHE A 657 -0.94 -28.85 9.55
N MET A 658 -0.56 -27.59 9.31
CA MET A 658 0.82 -27.19 9.10
C MET A 658 1.30 -26.43 10.33
N TRP A 659 2.17 -27.03 11.14
CA TRP A 659 2.64 -26.41 12.38
C TRP A 659 3.72 -25.37 12.09
N THR A 660 3.67 -24.21 12.75
CA THR A 660 4.76 -23.22 12.72
C THR A 660 5.46 -23.16 14.06
N LEU A 661 6.73 -23.56 14.09
CA LEU A 661 7.60 -23.44 15.27
C LEU A 661 8.48 -22.21 15.11
N VAL A 662 8.17 -21.16 15.89
CA VAL A 662 8.91 -19.89 15.88
C VAL A 662 10.10 -19.97 16.83
N CYS A 663 11.27 -19.57 16.34
CA CYS A 663 12.52 -19.51 17.08
C CYS A 663 12.57 -18.34 18.04
N ARG A 664 12.23 -18.62 19.30
CA ARG A 664 12.28 -17.65 20.41
C ARG A 664 12.79 -18.34 21.66
N PHE A 665 13.64 -17.63 22.41
CA PHE A 665 14.26 -18.13 23.63
C PHE A 665 13.56 -17.55 24.86
N PRO A 666 13.34 -18.36 25.91
CA PRO A 666 12.71 -17.90 27.15
C PRO A 666 13.62 -16.93 27.92
N ALA A 667 13.05 -16.19 28.87
CA ALA A 667 13.75 -15.09 29.57
C ALA A 667 14.97 -15.56 30.39
N ASP A 668 14.86 -16.72 31.01
CA ASP A 668 15.91 -17.39 31.77
C ASP A 668 17.08 -17.85 30.87
N TRP A 669 16.78 -18.42 29.70
CA TRP A 669 17.84 -18.77 28.73
C TRP A 669 18.60 -17.53 28.28
N ARG A 670 17.87 -16.44 27.95
CA ARG A 670 18.50 -15.18 27.49
C ARG A 670 19.37 -14.56 28.57
N SER A 671 18.88 -14.51 29.81
CA SER A 671 19.62 -13.99 30.97
C SER A 671 20.88 -14.83 31.27
N SER A 672 20.81 -16.14 31.08
CA SER A 672 21.95 -17.06 31.32
C SER A 672 22.96 -17.08 30.17
N ASN A 673 22.60 -16.56 28.98
CA ASN A 673 23.42 -16.61 27.78
C ASN A 673 23.61 -15.22 27.13
N PRO A 674 24.06 -14.19 27.87
CA PRO A 674 24.15 -12.82 27.34
C PRO A 674 25.16 -12.69 26.19
N GLY A 675 26.18 -13.55 26.12
CA GLY A 675 27.16 -13.58 25.02
C GLY A 675 26.61 -14.12 23.69
N GLU A 676 25.46 -14.80 23.73
CA GLU A 676 24.76 -15.35 22.57
C GLU A 676 23.65 -14.40 22.06
N MET A 677 23.42 -13.29 22.76
CA MET A 677 22.46 -12.25 22.38
C MET A 677 23.15 -11.19 21.54
N CYS A 678 22.46 -10.66 20.53
CA CYS A 678 22.98 -9.59 19.69
C CYS A 678 23.32 -8.36 20.53
N GLN A 679 24.46 -7.75 20.21
CA GLN A 679 24.87 -6.45 20.74
C GLN A 679 24.92 -5.43 19.60
N ASP A 680 24.64 -4.17 19.90
CA ASP A 680 24.94 -3.07 18.98
C ASP A 680 26.44 -2.72 18.98
N GLU A 681 26.85 -1.78 18.14
CA GLU A 681 28.26 -1.38 18.00
C GLU A 681 28.90 -0.84 19.29
N ASN A 682 28.10 -0.40 20.26
CA ASN A 682 28.57 0.05 21.57
C ASN A 682 28.59 -1.07 22.62
N GLY A 683 28.28 -2.30 22.22
CA GLY A 683 28.22 -3.45 23.13
C GLY A 683 26.92 -3.54 23.92
N LEU A 684 25.91 -2.71 23.65
CA LEU A 684 24.65 -2.76 24.38
C LEU A 684 23.84 -3.99 23.95
N PRO A 685 23.45 -4.87 24.89
CA PRO A 685 22.71 -6.08 24.58
C PRO A 685 21.28 -5.76 24.13
N ASN A 686 20.78 -6.51 23.16
CA ASN A 686 19.37 -6.50 22.81
C ASN A 686 18.65 -7.64 23.53
N ALA A 687 17.69 -7.29 24.40
CA ALA A 687 17.05 -8.25 25.29
C ALA A 687 16.31 -9.39 24.57
N ASP A 688 15.83 -9.19 23.34
CA ASP A 688 14.96 -10.16 22.62
C ASP A 688 15.56 -10.73 21.33
N ARG A 689 16.81 -10.40 20.99
CA ARG A 689 17.42 -10.77 19.71
C ARG A 689 18.69 -11.57 19.91
N TYR A 690 18.63 -12.86 19.62
CA TYR A 690 19.78 -13.77 19.68
C TYR A 690 20.67 -13.60 18.43
N SER A 691 21.97 -13.83 18.57
CA SER A 691 22.89 -13.87 17.44
C SER A 691 22.52 -15.03 16.52
N LEU A 692 22.24 -14.74 15.25
CA LEU A 692 22.00 -15.77 14.22
C LEU A 692 23.29 -16.55 13.88
N ALA A 693 24.43 -16.07 14.34
CA ALA A 693 25.72 -16.74 14.26
C ALA A 693 26.03 -17.63 15.48
N SER A 694 25.23 -17.58 16.54
CA SER A 694 25.44 -18.39 17.75
C SER A 694 25.23 -19.88 17.49
N LEU A 695 26.28 -20.67 17.70
CA LEU A 695 26.21 -22.14 17.66
C LEU A 695 25.41 -22.69 18.84
N LYS A 696 25.56 -22.09 20.03
CA LYS A 696 24.83 -22.51 21.23
C LYS A 696 23.33 -22.28 21.09
N ALA A 697 22.91 -21.08 20.66
CA ALA A 697 21.50 -20.77 20.40
C ALA A 697 20.90 -21.76 19.39
N ARG A 698 21.64 -22.04 18.31
CA ARG A 698 21.24 -23.00 17.27
C ARG A 698 21.05 -24.42 17.82
N GLN A 699 21.98 -24.90 18.63
CA GLN A 699 21.93 -26.25 19.22
C GLN A 699 20.85 -26.38 20.29
N ASP A 700 20.78 -25.42 21.22
CA ASP A 700 19.81 -25.42 22.32
C ASP A 700 18.37 -25.32 21.79
N PHE A 701 18.12 -24.42 20.84
CA PHE A 701 16.81 -24.33 20.20
C PHE A 701 16.48 -25.59 19.40
N GLY A 702 17.45 -26.14 18.66
CA GLY A 702 17.27 -27.41 17.94
C GLY A 702 16.82 -28.53 18.88
N LYS A 703 17.41 -28.64 20.06
CA LYS A 703 17.01 -29.61 21.09
C LYS A 703 15.55 -29.43 21.51
N GLN A 704 15.12 -28.21 21.84
CA GLN A 704 13.73 -27.99 22.28
C GLN A 704 12.73 -28.15 21.14
N MET A 705 13.09 -27.71 19.93
CA MET A 705 12.26 -27.88 18.75
C MET A 705 11.99 -29.36 18.47
N LEU A 706 13.01 -30.22 18.60
CA LEU A 706 12.84 -31.67 18.45
C LEU A 706 11.90 -32.24 19.53
N LYS A 707 12.06 -31.86 20.81
CA LYS A 707 11.12 -32.27 21.87
C LYS A 707 9.67 -31.84 21.57
N ALA A 708 9.49 -30.63 21.05
CA ALA A 708 8.16 -30.14 20.66
C ALA A 708 7.59 -30.98 19.50
N ILE A 709 8.37 -31.25 18.45
CA ILE A 709 7.93 -32.09 17.32
C ILE A 709 7.62 -33.52 17.80
N GLU A 710 8.46 -34.12 18.64
CA GLU A 710 8.23 -35.44 19.23
C GLU A 710 6.90 -35.49 20.00
N TYR A 711 6.61 -34.46 20.80
CA TYR A 711 5.32 -34.35 21.47
C TYR A 711 4.16 -34.28 20.46
N LEU A 712 4.27 -33.41 19.45
CA LEU A 712 3.23 -33.20 18.43
C LEU A 712 2.97 -34.47 17.60
N GLU A 713 4.01 -35.23 17.22
CA GLU A 713 3.90 -36.50 16.48
C GLU A 713 3.37 -37.67 17.34
N ASN A 714 3.38 -37.53 18.67
CA ASN A 714 2.76 -38.49 19.59
C ASN A 714 1.40 -38.04 20.12
N SER A 715 0.98 -36.81 19.80
CA SER A 715 -0.28 -36.22 20.23
C SER A 715 -1.50 -36.81 19.48
N PRO A 716 -2.73 -36.50 19.91
CA PRO A 716 -3.92 -36.99 19.23
C PRO A 716 -4.12 -36.44 17.81
N TYR A 717 -3.50 -35.31 17.48
CA TYR A 717 -3.57 -34.69 16.15
C TYR A 717 -2.41 -35.09 15.24
N ALA A 718 -1.52 -36.01 15.62
CA ALA A 718 -0.37 -36.43 14.81
C ALA A 718 -0.72 -36.81 13.36
N ASN A 719 -1.82 -37.54 13.18
CA ASN A 719 -2.32 -37.96 11.87
C ASN A 719 -3.04 -36.84 11.09
N ARG A 720 -3.15 -35.67 11.68
CA ARG A 720 -3.66 -34.45 11.06
C ARG A 720 -2.52 -33.51 10.65
N ILE A 721 -1.35 -33.64 11.27
CA ILE A 721 -0.14 -32.90 10.89
C ILE A 721 0.32 -33.37 9.52
N ILE A 722 0.64 -32.46 8.62
CA ILE A 722 1.23 -32.76 7.30
C ILE A 722 2.64 -32.20 7.15
N GLY A 723 3.07 -31.34 8.06
CA GLY A 723 4.40 -30.75 8.02
C GLY A 723 4.66 -29.70 9.09
N TYR A 724 5.89 -29.19 9.06
CA TYR A 724 6.40 -28.18 9.97
C TYR A 724 7.08 -27.05 9.21
N ARG A 725 6.67 -25.82 9.52
CA ARG A 725 7.37 -24.59 9.17
C ARG A 725 8.24 -24.16 10.33
N ILE A 726 9.53 -23.97 10.06
CA ILE A 726 10.46 -23.43 11.06
C ILE A 726 10.69 -21.96 10.72
N ALA A 727 10.41 -21.09 11.68
CA ALA A 727 10.41 -19.64 11.50
C ALA A 727 11.32 -18.98 12.55
N GLY A 728 11.87 -17.80 12.27
CA GLY A 728 12.83 -17.14 13.16
C GLY A 728 13.24 -15.76 12.65
N GLY A 729 14.16 -15.09 13.33
CA GLY A 729 14.61 -13.75 12.92
C GLY A 729 13.53 -12.66 13.03
N TYR A 730 13.80 -11.50 12.42
CA TYR A 730 12.84 -10.39 12.41
C TYR A 730 11.59 -10.77 11.61
N SER A 731 10.43 -10.29 12.09
CA SER A 731 9.09 -10.63 11.59
C SER A 731 8.78 -12.12 11.44
N VAL A 732 9.57 -13.01 12.06
CA VAL A 732 9.53 -14.48 11.91
C VAL A 732 9.89 -15.01 10.51
N GLU A 733 10.43 -14.16 9.63
CA GLU A 733 10.70 -14.46 8.22
C GLU A 733 12.19 -14.73 7.91
N TRP A 734 13.01 -14.89 8.94
CA TRP A 734 14.46 -14.97 8.89
C TRP A 734 15.16 -13.70 8.39
N LEU A 735 14.48 -12.54 8.47
CA LEU A 735 15.12 -11.25 8.23
C LEU A 735 16.17 -10.96 9.31
N GLY A 736 17.32 -10.45 8.89
CA GLY A 736 18.38 -10.01 9.81
C GLY A 736 17.89 -8.94 10.79
N TRP A 737 18.35 -9.01 12.04
CA TRP A 737 17.88 -8.13 13.13
C TRP A 737 18.13 -6.63 12.89
N GLU A 738 19.12 -6.29 12.06
CA GLU A 738 19.46 -4.91 11.68
C GLU A 738 18.32 -4.19 10.98
N SER A 739 17.53 -4.94 10.21
CA SER A 739 16.32 -4.46 9.55
C SER A 739 15.32 -3.83 10.52
N ALA A 740 15.34 -4.25 11.78
CA ALA A 740 14.40 -3.84 12.82
C ALA A 740 14.93 -2.72 13.73
N SER A 741 16.25 -2.56 13.86
CA SER A 741 16.85 -1.51 14.70
C SER A 741 17.24 -0.26 13.92
N GLY A 742 17.48 -0.38 12.61
CA GLY A 742 18.09 0.69 11.81
C GLY A 742 19.55 0.96 12.18
N LYS A 743 20.16 0.11 13.01
CA LYS A 743 21.55 0.18 13.50
C LYS A 743 22.31 -1.07 13.07
N ALA A 744 23.64 -0.95 12.95
CA ALA A 744 24.48 -2.14 12.83
C ALA A 744 24.33 -3.00 14.09
N LEU A 745 24.14 -4.30 13.90
CA LEU A 745 23.92 -5.26 14.97
C LEU A 745 24.78 -6.50 14.79
N ASP A 746 24.85 -7.20 15.92
CA ASP A 746 25.55 -8.44 16.17
C ASP A 746 27.06 -8.32 16.39
N PHE A 747 27.45 -7.30 17.15
CA PHE A 747 28.78 -7.17 17.75
C PHE A 747 28.95 -8.04 19.01
N SER A 748 28.10 -9.05 19.18
CA SER A 748 28.14 -10.00 20.28
C SER A 748 29.45 -10.81 20.24
N PRO A 749 29.90 -11.39 21.38
CA PRO A 749 31.02 -12.32 21.38
C PRO A 749 30.86 -13.46 20.37
N ALA A 750 29.65 -14.02 20.26
CA ALA A 750 29.32 -15.06 19.30
C ALA A 750 29.45 -14.57 17.84
N GLY A 751 28.85 -13.42 17.52
CA GLY A 751 28.89 -12.80 16.18
C GLY A 751 30.32 -12.46 15.74
N LYS A 752 31.11 -11.84 16.62
CA LYS A 752 32.52 -11.50 16.37
C LYS A 752 33.38 -12.74 16.08
N LYS A 753 33.26 -13.77 16.93
CA LYS A 753 34.00 -15.03 16.76
C LYS A 753 33.63 -15.72 15.44
N ALA A 754 32.34 -15.81 15.14
CA ALA A 754 31.85 -16.47 13.93
C ALA A 754 32.24 -15.70 12.66
N PHE A 755 32.16 -14.37 12.66
CA PHE A 755 32.59 -13.57 11.52
C PHE A 755 34.08 -13.74 11.27
N ALA A 756 34.91 -13.73 12.31
CA ALA A 756 36.35 -13.90 12.14
C ALA A 756 36.71 -15.25 11.53
N ALA A 757 36.07 -16.33 11.99
CA ALA A 757 36.26 -17.67 11.41
C ALA A 757 35.82 -17.72 9.93
N PHE A 758 34.64 -17.18 9.64
CA PHE A 758 34.10 -17.13 8.27
C PHE A 758 34.98 -16.32 7.32
N ALA A 759 35.44 -15.15 7.76
CA ALA A 759 36.29 -14.27 6.97
C ALA A 759 37.67 -14.91 6.71
N ALA A 760 38.27 -15.56 7.71
CA ALA A 760 39.54 -16.26 7.54
C ALA A 760 39.45 -17.40 6.51
N GLU A 761 38.31 -18.10 6.43
CA GLU A 761 38.09 -19.19 5.49
C GLU A 761 37.76 -18.69 4.07
N LYS A 762 36.76 -17.82 3.93
CA LYS A 762 36.21 -17.42 2.62
C LYS A 762 36.85 -16.16 2.01
N TYR A 763 37.52 -15.35 2.85
CA TYR A 763 38.12 -14.08 2.46
C TYR A 763 39.56 -13.98 2.98
N PRO A 764 40.46 -14.91 2.60
CA PRO A 764 41.85 -14.95 3.09
C PRO A 764 42.67 -13.70 2.75
N GLN A 765 42.20 -12.90 1.78
CA GLN A 765 42.80 -11.63 1.41
C GLN A 765 42.42 -10.47 2.35
N LEU A 766 41.57 -10.70 3.36
CA LEU A 766 41.21 -9.72 4.38
C LEU A 766 42.24 -9.77 5.53
N ASP A 767 42.76 -8.61 5.91
CA ASP A 767 43.76 -8.43 6.96
C ASP A 767 43.15 -8.13 8.35
N ASN A 768 41.89 -7.69 8.38
CA ASN A 768 41.16 -7.35 9.60
C ASN A 768 39.81 -8.08 9.68
N PHE A 769 39.71 -9.00 10.63
CA PHE A 769 38.53 -9.83 10.88
C PHE A 769 37.52 -9.25 11.88
N ALA A 770 37.64 -7.98 12.25
CA ALA A 770 36.65 -7.31 13.10
C ALA A 770 35.34 -7.06 12.32
N VAL A 771 34.19 -7.24 12.99
CA VAL A 771 32.88 -6.90 12.44
C VAL A 771 32.87 -5.42 11.99
N PRO A 772 32.53 -5.10 10.73
CA PRO A 772 32.50 -3.73 10.25
C PRO A 772 31.40 -2.91 10.94
N SER A 773 31.74 -1.68 11.32
CA SER A 773 30.81 -0.71 11.88
C SER A 773 29.69 -0.32 10.89
N GLY A 774 28.63 0.30 11.41
CA GLY A 774 27.58 0.86 10.55
C GLY A 774 28.13 1.89 9.55
N ALA A 775 29.11 2.70 9.97
CA ALA A 775 29.74 3.68 9.10
C ALA A 775 30.53 3.04 7.94
N GLU A 776 31.30 1.99 8.21
CA GLU A 776 32.06 1.26 7.17
C GLU A 776 31.12 0.63 6.15
N ARG A 777 30.03 0.00 6.60
CA ARG A 777 29.05 -0.64 5.70
C ARG A 777 28.21 0.34 4.87
N ASN A 778 28.08 1.58 5.33
CA ASN A 778 27.38 2.64 4.60
C ASN A 778 28.33 3.55 3.81
N SER A 779 29.65 3.33 3.89
CA SER A 779 30.62 4.18 3.20
C SER A 779 30.48 4.04 1.68
N LEU A 780 30.69 5.15 0.97
CA LEU A 780 30.55 5.23 -0.48
C LEU A 780 31.86 5.67 -1.14
N ASP A 781 32.07 5.24 -2.38
CA ASP A 781 33.17 5.73 -3.23
C ASP A 781 32.73 7.00 -3.97
N GLY A 782 32.70 8.10 -3.21
CA GLY A 782 32.13 9.36 -3.70
C GLY A 782 30.64 9.21 -4.01
N LYS A 783 30.27 9.39 -5.29
CA LYS A 783 28.88 9.22 -5.77
C LYS A 783 28.65 7.90 -6.52
N SER A 784 29.60 6.96 -6.45
CA SER A 784 29.55 5.70 -7.17
C SER A 784 28.40 4.80 -6.69
N LEU A 785 27.64 4.19 -7.61
CA LEU A 785 26.67 3.13 -7.30
C LEU A 785 27.30 1.74 -7.18
N LEU A 786 28.58 1.60 -7.53
CA LEU A 786 29.34 0.36 -7.41
C LEU A 786 30.52 0.56 -6.46
N TRP A 787 30.71 -0.36 -5.52
CA TRP A 787 31.87 -0.35 -4.64
C TRP A 787 33.13 -0.81 -5.37
N ASP A 788 34.25 -0.15 -5.05
CA ASP A 788 35.55 -0.79 -5.19
C ASP A 788 35.60 -2.02 -4.27
N GLN A 789 35.71 -3.19 -4.88
CA GLN A 789 35.59 -4.47 -4.17
C GLN A 789 36.74 -4.73 -3.20
N LYS A 790 37.94 -4.20 -3.49
CA LYS A 790 39.11 -4.36 -2.61
C LYS A 790 38.98 -3.45 -1.40
N LYS A 791 38.59 -2.19 -1.63
CA LYS A 791 38.41 -1.20 -0.56
C LYS A 791 37.30 -1.58 0.42
N HIS A 792 36.18 -2.11 -0.08
CA HIS A 792 35.00 -2.42 0.74
C HIS A 792 34.89 -3.90 1.12
N LEU A 793 35.99 -4.66 0.95
CA LEU A 793 35.95 -6.12 1.10
C LEU A 793 35.42 -6.58 2.46
N LYS A 794 35.76 -5.87 3.55
CA LYS A 794 35.26 -6.19 4.90
C LYS A 794 33.73 -6.11 5.00
N ALA A 795 33.13 -5.08 4.42
CA ALA A 795 31.68 -4.91 4.40
C ALA A 795 31.00 -5.96 3.50
N ILE A 796 31.60 -6.27 2.35
CA ILE A 796 31.12 -7.31 1.42
C ILE A 796 31.16 -8.68 2.10
N ALA A 797 32.28 -9.02 2.77
CA ALA A 797 32.43 -10.26 3.52
C ALA A 797 31.40 -10.37 4.65
N TYR A 798 31.09 -9.27 5.34
CA TYR A 798 30.06 -9.28 6.38
C TYR A 798 28.64 -9.44 5.83
N ASN A 799 28.32 -8.84 4.67
CA ASN A 799 27.02 -9.05 4.01
C ASN A 799 26.82 -10.51 3.59
N ASP A 800 27.89 -11.16 3.12
CA ASP A 800 27.89 -12.60 2.84
C ASP A 800 27.74 -13.44 4.11
N PHE A 801 28.56 -13.17 5.12
CA PHE A 801 28.48 -13.80 6.44
C PHE A 801 27.07 -13.73 7.04
N SER A 802 26.43 -12.56 7.00
CA SER A 802 25.10 -12.36 7.58
C SER A 802 24.04 -13.23 6.90
N SER A 803 24.08 -13.33 5.56
CA SER A 803 23.16 -14.20 4.82
C SER A 803 23.50 -15.69 5.03
N ASP A 804 24.79 -16.04 4.98
CA ASP A 804 25.27 -17.43 5.13
C ASP A 804 24.94 -18.01 6.50
N THR A 805 25.13 -17.24 7.57
CA THR A 805 24.85 -17.66 8.95
C THR A 805 23.36 -17.79 9.23
N THR A 806 22.55 -16.84 8.73
CA THR A 806 21.08 -16.90 8.81
C THR A 806 20.56 -18.16 8.11
N ALA A 807 20.96 -18.39 6.87
CA ALA A 807 20.63 -19.61 6.15
C ALA A 807 21.16 -20.86 6.87
N GLY A 808 22.38 -20.81 7.42
CA GLY A 808 22.98 -21.92 8.16
C GLY A 808 22.21 -22.30 9.44
N PHE A 809 21.72 -21.31 10.19
CA PHE A 809 20.89 -21.52 11.38
C PHE A 809 19.57 -22.19 10.99
N MET A 810 18.88 -21.61 10.01
CA MET A 810 17.62 -22.15 9.49
C MET A 810 17.78 -23.57 8.95
N LEU A 811 18.79 -23.82 8.11
CA LEU A 811 19.04 -25.13 7.49
C LEU A 811 19.42 -26.20 8.52
N TYR A 812 20.14 -25.84 9.57
CA TYR A 812 20.43 -26.78 10.66
C TYR A 812 19.13 -27.27 11.31
N LEU A 813 18.22 -26.36 11.62
CA LEU A 813 16.92 -26.72 12.21
C LEU A 813 16.07 -27.54 11.25
N ALA A 814 15.99 -27.13 9.98
CA ALA A 814 15.25 -27.87 8.95
C ALA A 814 15.75 -29.30 8.78
N LYS A 815 17.08 -29.50 8.73
CA LYS A 815 17.69 -30.84 8.68
C LYS A 815 17.34 -31.67 9.90
N LYS A 816 17.46 -31.12 11.10
CA LYS A 816 17.12 -31.84 12.34
C LYS A 816 15.64 -32.24 12.39
N ALA A 817 14.73 -31.35 12.00
CA ALA A 817 13.32 -31.67 11.91
C ALA A 817 13.07 -32.79 10.88
N LYS A 818 13.69 -32.71 9.69
CA LYS A 818 13.56 -33.71 8.63
C LYS A 818 14.13 -35.08 9.02
N GLU A 819 15.25 -35.11 9.75
CA GLU A 819 15.82 -36.33 10.34
C GLU A 819 14.84 -37.01 11.31
N LEU A 820 14.09 -36.23 12.09
CA LEU A 820 13.11 -36.75 13.06
C LEU A 820 11.83 -37.27 12.40
N VAL A 821 11.23 -36.50 11.49
CA VAL A 821 9.90 -36.83 10.91
C VAL A 821 9.98 -37.66 9.63
N GLY A 822 11.17 -37.79 9.04
CA GLY A 822 11.40 -38.52 7.80
C GLY A 822 10.72 -37.89 6.58
N LYS A 823 10.44 -38.72 5.58
CA LYS A 823 9.83 -38.30 4.30
C LYS A 823 8.31 -38.12 4.36
N ASP A 824 7.66 -38.51 5.45
CA ASP A 824 6.19 -38.53 5.54
C ASP A 824 5.59 -37.15 5.86
N LYS A 825 6.43 -36.15 6.15
CA LYS A 825 6.04 -34.78 6.47
C LYS A 825 6.92 -33.82 5.68
N VAL A 826 6.36 -32.69 5.28
CA VAL A 826 7.14 -31.63 4.62
C VAL A 826 7.73 -30.65 5.65
N ILE A 827 8.93 -30.17 5.39
CA ILE A 827 9.60 -29.12 6.16
C ILE A 827 9.69 -27.86 5.31
N GLY A 828 9.26 -26.72 5.86
CA GLY A 828 9.40 -25.44 5.17
C GLY A 828 9.83 -24.28 6.04
N THR A 829 10.00 -23.13 5.40
CA THR A 829 10.54 -21.92 6.03
C THR A 829 10.22 -20.68 5.19
N TYR A 830 10.59 -19.50 5.68
CA TYR A 830 10.70 -18.27 4.90
C TYR A 830 12.16 -18.02 4.51
N TYR A 831 12.45 -17.70 3.25
CA TYR A 831 13.79 -17.24 2.83
C TYR A 831 13.81 -16.75 1.38
N GLY A 832 14.93 -16.15 0.95
CA GLY A 832 15.24 -15.96 -0.48
C GLY A 832 14.47 -14.83 -1.17
N TYR A 833 14.28 -13.70 -0.48
CA TYR A 833 13.48 -12.56 -0.98
C TYR A 833 14.30 -11.67 -1.94
N VAL A 834 14.93 -12.32 -2.93
CA VAL A 834 15.93 -11.72 -3.82
C VAL A 834 15.30 -10.71 -4.79
N SER A 835 13.98 -10.76 -5.03
CA SER A 835 13.34 -9.93 -6.06
C SER A 835 12.88 -8.54 -5.56
N THR A 836 12.55 -8.37 -4.28
CA THR A 836 11.70 -7.22 -3.84
C THR A 836 12.21 -6.42 -2.64
N LEU A 837 13.15 -6.96 -1.85
CA LEU A 837 13.68 -6.23 -0.67
C LEU A 837 14.51 -4.99 -1.04
N HIS A 838 14.76 -4.79 -2.33
CA HIS A 838 15.47 -3.67 -2.94
C HIS A 838 14.77 -2.31 -2.85
N HIS A 839 13.46 -2.29 -2.60
CA HIS A 839 12.70 -1.03 -2.59
C HIS A 839 13.13 -0.03 -1.50
N THR A 840 13.85 -0.47 -0.47
CA THR A 840 14.35 0.41 0.60
C THR A 840 15.76 0.91 0.37
N GLY A 841 16.46 0.42 -0.67
CA GLY A 841 17.86 0.75 -0.92
C GLY A 841 18.85 0.22 0.12
N ARG A 842 18.41 -0.72 0.97
CA ARG A 842 19.16 -1.25 2.12
C ARG A 842 19.09 -2.78 2.18
N SER A 843 19.12 -3.40 1.01
CA SER A 843 18.93 -4.83 0.80
C SER A 843 19.91 -5.65 1.64
N GLN A 844 21.17 -5.25 1.69
CA GLN A 844 22.27 -5.96 2.33
C GLN A 844 22.03 -6.25 3.82
N TYR A 845 21.18 -5.47 4.49
CA TYR A 845 20.82 -5.63 5.91
C TYR A 845 19.70 -6.66 6.16
N ARG A 846 19.24 -7.34 5.11
CA ARG A 846 18.10 -8.26 5.17
C ARG A 846 18.51 -9.72 5.41
N SER A 847 19.74 -10.11 5.08
CA SER A 847 20.30 -11.45 5.31
C SER A 847 19.63 -12.60 4.52
N HIS A 848 19.01 -12.31 3.37
CA HIS A 848 18.29 -13.28 2.51
C HIS A 848 19.08 -13.72 1.24
N TYR A 849 20.38 -13.43 1.15
CA TYR A 849 21.21 -13.60 -0.08
C TYR A 849 22.17 -14.79 0.00
N ALA A 850 21.64 -15.92 0.46
CA ALA A 850 22.28 -17.24 0.41
C ALA A 850 21.28 -18.30 -0.07
N LEU A 851 20.38 -17.92 -0.99
CA LEU A 851 19.34 -18.81 -1.50
C LEU A 851 19.95 -19.99 -2.24
N LYS A 852 21.06 -19.84 -2.99
CA LYS A 852 21.70 -21.00 -3.67
C LYS A 852 22.10 -22.09 -2.67
N LYS A 853 22.63 -21.70 -1.51
CA LYS A 853 22.94 -22.62 -0.39
C LYS A 853 21.70 -23.36 0.11
N VAL A 854 20.54 -22.71 0.11
CA VAL A 854 19.26 -23.33 0.51
C VAL A 854 18.76 -24.30 -0.56
N LEU A 855 18.82 -23.92 -1.84
CA LEU A 855 18.44 -24.79 -2.97
C LEU A 855 19.27 -26.09 -2.96
N ASP A 856 20.57 -26.00 -2.71
CA ASP A 856 21.49 -27.14 -2.72
C ASP A 856 21.40 -28.03 -1.48
N SER A 857 20.66 -27.60 -0.45
CA SER A 857 20.70 -28.25 0.87
C SER A 857 19.88 -29.54 0.96
N GLY A 858 18.84 -29.70 0.14
CA GLY A 858 17.82 -30.74 0.28
C GLY A 858 17.00 -30.72 1.58
N ALA A 859 17.20 -29.70 2.43
CA ALA A 859 16.67 -29.67 3.80
C ALA A 859 15.23 -29.12 3.89
N VAL A 860 14.79 -28.37 2.88
CA VAL A 860 13.47 -27.73 2.84
C VAL A 860 12.70 -28.21 1.61
N ASP A 861 11.40 -28.43 1.79
CA ASP A 861 10.49 -28.91 0.75
C ASP A 861 9.64 -27.77 0.17
N TYR A 862 9.46 -26.68 0.93
CA TYR A 862 8.81 -25.46 0.45
C TYR A 862 9.40 -24.20 1.09
N ILE A 863 9.35 -23.09 0.36
CA ILE A 863 9.73 -21.76 0.85
C ILE A 863 8.56 -20.81 0.67
N MET A 864 8.26 -20.06 1.73
CA MET A 864 7.19 -19.07 1.77
C MET A 864 7.74 -17.64 1.70
N SER A 865 6.95 -16.73 1.15
CA SER A 865 7.10 -15.28 1.37
C SER A 865 5.75 -14.58 1.21
N PRO A 866 5.57 -13.38 1.78
CA PRO A 866 4.47 -12.50 1.39
C PRO A 866 4.50 -12.18 -0.11
N ASN A 867 3.40 -11.64 -0.63
CA ASN A 867 3.42 -10.99 -1.94
C ASN A 867 4.18 -9.65 -1.91
N SER A 868 4.73 -9.24 -3.04
CA SER A 868 5.49 -8.00 -3.18
C SER A 868 4.65 -6.78 -2.75
N TYR A 869 4.99 -6.16 -1.62
CA TYR A 869 4.26 -4.99 -1.11
C TYR A 869 4.12 -3.84 -2.12
N PRO A 870 5.13 -3.53 -2.95
CA PRO A 870 4.97 -2.51 -3.99
C PRO A 870 4.05 -2.92 -5.14
N LEU A 871 4.01 -4.21 -5.49
CA LEU A 871 3.27 -4.81 -6.61
C LEU A 871 2.12 -5.68 -6.09
N ARG A 872 1.09 -5.05 -5.51
CA ARG A 872 -0.14 -5.78 -5.11
C ARG A 872 -1.41 -4.94 -5.18
N ASN A 873 -1.31 -3.70 -5.64
CA ASN A 873 -2.42 -2.76 -5.74
C ASN A 873 -3.42 -3.19 -6.85
N MET A 874 -4.65 -2.66 -6.89
CA MET A 874 -5.74 -3.05 -7.83
C MET A 874 -5.43 -2.88 -9.34
N GLY A 875 -4.26 -2.38 -9.73
CA GLY A 875 -3.84 -2.29 -11.15
C GLY A 875 -2.51 -2.98 -11.44
N GLU A 876 -1.92 -3.63 -10.44
CA GLU A 876 -0.61 -4.28 -10.51
C GLU A 876 -0.74 -5.81 -10.59
N ILE A 877 0.38 -6.46 -10.88
CA ILE A 877 0.52 -7.92 -10.71
C ILE A 877 0.64 -8.23 -9.22
N CYS A 878 0.21 -9.41 -8.74
CA CYS A 878 0.63 -9.94 -7.44
C CYS A 878 2.10 -10.39 -7.54
N GLY A 879 3.03 -9.49 -7.21
CA GLY A 879 4.46 -9.74 -7.39
C GLY A 879 5.00 -10.81 -6.45
N GLU A 880 5.99 -11.56 -6.90
CA GLU A 880 6.67 -12.59 -6.11
C GLU A 880 7.99 -12.03 -5.54
N MET A 881 8.32 -12.36 -4.29
CA MET A 881 9.57 -11.93 -3.66
C MET A 881 10.75 -12.85 -3.95
N LYS A 882 10.45 -14.10 -4.35
CA LYS A 882 11.42 -15.18 -4.56
C LYS A 882 11.64 -15.44 -6.07
N PRO A 883 12.83 -15.90 -6.49
CA PRO A 883 13.01 -16.45 -7.83
C PRO A 883 12.32 -17.81 -7.94
N PHE A 884 10.99 -17.81 -7.97
CA PHE A 884 10.15 -19.00 -7.79
C PHE A 884 10.42 -20.12 -8.81
N ALA A 885 10.87 -19.78 -10.03
CA ALA A 885 11.18 -20.80 -11.03
C ALA A 885 12.45 -21.59 -10.63
N SER A 886 13.45 -20.94 -10.03
CA SER A 886 14.61 -21.65 -9.45
C SER A 886 14.21 -22.57 -8.29
N LEU A 887 13.23 -22.18 -7.47
CA LEU A 887 12.69 -23.06 -6.42
C LEU A 887 12.04 -24.31 -7.03
N LEU A 888 11.13 -24.13 -8.00
CA LEU A 888 10.47 -25.25 -8.69
C LEU A 888 11.48 -26.20 -9.33
N LYS A 889 12.53 -25.67 -9.99
CA LYS A 889 13.57 -26.50 -10.61
C LYS A 889 14.38 -27.31 -9.61
N ASN A 890 14.49 -26.85 -8.36
CA ASN A 890 15.20 -27.53 -7.28
C ASN A 890 14.28 -28.34 -6.34
N ASN A 891 13.09 -28.76 -6.81
CA ASN A 891 12.10 -29.52 -6.01
C ASN A 891 11.60 -28.81 -4.75
N ILE A 892 11.61 -27.47 -4.74
CA ILE A 892 11.09 -26.67 -3.62
C ILE A 892 9.82 -25.99 -4.09
N ILE A 893 8.72 -26.17 -3.36
CA ILE A 893 7.45 -25.52 -3.69
C ILE A 893 7.50 -24.06 -3.22
N PRO A 894 7.32 -23.06 -4.11
CA PRO A 894 7.14 -21.68 -3.70
C PRO A 894 5.70 -21.48 -3.23
N VAL A 895 5.55 -21.05 -1.97
CA VAL A 895 4.26 -20.67 -1.39
C VAL A 895 4.18 -19.15 -1.31
N CYS A 896 3.08 -18.59 -1.78
CA CYS A 896 2.76 -17.18 -1.61
C CYS A 896 1.90 -17.03 -0.35
N GLU A 897 2.37 -16.24 0.61
CA GLU A 897 1.55 -15.74 1.72
C GLU A 897 0.81 -14.50 1.24
N ASP A 898 -0.52 -14.56 1.27
CA ASP A 898 -1.39 -13.46 0.86
C ASP A 898 -1.94 -12.76 2.10
N ASP A 899 -1.22 -11.72 2.53
CA ASP A 899 -1.61 -10.80 3.60
C ASP A 899 -2.30 -9.53 3.04
N THR A 900 -3.04 -9.69 1.93
CA THR A 900 -3.82 -8.62 1.33
C THR A 900 -4.84 -8.06 2.33
N ARG A 901 -4.87 -6.73 2.46
CA ARG A 901 -5.85 -6.04 3.31
C ARG A 901 -7.16 -5.88 2.54
N THR A 902 -8.25 -6.36 3.12
CA THR A 902 -9.55 -6.42 2.44
C THR A 902 -10.50 -5.30 2.89
N HIS A 903 -11.65 -5.20 2.24
CA HIS A 903 -12.75 -4.33 2.68
C HIS A 903 -13.35 -4.78 4.02
N ASN A 904 -13.10 -6.04 4.41
CA ASN A 904 -13.70 -6.68 5.58
C ASN A 904 -12.88 -6.47 6.87
N SER A 905 -12.08 -5.40 6.91
CA SER A 905 -11.34 -4.91 8.09
C SER A 905 -11.57 -3.40 8.25
N TYR A 906 -11.22 -2.82 9.40
CA TYR A 906 -11.26 -1.36 9.58
C TYR A 906 -10.31 -0.62 8.61
N ASP A 907 -10.48 0.70 8.49
CA ASP A 907 -9.57 1.54 7.71
C ASP A 907 -8.18 1.60 8.35
N VAL A 908 -7.22 0.92 7.73
CA VAL A 908 -5.84 0.95 8.21
C VAL A 908 -5.23 2.28 7.78
N LYS A 909 -5.24 3.27 8.69
CA LYS A 909 -4.65 4.60 8.44
C LYS A 909 -3.25 4.49 7.84
N GLY A 910 -3.05 5.11 6.67
CA GLY A 910 -1.78 5.08 5.96
C GLY A 910 -1.53 3.83 5.10
N SER A 911 -2.42 2.84 5.14
CA SER A 911 -2.42 1.74 4.18
C SER A 911 -2.71 2.28 2.78
N GLN A 912 -1.76 2.08 1.87
CA GLN A 912 -1.89 2.50 0.48
C GLN A 912 -2.51 1.42 -0.40
N ARG A 913 -2.81 0.22 0.11
CA ARG A 913 -3.13 -0.97 -0.73
C ARG A 913 -4.19 -1.87 -0.10
N GLN A 914 -5.17 -1.27 0.57
CA GLN A 914 -6.35 -1.98 1.07
C GLN A 914 -7.47 -1.86 0.05
N THR A 915 -8.15 -2.97 -0.25
CA THR A 915 -9.37 -2.92 -1.05
C THR A 915 -10.50 -2.34 -0.20
N ILE A 916 -11.33 -1.49 -0.78
CA ILE A 916 -12.35 -0.73 -0.04
C ILE A 916 -13.78 -1.23 -0.31
N THR A 917 -13.96 -2.20 -1.20
CA THR A 917 -15.24 -2.88 -1.47
C THR A 917 -15.08 -4.40 -1.58
N GLU A 918 -16.19 -5.13 -1.42
CA GLU A 918 -16.26 -6.57 -1.62
C GLU A 918 -15.85 -6.93 -3.04
N LYS A 919 -16.36 -6.20 -4.05
CA LYS A 919 -16.02 -6.41 -5.46
C LYS A 919 -14.50 -6.28 -5.71
N GLN A 920 -13.86 -5.28 -5.11
CA GLN A 920 -12.40 -5.13 -5.23
C GLN A 920 -11.66 -6.29 -4.56
N THR A 921 -12.12 -6.72 -3.39
CA THR A 921 -11.53 -7.88 -2.68
C THR A 921 -11.61 -9.13 -3.54
N ILE A 922 -12.80 -9.47 -4.06
CA ILE A 922 -13.00 -10.64 -4.91
C ILE A 922 -12.13 -10.58 -6.17
N ALA A 923 -12.05 -9.42 -6.83
CA ALA A 923 -11.20 -9.27 -8.03
C ALA A 923 -9.70 -9.44 -7.70
N GLN A 924 -9.23 -8.83 -6.61
CA GLN A 924 -7.83 -8.91 -6.19
C GLN A 924 -7.44 -10.33 -5.76
N GLU A 925 -8.29 -11.01 -5.00
CA GLU A 925 -8.03 -12.37 -4.53
C GLU A 925 -8.11 -13.40 -5.66
N LEU A 926 -9.05 -13.24 -6.60
CA LEU A 926 -9.09 -14.03 -7.83
C LEU A 926 -7.78 -13.87 -8.61
N ARG A 927 -7.28 -12.64 -8.75
CA ARG A 927 -5.99 -12.37 -9.41
C ARG A 927 -4.86 -13.09 -8.70
N ASN A 928 -4.73 -12.91 -7.38
CA ASN A 928 -3.61 -13.45 -6.62
C ASN A 928 -3.57 -14.99 -6.67
N MET A 929 -4.70 -15.66 -6.43
CA MET A 929 -4.73 -17.12 -6.40
C MET A 929 -4.69 -17.73 -7.81
N ALA A 930 -5.28 -17.10 -8.84
CA ALA A 930 -5.10 -17.58 -10.21
C ALA A 930 -3.63 -17.49 -10.66
N ILE A 931 -2.90 -16.44 -10.25
CA ILE A 931 -1.44 -16.35 -10.46
C ILE A 931 -0.73 -17.54 -9.79
N ALA A 932 -1.08 -17.85 -8.54
CA ALA A 932 -0.50 -18.99 -7.82
C ALA A 932 -0.77 -20.32 -8.53
N ILE A 933 -2.01 -20.57 -8.99
CA ILE A 933 -2.37 -21.77 -9.75
C ILE A 933 -1.60 -21.85 -11.08
N CYS A 934 -1.49 -20.76 -11.84
CA CYS A 934 -0.69 -20.74 -13.07
C CYS A 934 0.79 -21.06 -12.83
N ARG A 935 1.30 -20.79 -11.63
CA ARG A 935 2.68 -21.09 -11.22
C ARG A 935 2.84 -22.47 -10.57
N ASN A 936 1.77 -23.27 -10.50
CA ASN A 936 1.72 -24.52 -9.74
C ASN A 936 2.14 -24.34 -8.27
N SER A 937 1.74 -23.20 -7.69
CA SER A 937 2.02 -22.80 -6.32
C SER A 937 0.75 -22.82 -5.48
N PRO A 938 0.81 -23.35 -4.23
CA PRO A 938 -0.22 -23.11 -3.23
C PRO A 938 -0.31 -21.63 -2.86
N ASN A 939 -1.52 -21.19 -2.50
CA ASN A 939 -1.74 -19.88 -1.88
C ASN A 939 -2.02 -20.07 -0.38
N TYR A 940 -1.40 -19.24 0.45
CA TYR A 940 -1.59 -19.22 1.89
C TYR A 940 -2.26 -17.91 2.32
N TYR A 941 -3.55 -17.97 2.62
CA TYR A 941 -4.31 -16.80 3.04
C TYR A 941 -3.93 -16.39 4.47
N TYR A 942 -3.46 -15.15 4.65
CA TYR A 942 -2.98 -14.64 5.93
C TYR A 942 -3.76 -13.39 6.38
N PRO A 943 -4.97 -13.57 6.96
CA PRO A 943 -5.69 -12.46 7.59
C PRO A 943 -4.87 -11.85 8.74
N LEU A 944 -4.45 -10.60 8.58
CA LEU A 944 -3.40 -9.95 9.37
C LEU A 944 -3.90 -9.12 10.58
N ILE A 945 -5.08 -8.53 10.46
CA ILE A 945 -5.64 -7.50 11.36
C ILE A 945 -6.55 -8.14 12.41
N HIS A 946 -7.58 -8.88 11.98
CA HIS A 946 -8.56 -9.49 12.89
C HIS A 946 -8.59 -11.01 12.80
N GLY A 947 -8.32 -11.59 11.62
CA GLY A 947 -8.50 -13.01 11.37
C GLY A 947 -9.73 -13.34 10.51
N THR A 948 -10.60 -12.36 10.23
CA THR A 948 -11.89 -12.53 9.54
C THR A 948 -11.95 -11.84 8.17
N GLU A 949 -10.84 -11.33 7.66
CA GLU A 949 -10.72 -10.49 6.46
C GLU A 949 -11.20 -11.20 5.18
N ILE A 950 -11.08 -12.52 5.18
CA ILE A 950 -11.53 -13.39 4.09
C ILE A 950 -12.86 -14.08 4.43
N SER A 951 -13.42 -13.87 5.62
CA SER A 951 -14.54 -14.62 6.15
C SER A 951 -15.89 -14.03 5.76
N PHE A 952 -16.22 -14.06 4.47
CA PHE A 952 -17.51 -13.64 3.93
C PHE A 952 -17.97 -14.55 2.78
N PRO A 953 -19.29 -14.67 2.50
CA PRO A 953 -19.82 -15.72 1.62
C PRO A 953 -19.22 -15.74 0.22
N ALA A 954 -19.05 -14.57 -0.42
CA ALA A 954 -18.46 -14.47 -1.75
C ALA A 954 -17.01 -14.99 -1.79
N MET A 955 -16.23 -14.74 -0.74
CA MET A 955 -14.85 -15.25 -0.64
C MET A 955 -14.81 -16.76 -0.40
N ALA A 956 -15.72 -17.30 0.41
CA ALA A 956 -15.83 -18.75 0.59
C ALA A 956 -16.13 -19.45 -0.74
N GLY A 957 -17.07 -18.92 -1.53
CA GLY A 957 -17.37 -19.41 -2.88
C GLY A 957 -16.17 -19.32 -3.84
N LEU A 958 -15.45 -18.19 -3.81
CA LEU A 958 -14.24 -17.98 -4.61
C LEU A 958 -13.14 -19.00 -4.28
N ILE A 959 -12.81 -19.15 -2.98
CA ILE A 959 -11.79 -20.11 -2.51
C ILE A 959 -12.17 -21.53 -2.92
N ASN A 960 -13.45 -21.91 -2.84
CA ASN A 960 -13.88 -23.25 -3.24
C ASN A 960 -13.69 -23.49 -4.74
N ASN A 961 -14.11 -22.56 -5.59
CA ASN A 961 -13.95 -22.66 -7.05
C ASN A 961 -12.46 -22.79 -7.44
N LEU A 962 -11.61 -22.00 -6.80
CA LEU A 962 -10.18 -22.00 -7.09
C LEU A 962 -9.46 -23.22 -6.50
N LYS A 963 -9.91 -23.77 -5.36
CA LYS A 963 -9.43 -25.06 -4.84
C LYS A 963 -9.75 -26.20 -5.81
N ILE A 964 -10.97 -26.26 -6.35
CA ILE A 964 -11.39 -27.26 -7.34
C ILE A 964 -10.58 -27.11 -8.62
N THR A 965 -10.42 -25.87 -9.10
CA THR A 965 -9.63 -25.56 -10.30
C THR A 965 -8.16 -25.94 -10.11
N GLY A 966 -7.56 -25.57 -8.98
CA GLY A 966 -6.18 -25.92 -8.64
C GLY A 966 -5.95 -27.42 -8.56
N GLN A 967 -6.88 -28.18 -7.94
CA GLN A 967 -6.81 -29.64 -7.94
C GLN A 967 -6.91 -30.22 -9.36
N HIS A 968 -7.80 -29.70 -10.20
CA HIS A 968 -7.95 -30.15 -11.58
C HIS A 968 -6.69 -29.89 -12.43
N ILE A 969 -6.04 -28.73 -12.24
CA ILE A 969 -4.75 -28.39 -12.88
C ILE A 969 -3.64 -29.36 -12.44
N LEU A 970 -3.60 -29.74 -11.15
CA LEU A 970 -2.64 -30.72 -10.64
C LEU A 970 -2.93 -32.14 -11.16
N ASP A 971 -4.19 -32.56 -11.19
CA ASP A 971 -4.61 -33.88 -11.67
C ASP A 971 -4.21 -34.10 -13.14
N ASN A 972 -4.22 -33.02 -13.94
CA ASN A 972 -3.85 -33.02 -15.35
C ASN A 972 -2.35 -32.78 -15.60
N ASP A 973 -1.55 -32.59 -14.55
CA ASP A 973 -0.11 -32.32 -14.65
C ASP A 973 0.22 -31.15 -15.61
N THR A 974 -0.53 -30.05 -15.52
CA THR A 974 -0.40 -28.90 -16.43
C THR A 974 0.96 -28.22 -16.29
N ALA A 975 1.66 -28.02 -17.42
CA ALA A 975 2.95 -27.34 -17.45
C ALA A 975 2.84 -25.81 -17.51
N ARG A 976 3.89 -25.13 -17.03
CA ARG A 976 4.00 -23.67 -16.87
C ARG A 976 4.34 -22.93 -18.18
N ASN A 977 5.22 -23.49 -19.00
CA ASN A 977 5.67 -23.02 -20.32
C ASN A 977 5.89 -21.49 -20.51
N ALA A 978 6.55 -20.83 -19.55
CA ALA A 978 6.98 -19.44 -19.74
C ALA A 978 8.14 -19.33 -20.76
N GLN A 979 8.13 -18.26 -21.57
CA GLN A 979 9.17 -18.01 -22.59
C GLN A 979 10.11 -16.85 -22.23
N ILE A 980 9.87 -16.21 -21.08
CA ILE A 980 10.63 -15.07 -20.56
C ILE A 980 11.18 -15.43 -19.19
N ALA A 981 12.46 -15.17 -18.94
CA ALA A 981 13.08 -15.28 -17.63
C ALA A 981 13.69 -13.95 -17.18
N LEU A 982 13.31 -13.49 -15.99
CA LEU A 982 14.01 -12.43 -15.26
C LEU A 982 15.06 -13.07 -14.36
N VAL A 983 16.33 -12.78 -14.62
CA VAL A 983 17.47 -13.35 -13.89
C VAL A 983 18.00 -12.33 -12.90
N VAL A 984 17.99 -12.65 -11.61
CA VAL A 984 18.45 -11.80 -10.51
C VAL A 984 19.63 -12.46 -9.78
N SER A 985 20.64 -11.67 -9.37
CA SER A 985 21.85 -12.17 -8.71
C SER A 985 21.92 -11.73 -7.26
N GLU A 986 22.04 -12.70 -6.35
CA GLU A 986 22.22 -12.45 -4.92
C GLU A 986 23.65 -11.97 -4.59
N GLU A 987 24.64 -12.44 -5.36
CA GLU A 987 26.04 -11.98 -5.24
C GLU A 987 26.20 -10.50 -5.59
N SER A 988 25.47 -10.02 -6.59
CA SER A 988 25.51 -8.62 -7.01
C SER A 988 24.96 -7.69 -5.92
N ILE A 989 23.96 -8.14 -5.17
CA ILE A 989 23.36 -7.39 -4.06
C ILE A 989 24.33 -7.30 -2.87
N LYS A 990 25.02 -8.40 -2.55
CA LYS A 990 26.02 -8.43 -1.46
C LYS A 990 27.25 -7.56 -1.75
N ALA A 991 27.60 -7.43 -3.03
CA ALA A 991 28.79 -6.71 -3.52
C ALA A 991 28.61 -5.20 -3.74
N MET A 992 27.39 -4.66 -3.57
CA MET A 992 27.09 -3.25 -3.83
C MET A 992 26.75 -2.47 -2.54
N PRO A 993 26.92 -1.13 -2.52
CA PRO A 993 26.52 -0.30 -1.38
C PRO A 993 25.01 -0.28 -1.13
N PRO A 994 24.58 0.12 0.08
CA PRO A 994 23.24 0.64 0.30
C PRO A 994 22.97 1.86 -0.61
N VAL A 995 21.92 1.81 -1.41
CA VAL A 995 21.55 2.89 -2.35
C VAL A 995 20.49 3.79 -1.73
N VAL A 996 20.94 4.82 -1.02
CA VAL A 996 20.06 5.79 -0.34
C VAL A 996 19.66 6.98 -1.22
N GLN A 997 20.31 7.17 -2.37
CA GLN A 997 19.95 8.22 -3.32
C GLN A 997 18.54 7.97 -3.86
N MET A 998 17.65 8.95 -3.73
CA MET A 998 16.27 8.86 -4.22
C MET A 998 16.11 9.61 -5.54
N ALA A 999 15.29 9.08 -6.45
CA ALA A 999 14.94 9.74 -7.71
C ALA A 999 13.46 9.67 -8.00
N ARG A 1000 12.98 10.69 -8.72
CA ARG A 1000 11.63 10.72 -9.28
C ARG A 1000 11.63 9.82 -10.53
N SER A 1001 10.72 8.86 -10.56
CA SER A 1001 10.56 7.95 -11.72
C SER A 1001 9.82 8.58 -12.89
N GLY A 1002 9.21 9.76 -12.71
CA GLY A 1002 8.27 10.34 -13.69
C GLY A 1002 6.89 9.69 -13.68
N ILE A 1003 6.63 8.71 -12.79
CA ILE A 1003 5.34 8.02 -12.66
C ILE A 1003 4.56 8.55 -11.45
N ILE A 1004 3.24 8.65 -11.59
CA ILE A 1004 2.31 8.94 -10.49
C ILE A 1004 1.64 7.63 -10.06
N ASP A 1005 1.82 7.24 -8.79
CA ASP A 1005 1.11 6.11 -8.18
C ASP A 1005 -0.29 6.54 -7.73
N GLN A 1006 -1.27 5.64 -7.84
CA GLN A 1006 -2.66 5.85 -7.38
C GLN A 1006 -3.06 4.82 -6.32
N PHE A 1007 -3.80 5.26 -5.30
CA PHE A 1007 -4.26 4.40 -4.21
C PHE A 1007 -5.63 4.84 -3.70
N TYR A 1008 -6.50 3.89 -3.34
CA TYR A 1008 -7.75 4.17 -2.63
C TYR A 1008 -7.47 4.47 -1.14
N LYS A 1009 -8.20 5.44 -0.59
CA LYS A 1009 -8.27 5.70 0.86
C LYS A 1009 -9.54 5.06 1.43
N GLY A 1010 -9.58 4.87 2.75
CA GLY A 1010 -10.75 4.32 3.45
C GLY A 1010 -12.06 5.10 3.27
N ASP A 1011 -12.00 6.40 2.92
CA ASP A 1011 -13.19 7.22 2.60
C ASP A 1011 -13.67 7.07 1.14
N GLY A 1012 -12.99 6.24 0.35
CA GLY A 1012 -13.27 6.01 -1.07
C GLY A 1012 -12.59 6.98 -2.04
N SER A 1013 -11.91 8.03 -1.55
CA SER A 1013 -11.16 8.96 -2.39
C SER A 1013 -9.86 8.34 -2.91
N VAL A 1014 -9.34 8.89 -4.02
CA VAL A 1014 -8.09 8.43 -4.64
C VAL A 1014 -6.95 9.41 -4.30
N SER A 1015 -5.86 8.88 -3.74
CA SER A 1015 -4.60 9.61 -3.58
C SER A 1015 -3.72 9.38 -4.80
N GLN A 1016 -3.14 10.47 -5.32
CA GLN A 1016 -2.13 10.42 -6.37
C GLN A 1016 -0.81 10.98 -5.84
N ARG A 1017 0.30 10.27 -6.04
CA ARG A 1017 1.62 10.67 -5.53
C ARG A 1017 2.70 10.40 -6.57
N GLN A 1018 3.60 11.35 -6.77
CA GLN A 1018 4.78 11.11 -7.61
C GLN A 1018 5.64 10.02 -6.95
N ARG A 1019 5.99 8.99 -7.72
CA ARG A 1019 6.81 7.88 -7.25
C ARG A 1019 8.27 8.34 -7.14
N ILE A 1020 8.73 8.41 -5.88
CA ILE A 1020 10.11 8.70 -5.47
C ILE A 1020 10.68 7.44 -4.81
N ARG A 1021 11.77 6.90 -5.36
CA ARG A 1021 12.36 5.61 -4.94
C ARG A 1021 13.88 5.63 -5.02
N PRO A 1022 14.57 4.68 -4.35
CA PRO A 1022 16.01 4.49 -4.53
C PRO A 1022 16.39 4.39 -6.01
N VAL A 1023 17.41 5.15 -6.41
CA VAL A 1023 18.04 5.05 -7.74
C VAL A 1023 18.48 3.60 -7.97
N LEU A 1024 18.41 3.13 -9.22
CA LEU A 1024 18.78 1.77 -9.65
C LEU A 1024 17.89 0.65 -9.08
N THR A 1025 17.88 0.45 -7.77
CA THR A 1025 17.38 -0.75 -7.10
C THR A 1025 15.86 -0.93 -7.19
N TYR A 1026 15.05 0.12 -7.13
CA TYR A 1026 13.59 -0.06 -7.28
C TYR A 1026 13.18 -0.34 -8.72
N GLU A 1027 13.57 0.54 -9.65
CA GLU A 1027 13.12 0.47 -11.04
C GLU A 1027 13.70 -0.73 -11.79
N SER A 1028 14.96 -1.10 -11.50
CA SER A 1028 15.60 -2.26 -12.15
C SER A 1028 14.94 -3.59 -11.77
N PHE A 1029 14.60 -3.76 -10.49
CA PHE A 1029 14.02 -5.01 -9.98
C PHE A 1029 12.48 -4.96 -10.05
N ILE A 1030 11.85 -4.19 -9.17
CA ILE A 1030 10.41 -4.21 -8.93
C ILE A 1030 9.65 -3.53 -10.07
N GLY A 1031 10.15 -2.39 -10.55
CA GLY A 1031 9.55 -1.68 -11.68
C GLY A 1031 9.47 -2.57 -12.93
N ASN A 1032 10.59 -3.21 -13.30
CA ASN A 1032 10.63 -4.10 -14.46
C ASN A 1032 9.89 -5.41 -14.23
N GLN A 1033 9.94 -5.99 -13.01
CA GLN A 1033 9.08 -7.13 -12.66
C GLN A 1033 7.60 -6.80 -12.95
N GLY A 1034 7.12 -5.64 -12.49
CA GLY A 1034 5.75 -5.19 -12.79
C GLY A 1034 5.48 -5.04 -14.29
N ARG A 1035 6.41 -4.43 -15.04
CA ARG A 1035 6.24 -4.18 -16.48
C ARG A 1035 6.24 -5.46 -17.32
N PHE A 1036 7.16 -6.39 -17.08
CA PHE A 1036 7.20 -7.67 -17.78
C PHE A 1036 5.96 -8.51 -17.48
N ASN A 1037 5.46 -8.52 -16.25
CA ASN A 1037 4.19 -9.18 -15.91
C ASN A 1037 2.94 -8.52 -16.54
N ARG A 1038 3.10 -7.38 -17.21
CA ARG A 1038 2.06 -6.70 -18.01
C ARG A 1038 2.30 -6.85 -19.51
N SER A 1039 3.22 -7.70 -19.95
CA SER A 1039 3.56 -7.82 -21.37
C SER A 1039 2.59 -8.73 -22.16
N GLY A 1040 1.61 -9.32 -21.48
CA GLY A 1040 0.66 -10.27 -22.05
C GLY A 1040 1.26 -11.66 -22.31
N ALA A 1041 2.35 -12.00 -21.63
CA ALA A 1041 2.98 -13.31 -21.67
C ALA A 1041 3.45 -13.72 -20.26
N PRO A 1042 3.46 -15.03 -19.94
CA PRO A 1042 3.99 -15.52 -18.68
C PRO A 1042 5.50 -15.27 -18.51
N VAL A 1043 5.90 -14.95 -17.28
CA VAL A 1043 7.29 -14.59 -16.92
C VAL A 1043 7.75 -15.43 -15.73
N ASP A 1044 8.94 -16.02 -15.84
CA ASP A 1044 9.62 -16.72 -14.76
C ASP A 1044 10.71 -15.84 -14.12
N GLN A 1045 11.01 -16.10 -12.84
CA GLN A 1045 12.10 -15.44 -12.12
C GLN A 1045 13.13 -16.49 -11.69
N LEU A 1046 14.38 -16.29 -12.09
CA LEU A 1046 15.51 -17.19 -11.84
C LEU A 1046 16.58 -16.53 -10.99
N LEU A 1047 17.24 -17.33 -10.17
CA LEU A 1047 18.48 -16.95 -9.50
C LEU A 1047 19.65 -17.14 -10.48
N ALA A 1048 20.49 -16.11 -10.65
CA ALA A 1048 21.65 -16.16 -11.53
C ALA A 1048 22.62 -17.29 -11.13
N GLU A 1049 22.79 -17.48 -9.82
CA GLU A 1049 23.64 -18.49 -9.21
C GLU A 1049 23.11 -19.93 -9.40
N ASP A 1050 21.86 -20.11 -9.83
CA ASP A 1050 21.25 -21.41 -10.17
C ASP A 1050 21.25 -21.70 -11.69
N LEU A 1051 21.60 -20.70 -12.52
CA LEU A 1051 21.49 -20.81 -13.98
C LEU A 1051 22.40 -21.89 -14.58
N ALA A 1052 23.52 -22.20 -13.95
CA ALA A 1052 24.43 -23.25 -14.42
C ALA A 1052 23.82 -24.66 -14.30
N ASP A 1053 23.06 -24.88 -13.23
CA ASP A 1053 22.41 -26.16 -12.94
C ASP A 1053 21.06 -26.24 -13.67
N ASN A 1054 20.31 -25.13 -13.68
CA ASN A 1054 18.95 -25.05 -14.18
C ASN A 1054 18.75 -23.86 -15.16
N PRO A 1055 19.36 -23.89 -16.37
CA PRO A 1055 19.33 -22.76 -17.31
C PRO A 1055 17.95 -22.48 -17.94
N GLY A 1056 17.01 -23.43 -17.83
CA GLY A 1056 15.73 -23.42 -18.53
C GLY A 1056 15.87 -23.36 -20.06
N ASN A 1057 14.74 -23.17 -20.76
CA ASN A 1057 14.70 -23.02 -22.21
C ASN A 1057 13.81 -21.81 -22.58
N TYR A 1058 14.33 -20.61 -22.31
CA TYR A 1058 13.61 -19.37 -22.55
C TYR A 1058 14.03 -18.73 -23.87
N LYS A 1059 13.12 -17.98 -24.50
CA LYS A 1059 13.41 -17.20 -25.71
C LYS A 1059 14.03 -15.85 -25.35
N LEU A 1060 13.69 -15.30 -24.19
CA LEU A 1060 14.23 -14.05 -23.66
C LEU A 1060 14.74 -14.26 -22.22
N TYR A 1061 16.01 -13.93 -22.00
CA TYR A 1061 16.62 -13.81 -20.68
C TYR A 1061 16.90 -12.33 -20.39
N VAL A 1062 16.44 -11.83 -19.26
CA VAL A 1062 16.68 -10.45 -18.81
C VAL A 1062 17.53 -10.49 -17.54
N PHE A 1063 18.81 -10.14 -17.66
CA PHE A 1063 19.76 -10.10 -16.56
C PHE A 1063 19.66 -8.76 -15.84
N ILE A 1064 18.96 -8.77 -14.72
CA ILE A 1064 18.72 -7.60 -13.88
C ILE A 1064 19.93 -7.42 -12.98
N ASN A 1065 20.75 -6.41 -13.28
CA ASN A 1065 21.82 -5.95 -12.40
C ASN A 1065 22.81 -7.05 -11.96
N CYS A 1066 23.10 -8.02 -12.83
CA CYS A 1066 24.03 -9.10 -12.58
C CYS A 1066 25.49 -8.60 -12.67
N PHE A 1067 25.91 -7.76 -11.72
CA PHE A 1067 27.20 -7.09 -11.70
C PHE A 1067 28.36 -8.03 -11.42
N LYS A 1068 28.12 -9.06 -10.61
CA LYS A 1068 29.12 -10.04 -10.16
C LYS A 1068 28.80 -11.41 -10.72
N TYR A 1069 29.83 -12.15 -11.14
CA TYR A 1069 29.71 -13.52 -11.62
C TYR A 1069 30.91 -14.39 -11.23
N ASP A 1070 30.71 -15.71 -11.28
CA ASP A 1070 31.74 -16.74 -11.14
C ASP A 1070 31.89 -17.56 -12.43
N ASP A 1071 32.82 -18.51 -12.45
CA ASP A 1071 33.10 -19.31 -13.65
C ASP A 1071 31.92 -20.22 -14.05
N LYS A 1072 31.09 -20.66 -13.09
CA LYS A 1072 29.89 -21.44 -13.38
C LYS A 1072 28.85 -20.61 -14.11
N PHE A 1073 28.57 -19.40 -13.64
CA PHE A 1073 27.64 -18.50 -14.30
C PHE A 1073 28.15 -18.08 -15.67
N LEU A 1074 29.46 -17.80 -15.82
CA LEU A 1074 30.07 -17.53 -17.13
C LEU A 1074 29.85 -18.70 -18.10
N ALA A 1075 30.11 -19.94 -17.67
CA ALA A 1075 29.90 -21.13 -18.48
C ALA A 1075 28.44 -21.32 -18.90
N ALA A 1076 27.49 -21.03 -17.98
CA ALA A 1076 26.06 -21.04 -18.29
C ALA A 1076 25.71 -20.03 -19.39
N VAL A 1077 26.20 -18.80 -19.28
CA VAL A 1077 25.98 -17.75 -20.30
C VAL A 1077 26.62 -18.12 -21.64
N LYS A 1078 27.82 -18.73 -21.65
CA LYS A 1078 28.43 -19.24 -22.89
C LYS A 1078 27.56 -20.29 -23.57
N LYS A 1079 26.90 -21.18 -22.80
CA LYS A 1079 25.92 -22.14 -23.35
C LYS A 1079 24.68 -21.44 -23.90
N LEU A 1080 24.17 -20.41 -23.23
CA LEU A 1080 23.05 -19.61 -23.73
C LEU A 1080 23.39 -18.87 -25.03
N GLN A 1081 24.62 -18.38 -25.17
CA GLN A 1081 25.11 -17.75 -26.41
C GLN A 1081 25.09 -18.71 -27.62
N GLN A 1082 25.05 -20.03 -27.40
CA GLN A 1082 24.92 -21.02 -28.47
C GLN A 1082 23.46 -21.34 -28.84
N ARG A 1083 22.48 -20.71 -28.20
CA ARG A 1083 21.04 -20.87 -28.47
C ARG A 1083 20.52 -19.70 -29.28
N ASP A 1084 19.45 -19.93 -30.03
CA ASP A 1084 18.72 -18.86 -30.70
C ASP A 1084 17.75 -18.19 -29.70
N CYS A 1085 18.31 -17.32 -28.85
CA CYS A 1085 17.57 -16.58 -27.84
C CYS A 1085 18.07 -15.13 -27.75
N VAL A 1086 17.38 -14.31 -26.96
CA VAL A 1086 17.76 -12.94 -26.65
C VAL A 1086 18.28 -12.84 -25.22
N LEU A 1087 19.43 -12.20 -25.04
CA LEU A 1087 20.05 -11.92 -23.74
C LEU A 1087 20.04 -10.39 -23.52
N LEU A 1088 19.13 -9.89 -22.69
CA LEU A 1088 19.05 -8.47 -22.32
C LEU A 1088 19.83 -8.23 -21.02
N TRP A 1089 20.86 -7.39 -21.08
CA TRP A 1089 21.71 -7.04 -19.95
C TRP A 1089 21.43 -5.64 -19.44
N LEU A 1090 21.18 -5.48 -18.14
CA LEU A 1090 20.92 -4.18 -17.52
C LEU A 1090 22.13 -3.63 -16.73
N TYR A 1091 22.44 -2.36 -16.99
CA TYR A 1091 23.42 -1.50 -16.30
C TYR A 1091 24.90 -1.93 -16.38
N ALA A 1092 25.37 -2.80 -15.48
CA ALA A 1092 26.80 -3.11 -15.32
C ALA A 1092 27.09 -4.62 -15.34
N PRO A 1093 26.59 -5.36 -16.35
CA PRO A 1093 26.65 -6.82 -16.39
C PRO A 1093 28.09 -7.34 -16.32
N GLY A 1094 28.39 -8.11 -15.29
CA GLY A 1094 29.68 -8.76 -15.11
C GLY A 1094 30.87 -7.82 -14.92
N TYR A 1095 30.65 -6.62 -14.39
CA TYR A 1095 31.76 -5.71 -14.05
C TYR A 1095 32.72 -6.32 -13.02
N ILE A 1096 32.20 -7.10 -12.08
CA ILE A 1096 32.94 -7.69 -10.96
C ILE A 1096 33.19 -9.19 -11.21
N LYS A 1097 34.45 -9.62 -11.13
CA LYS A 1097 34.87 -11.03 -11.05
C LYS A 1097 35.85 -11.21 -9.90
N GLY A 1098 35.48 -12.01 -8.90
CA GLY A 1098 36.21 -12.06 -7.62
C GLY A 1098 36.23 -10.70 -6.93
N VAL A 1099 37.43 -10.17 -6.66
CA VAL A 1099 37.65 -8.81 -6.12
C VAL A 1099 38.06 -7.79 -7.19
N ASN A 1100 38.04 -8.17 -8.47
CA ASN A 1100 38.50 -7.32 -9.57
C ASN A 1100 37.30 -6.75 -10.34
N SER A 1101 37.31 -5.44 -10.51
CA SER A 1101 36.29 -4.68 -11.25
C SER A 1101 36.89 -4.17 -12.57
N SER A 1102 36.33 -4.57 -13.71
CA SER A 1102 36.85 -4.13 -15.03
C SER A 1102 35.83 -4.28 -16.17
N THR A 1103 35.98 -3.48 -17.22
CA THR A 1103 35.21 -3.66 -18.47
C THR A 1103 35.62 -4.91 -19.25
N ALA A 1104 36.85 -5.43 -19.03
CA ALA A 1104 37.29 -6.70 -19.58
C ALA A 1104 36.46 -7.88 -19.05
N ASN A 1105 36.07 -7.84 -17.77
CA ASN A 1105 35.15 -8.82 -17.20
C ASN A 1105 33.77 -8.78 -17.87
N MET A 1106 33.26 -7.57 -18.15
CA MET A 1106 31.98 -7.38 -18.85
C MET A 1106 32.04 -7.95 -20.27
N LYS A 1107 33.16 -7.76 -20.98
CA LYS A 1107 33.40 -8.37 -22.29
C LYS A 1107 33.39 -9.89 -22.23
N ALA A 1108 34.08 -10.48 -21.25
CA ALA A 1108 34.13 -11.92 -21.10
C ALA A 1108 32.71 -12.53 -20.93
N LEU A 1109 31.87 -11.89 -20.11
CA LEU A 1109 30.50 -12.35 -19.88
C LEU A 1109 29.59 -12.11 -21.08
N THR A 1110 29.50 -10.87 -21.56
CA THR A 1110 28.46 -10.44 -22.52
C THR A 1110 28.87 -10.61 -23.98
N GLY A 1111 30.17 -10.65 -24.28
CA GLY A 1111 30.72 -10.60 -25.63
C GLY A 1111 30.84 -9.19 -26.22
N MET A 1112 30.60 -8.13 -25.43
CA MET A 1112 30.68 -6.72 -25.86
C MET A 1112 31.85 -5.99 -25.21
N ASP A 1113 32.53 -5.14 -25.97
CA ASP A 1113 33.48 -4.14 -25.49
C ASP A 1113 32.76 -2.93 -24.86
N PHE A 1114 33.26 -2.47 -23.70
CA PHE A 1114 32.69 -1.36 -22.94
C PHE A 1114 33.72 -0.28 -22.60
N VAL A 1115 33.23 0.95 -22.52
CA VAL A 1115 33.93 2.09 -21.95
C VAL A 1115 33.22 2.51 -20.66
N ARG A 1116 33.99 2.70 -19.59
CA ARG A 1116 33.51 3.22 -18.31
C ARG A 1116 33.41 4.75 -18.37
N ILE A 1117 32.30 5.28 -17.89
CA ILE A 1117 32.01 6.72 -17.81
C ILE A 1117 31.98 7.10 -16.34
N ASP A 1118 32.99 7.83 -15.89
CA ASP A 1118 33.14 8.19 -14.47
C ASP A 1118 32.48 9.52 -14.10
N ASN A 1119 32.27 10.39 -15.08
CA ASN A 1119 31.50 11.61 -14.89
C ASN A 1119 30.03 11.25 -14.79
N GLY A 1120 29.37 11.64 -13.70
CA GLY A 1120 27.96 11.33 -13.49
C GLY A 1120 27.09 11.93 -14.60
N ILE A 1121 26.39 11.08 -15.35
CA ILE A 1121 25.47 11.48 -16.43
C ILE A 1121 24.05 11.01 -16.11
N PRO A 1122 23.00 11.64 -16.69
CA PRO A 1122 21.63 11.18 -16.56
C PRO A 1122 21.49 9.69 -16.94
N ALA A 1123 20.76 8.92 -16.12
CA ALA A 1123 20.49 7.50 -16.36
C ALA A 1123 19.38 7.30 -17.43
N ALA A 1124 19.56 7.91 -18.59
CA ALA A 1124 18.60 7.88 -19.69
C ALA A 1124 19.28 7.87 -21.06
N VAL A 1125 18.65 7.21 -22.03
CA VAL A 1125 19.10 7.13 -23.43
C VAL A 1125 18.03 7.67 -24.37
N LEU A 1126 18.45 8.40 -25.40
CA LEU A 1126 17.63 8.78 -26.52
C LEU A 1126 17.68 7.65 -27.56
N ARG A 1127 16.53 7.04 -27.84
CA ARG A 1127 16.37 5.97 -28.83
C ARG A 1127 16.28 6.54 -30.24
N ASN A 1128 16.51 5.68 -31.23
CA ASN A 1128 16.44 6.05 -32.65
C ASN A 1128 15.05 6.57 -33.10
N ASP A 1129 13.99 6.21 -32.39
CA ASP A 1129 12.62 6.68 -32.62
C ASP A 1129 12.30 8.03 -31.93
N GLY A 1130 13.31 8.67 -31.31
CA GLY A 1130 13.17 9.92 -30.58
C GLY A 1130 12.60 9.78 -29.16
N SER A 1131 12.23 8.57 -28.74
CA SER A 1131 11.75 8.33 -27.37
C SER A 1131 12.91 8.20 -26.37
N ILE A 1132 12.62 8.47 -25.10
CA ILE A 1132 13.60 8.38 -24.01
C ILE A 1132 13.31 7.13 -23.19
N LEU A 1133 14.32 6.30 -23.00
CA LEU A 1133 14.31 5.16 -22.08
C LEU A 1133 15.18 5.48 -20.86
N GLY A 1134 14.75 5.12 -19.66
CA GLY A 1134 15.45 5.47 -18.42
C GLY A 1134 14.84 6.67 -17.67
N THR A 1135 15.61 7.29 -16.78
CA THR A 1135 15.19 8.47 -16.02
C THR A 1135 16.22 9.59 -16.11
N PRO A 1136 15.86 10.79 -16.60
CA PRO A 1136 16.75 11.94 -16.57
C PRO A 1136 16.88 12.58 -15.18
N ALA A 1137 16.05 12.17 -14.22
CA ALA A 1137 15.95 12.81 -12.90
C ALA A 1137 17.11 12.49 -11.96
N ALA A 1138 18.05 11.62 -12.36
CA ALA A 1138 19.21 11.25 -11.57
C ALA A 1138 20.45 11.11 -12.46
N ASN A 1139 21.53 11.76 -12.04
CA ASN A 1139 22.86 11.52 -12.58
C ASN A 1139 23.50 10.38 -11.80
N VAL A 1140 24.08 9.43 -12.53
CA VAL A 1140 24.68 8.21 -11.99
C VAL A 1140 26.11 8.06 -12.48
N THR A 1141 26.97 7.54 -11.61
CA THR A 1141 28.34 7.14 -11.91
C THR A 1141 28.67 5.82 -11.18
N PRO A 1142 29.49 4.93 -11.77
CA PRO A 1142 29.87 4.95 -13.17
C PRO A 1142 28.68 4.60 -14.07
N MET A 1143 28.74 5.00 -15.33
CA MET A 1143 27.89 4.49 -16.42
C MET A 1143 28.77 3.72 -17.41
N PHE A 1144 28.16 2.93 -18.30
CA PHE A 1144 28.90 2.09 -19.25
C PHE A 1144 28.33 2.26 -20.65
N ALA A 1145 29.21 2.52 -21.63
CA ALA A 1145 28.84 2.61 -23.04
C ALA A 1145 29.47 1.47 -23.84
N VAL A 1146 28.76 1.00 -24.86
CA VAL A 1146 29.25 -0.04 -25.77
C VAL A 1146 30.19 0.58 -26.81
N ASN A 1147 31.38 -0.01 -26.97
CA ASN A 1147 32.38 0.38 -27.97
C ASN A 1147 32.78 -0.80 -28.88
N THR A 1148 31.89 -1.79 -28.99
CA THR A 1148 32.10 -2.93 -29.90
C THR A 1148 31.91 -2.47 -31.35
N PRO A 1149 32.84 -2.76 -32.29
CA PRO A 1149 32.67 -2.41 -33.69
C PRO A 1149 31.45 -3.12 -34.32
N GLY A 1150 30.72 -2.42 -35.20
CA GLY A 1150 29.64 -3.03 -36.00
C GLY A 1150 28.35 -3.38 -35.25
N VAL A 1151 28.17 -2.91 -34.02
CA VAL A 1151 26.92 -3.15 -33.27
C VAL A 1151 25.75 -2.35 -33.82
N GLU A 1152 24.54 -2.88 -33.65
CA GLU A 1152 23.31 -2.13 -33.88
C GLU A 1152 23.12 -1.12 -32.72
N ILE A 1153 23.28 0.17 -33.01
CA ILE A 1153 23.02 1.25 -32.04
C ILE A 1153 21.52 1.46 -31.96
N LEU A 1154 20.94 1.22 -30.79
CA LEU A 1154 19.51 1.39 -30.51
C LEU A 1154 19.19 2.70 -29.77
N GLY A 1155 20.18 3.25 -29.06
CA GLY A 1155 20.05 4.52 -28.37
C GLY A 1155 21.37 5.02 -27.76
N LYS A 1156 21.45 6.34 -27.57
CA LYS A 1156 22.63 7.04 -27.08
C LYS A 1156 22.34 7.82 -25.80
N TYR A 1157 23.34 7.92 -24.93
CA TYR A 1157 23.31 8.84 -23.79
C TYR A 1157 23.36 10.30 -24.24
N ASN A 1158 23.10 11.22 -23.30
CA ASN A 1158 23.16 12.66 -23.54
C ASN A 1158 24.55 13.17 -23.98
N ASN A 1159 25.62 12.44 -23.65
CA ASN A 1159 26.99 12.73 -24.07
C ASN A 1159 27.35 12.13 -25.44
N GLY A 1160 26.39 11.52 -26.14
CA GLY A 1160 26.56 10.94 -27.48
C GLY A 1160 27.11 9.51 -27.50
N GLN A 1161 27.51 8.94 -26.37
CA GLN A 1161 28.01 7.57 -26.30
C GLN A 1161 26.86 6.53 -26.35
N THR A 1162 27.17 5.33 -26.84
CA THR A 1162 26.18 4.26 -27.06
C THR A 1162 25.74 3.60 -25.75
N GLY A 1163 24.55 3.95 -25.26
CA GLY A 1163 23.99 3.42 -24.01
C GLY A 1163 22.98 2.28 -24.19
N LEU A 1164 22.53 2.03 -25.42
CA LEU A 1164 21.64 0.93 -25.77
C LEU A 1164 22.08 0.35 -27.13
N ALA A 1165 22.45 -0.93 -27.17
CA ALA A 1165 22.95 -1.58 -28.38
C ALA A 1165 22.61 -3.06 -28.42
N ALA A 1166 22.62 -3.63 -29.63
CA ALA A 1166 22.44 -5.05 -29.87
C ALA A 1166 23.52 -5.63 -30.78
N VAL A 1167 23.93 -6.88 -30.51
CA VAL A 1167 24.92 -7.62 -31.29
C VAL A 1167 24.69 -9.13 -31.15
N LYS A 1168 24.99 -9.91 -32.19
CA LYS A 1168 25.00 -11.37 -32.09
C LYS A 1168 26.25 -11.84 -31.34
N THR A 1169 26.08 -12.68 -30.32
CA THR A 1169 27.17 -13.34 -29.60
C THR A 1169 26.94 -14.85 -29.64
N GLY A 1170 27.67 -15.53 -30.53
CA GLY A 1170 27.27 -16.86 -30.97
C GLY A 1170 25.97 -16.79 -31.78
N LYS A 1171 25.00 -17.65 -31.44
CA LYS A 1171 23.65 -17.64 -32.04
C LYS A 1171 22.70 -16.66 -31.35
N ALA A 1172 22.96 -16.32 -30.08
CA ALA A 1172 22.09 -15.43 -29.31
C ALA A 1172 22.21 -13.97 -29.76
N LEU A 1173 21.12 -13.21 -29.66
CA LEU A 1173 21.12 -11.76 -29.76
C LEU A 1173 21.34 -11.16 -28.37
N SER A 1174 22.53 -10.62 -28.11
CA SER A 1174 22.83 -9.88 -26.88
C SER A 1174 22.47 -8.42 -27.04
N ILE A 1175 21.71 -7.89 -26.07
CA ILE A 1175 21.27 -6.51 -26.02
C ILE A 1175 21.77 -5.92 -24.70
N PHE A 1176 22.52 -4.84 -24.76
CA PHE A 1176 22.90 -4.08 -23.58
C PHE A 1176 22.00 -2.85 -23.43
N SER A 1177 21.45 -2.65 -22.24
CA SER A 1177 20.85 -1.40 -21.82
C SER A 1177 21.57 -0.88 -20.58
N GLY A 1178 22.29 0.22 -20.72
CA GLY A 1178 22.97 0.85 -19.60
C GLY A 1178 22.04 1.70 -18.72
N VAL A 1179 20.72 1.60 -18.93
CA VAL A 1179 19.66 2.20 -18.10
C VAL A 1179 18.71 1.09 -17.64
N TRP A 1180 18.05 1.28 -16.51
CA TRP A 1180 17.26 0.21 -15.86
C TRP A 1180 15.76 0.51 -15.79
N GLN A 1181 15.31 1.73 -16.05
CA GLN A 1181 13.87 2.04 -16.09
C GLN A 1181 13.35 1.80 -17.52
N LEU A 1182 12.81 0.60 -17.76
CA LEU A 1182 12.25 0.22 -19.06
C LEU A 1182 10.83 0.77 -19.24
N ASP A 1183 10.34 0.79 -20.48
CA ASP A 1183 8.94 1.07 -20.82
C ASP A 1183 8.28 -0.09 -21.59
N MET A 1184 6.95 -0.04 -21.72
CA MET A 1184 6.20 -1.12 -22.38
C MET A 1184 6.45 -1.19 -23.90
N LYS A 1185 6.85 -0.09 -24.54
CA LYS A 1185 7.17 -0.06 -25.97
C LYS A 1185 8.44 -0.84 -26.23
N PHE A 1186 9.51 -0.53 -25.49
CA PHE A 1186 10.76 -1.27 -25.55
C PHE A 1186 10.58 -2.74 -25.20
N ILE A 1187 9.83 -3.06 -24.14
CA ILE A 1187 9.55 -4.47 -23.80
C ILE A 1187 8.86 -5.17 -24.97
N SER A 1188 7.86 -4.55 -25.60
CA SER A 1188 7.18 -5.12 -26.77
C SER A 1188 8.13 -5.34 -27.96
N ASP A 1189 9.01 -4.37 -28.25
CA ASP A 1189 10.04 -4.47 -29.30
C ASP A 1189 10.95 -5.70 -29.05
N ILE A 1190 11.40 -5.89 -27.81
CA ILE A 1190 12.27 -7.02 -27.43
C ILE A 1190 11.55 -8.36 -27.50
N LEU A 1191 10.28 -8.43 -27.06
CA LEU A 1191 9.49 -9.66 -27.15
C LEU A 1191 9.28 -10.11 -28.60
N ASN A 1192 9.03 -9.15 -29.50
CA ASN A 1192 8.91 -9.44 -30.93
C ASN A 1192 10.25 -9.94 -31.51
N ARG A 1193 11.37 -9.30 -31.16
CA ARG A 1193 12.72 -9.77 -31.57
C ARG A 1193 13.05 -11.16 -31.03
N ALA A 1194 12.57 -11.50 -29.84
CA ALA A 1194 12.76 -12.83 -29.22
C ALA A 1194 11.78 -13.89 -29.75
N GLY A 1195 10.76 -13.51 -30.52
CA GLY A 1195 9.73 -14.45 -30.97
C GLY A 1195 8.88 -15.02 -29.82
N VAL A 1196 8.66 -14.25 -28.76
CA VAL A 1196 7.83 -14.67 -27.62
C VAL A 1196 6.35 -14.65 -28.02
N PHE A 1197 5.64 -15.74 -27.73
CA PHE A 1197 4.19 -15.80 -27.93
C PHE A 1197 3.48 -14.92 -26.88
N ARG A 1198 2.65 -14.00 -27.35
CA ARG A 1198 1.88 -13.07 -26.51
C ARG A 1198 0.41 -13.39 -26.61
N TYR A 1199 -0.18 -13.76 -25.47
CA TYR A 1199 -1.60 -14.06 -25.33
C TYR A 1199 -2.43 -12.78 -25.41
N SER A 1200 -1.95 -11.69 -24.79
CA SER A 1200 -2.60 -10.38 -24.83
C SER A 1200 -1.67 -9.30 -25.37
N GLN A 1201 -2.25 -8.35 -26.08
CA GLN A 1201 -1.56 -7.15 -26.56
C GLN A 1201 -1.76 -5.96 -25.61
N THR A 1202 -2.64 -6.08 -24.62
CA THR A 1202 -2.90 -5.01 -23.65
C THR A 1202 -1.87 -5.01 -22.52
N SER A 1203 -1.55 -3.83 -21.96
CA SER A 1203 -0.61 -3.67 -20.85
C SER A 1203 -1.26 -3.94 -19.48
N ASP A 1204 -2.03 -5.03 -19.41
CA ASP A 1204 -2.73 -5.49 -18.20
C ASP A 1204 -1.91 -6.57 -17.49
N PRO A 1205 -1.91 -6.64 -16.14
CA PRO A 1205 -1.35 -7.77 -15.41
C PRO A 1205 -1.90 -9.10 -15.93
N PHE A 1206 -0.99 -10.00 -16.28
CA PHE A 1206 -1.29 -11.21 -17.02
C PHE A 1206 -0.51 -12.40 -16.46
N GLU A 1207 -1.14 -13.57 -16.42
CA GLU A 1207 -0.46 -14.82 -16.10
C GLU A 1207 -1.15 -15.98 -16.81
N ALA A 1208 -0.39 -17.00 -17.23
CA ALA A 1208 -0.95 -18.17 -17.91
C ALA A 1208 -0.06 -19.41 -17.72
N ASN A 1209 -0.64 -20.60 -17.83
CA ASN A 1209 0.05 -21.88 -18.05
C ASN A 1209 -0.60 -22.60 -19.23
N ASP A 1210 -0.32 -23.89 -19.45
CA ASP A 1210 -0.85 -24.66 -20.59
C ASP A 1210 -2.37 -24.88 -20.59
N SER A 1211 -3.08 -24.55 -19.52
CA SER A 1211 -4.54 -24.76 -19.44
C SER A 1211 -5.30 -23.69 -18.67
N LEU A 1212 -4.64 -22.65 -18.18
CA LEU A 1212 -5.26 -21.55 -17.44
C LEU A 1212 -4.67 -20.22 -17.89
N VAL A 1213 -5.53 -19.21 -18.04
CA VAL A 1213 -5.13 -17.83 -18.33
C VAL A 1213 -5.90 -16.86 -17.44
N MET A 1214 -5.19 -15.90 -16.86
CA MET A 1214 -5.74 -14.83 -16.05
C MET A 1214 -5.30 -13.47 -16.56
N LEU A 1215 -6.27 -12.55 -16.63
CA LEU A 1215 -6.03 -11.14 -16.92
C LEU A 1215 -6.74 -10.29 -15.87
N HIS A 1216 -6.00 -9.33 -15.30
CA HIS A 1216 -6.54 -8.33 -14.39
C HIS A 1216 -6.52 -6.95 -15.05
N ALA A 1217 -7.68 -6.33 -15.19
CA ALA A 1217 -7.84 -5.14 -16.00
C ALA A 1217 -7.22 -3.90 -15.34
N ARG A 1218 -6.06 -3.48 -15.84
CA ARG A 1218 -5.48 -2.15 -15.55
C ARG A 1218 -6.17 -1.06 -16.37
N TYR A 1219 -6.67 -1.41 -17.55
CA TYR A 1219 -7.45 -0.53 -18.42
C TYR A 1219 -8.83 -1.14 -18.69
N PRO A 1220 -9.94 -0.38 -18.59
CA PRO A 1220 -11.26 -0.89 -18.97
C PRO A 1220 -11.38 -1.07 -20.49
N GLY A 1221 -12.44 -1.74 -20.93
CA GLY A 1221 -12.82 -1.88 -22.34
C GLY A 1221 -12.67 -3.31 -22.87
N LYS A 1222 -12.70 -3.44 -24.20
CA LYS A 1222 -12.62 -4.74 -24.87
C LYS A 1222 -11.23 -5.36 -24.70
N LYS A 1223 -11.19 -6.64 -24.36
CA LYS A 1223 -9.97 -7.48 -24.25
C LYS A 1223 -10.05 -8.61 -25.26
N VAL A 1224 -8.88 -9.00 -25.76
CA VAL A 1224 -8.70 -10.15 -26.64
C VAL A 1224 -7.53 -10.96 -26.10
N ILE A 1225 -7.79 -12.23 -25.81
CA ILE A 1225 -6.76 -13.23 -25.46
C ILE A 1225 -6.68 -14.24 -26.60
N THR A 1226 -5.48 -14.45 -27.12
CA THR A 1226 -5.17 -15.49 -28.13
C THR A 1226 -4.50 -16.67 -27.43
N LEU A 1227 -5.04 -17.86 -27.66
CA LEU A 1227 -4.55 -19.13 -27.11
C LEU A 1227 -3.59 -19.80 -28.11
N PRO A 1228 -2.67 -20.65 -27.64
CA PRO A 1228 -1.72 -21.35 -28.51
C PRO A 1228 -2.37 -22.42 -29.41
N ARG A 1229 -3.62 -22.80 -29.13
CA ARG A 1229 -4.40 -23.79 -29.88
C ARG A 1229 -5.90 -23.53 -29.76
N LYS A 1230 -6.68 -24.09 -30.69
CA LYS A 1230 -8.15 -24.16 -30.57
C LYS A 1230 -8.54 -25.22 -29.56
N THR A 1231 -9.45 -24.89 -28.66
CA THR A 1231 -9.96 -25.79 -27.62
C THR A 1231 -11.26 -25.21 -27.03
N ASP A 1232 -11.91 -25.96 -26.15
CA ASP A 1232 -12.95 -25.42 -25.29
C ASP A 1232 -12.35 -24.54 -24.19
N VAL A 1233 -13.08 -23.47 -23.84
CA VAL A 1233 -12.68 -22.47 -22.85
C VAL A 1233 -13.81 -22.25 -21.86
N LEU A 1234 -13.51 -22.42 -20.56
CA LEU A 1234 -14.42 -22.21 -19.46
C LEU A 1234 -14.03 -20.97 -18.66
N ASN A 1235 -14.95 -20.01 -18.51
CA ASN A 1235 -14.82 -18.99 -17.47
C ASN A 1235 -15.10 -19.62 -16.11
N ILE A 1236 -14.08 -19.74 -15.24
CA ILE A 1236 -14.20 -20.47 -13.98
C ILE A 1236 -15.10 -19.77 -12.94
N ILE A 1237 -15.45 -18.50 -13.19
CA ILE A 1237 -16.32 -17.69 -12.32
C ILE A 1237 -17.76 -17.75 -12.82
N SER A 1238 -18.03 -17.35 -14.07
CA SER A 1238 -19.40 -17.36 -14.60
C SER A 1238 -19.90 -18.77 -14.91
N GLY A 1239 -18.99 -19.70 -15.23
CA GLY A 1239 -19.31 -21.04 -15.74
C GLY A 1239 -19.62 -21.05 -17.24
N GLU A 1240 -19.51 -19.91 -17.93
CA GLU A 1240 -19.72 -19.80 -19.37
C GLU A 1240 -18.65 -20.57 -20.16
N MET A 1241 -19.09 -21.25 -21.23
CA MET A 1241 -18.23 -22.07 -22.08
C MET A 1241 -18.18 -21.49 -23.50
N LEU A 1242 -16.97 -21.29 -24.02
CA LEU A 1242 -16.72 -21.05 -25.44
C LEU A 1242 -16.20 -22.34 -26.06
N ARG A 1243 -16.75 -22.74 -27.21
CA ARG A 1243 -16.41 -24.01 -27.86
C ARG A 1243 -15.40 -23.84 -28.98
N ASN A 1244 -14.44 -24.74 -29.05
CA ASN A 1244 -13.50 -24.89 -30.17
C ASN A 1244 -12.93 -23.54 -30.68
N THR A 1245 -12.39 -22.75 -29.78
CA THR A 1245 -11.84 -21.42 -30.07
C THR A 1245 -10.39 -21.31 -29.61
N ASP A 1246 -9.60 -20.52 -30.32
CA ASP A 1246 -8.27 -20.06 -29.90
C ASP A 1246 -8.30 -18.58 -29.46
N ARG A 1247 -9.50 -18.01 -29.35
CA ARG A 1247 -9.71 -16.58 -29.11
C ARG A 1247 -10.81 -16.34 -28.09
N ILE A 1248 -10.49 -15.54 -27.08
CA ILE A 1248 -11.42 -15.10 -26.04
C ILE A 1248 -11.60 -13.59 -26.19
N GLU A 1249 -12.83 -13.14 -26.43
CA GLU A 1249 -13.18 -11.72 -26.47
C GLU A 1249 -14.18 -11.39 -25.38
N PHE A 1250 -13.89 -10.37 -24.58
CA PHE A 1250 -14.77 -9.93 -23.50
C PHE A 1250 -14.58 -8.45 -23.19
N ASN A 1251 -15.59 -7.83 -22.59
CA ASN A 1251 -15.47 -6.47 -22.04
C ASN A 1251 -15.21 -6.55 -20.54
N THR A 1252 -14.37 -5.67 -20.03
CA THR A 1252 -14.02 -5.61 -18.61
C THR A 1252 -14.05 -4.18 -18.10
N GLY A 1253 -14.53 -4.00 -16.88
CA GLY A 1253 -14.37 -2.76 -16.12
C GLY A 1253 -12.95 -2.59 -15.59
N LEU A 1254 -12.67 -1.40 -15.04
CA LEU A 1254 -11.41 -1.11 -14.35
C LEU A 1254 -11.29 -2.03 -13.12
N HIS A 1255 -10.12 -2.66 -12.96
CA HIS A 1255 -9.75 -3.54 -11.84
C HIS A 1255 -10.56 -4.84 -11.71
N GLU A 1256 -11.30 -5.24 -12.75
CA GLU A 1256 -11.92 -6.56 -12.81
C GLU A 1256 -10.90 -7.64 -13.18
N THR A 1257 -11.10 -8.85 -12.67
CA THR A 1257 -10.24 -10.00 -12.97
C THR A 1257 -11.05 -11.05 -13.71
N SER A 1258 -10.50 -11.55 -14.82
CA SER A 1258 -11.05 -12.68 -15.57
C SER A 1258 -10.07 -13.84 -15.54
N CYS A 1259 -10.58 -15.05 -15.36
CA CYS A 1259 -9.80 -16.27 -15.34
C CYS A 1259 -10.51 -17.36 -16.16
N PHE A 1260 -9.79 -17.95 -17.10
CA PHE A 1260 -10.33 -18.92 -18.03
C PHE A 1260 -9.48 -20.18 -18.02
N TYR A 1261 -10.13 -21.33 -17.84
CA TYR A 1261 -9.56 -22.63 -18.14
C TYR A 1261 -9.70 -22.91 -19.63
N TYR A 1262 -8.70 -23.47 -20.27
CA TYR A 1262 -8.76 -23.87 -21.67
C TYR A 1262 -8.15 -25.27 -21.84
N GLY A 1263 -8.94 -26.20 -22.36
CA GLY A 1263 -8.54 -27.60 -22.50
C GLY A 1263 -9.69 -28.50 -22.94
N ASP A 1264 -9.35 -29.66 -23.48
CA ASP A 1264 -10.32 -30.62 -24.07
C ASP A 1264 -11.25 -31.24 -23.02
N ASP A 1265 -10.94 -31.07 -21.74
CA ASP A 1265 -11.69 -31.56 -20.59
C ASP A 1265 -12.37 -30.43 -19.79
N ALA A 1266 -12.54 -29.25 -20.38
CA ALA A 1266 -13.20 -28.09 -19.75
C ALA A 1266 -14.60 -28.41 -19.22
N GLU A 1267 -15.36 -29.28 -19.90
CA GLU A 1267 -16.66 -29.76 -19.42
C GLU A 1267 -16.56 -30.50 -18.08
N LYS A 1268 -15.53 -31.34 -17.90
CA LYS A 1268 -15.33 -32.07 -16.64
C LYS A 1268 -15.09 -31.12 -15.48
N LEU A 1269 -14.33 -30.04 -15.72
CA LEU A 1269 -14.13 -29.00 -14.71
C LEU A 1269 -15.44 -28.23 -14.45
N GLN A 1270 -16.20 -27.89 -15.49
CA GLN A 1270 -17.49 -27.21 -15.34
C GLN A 1270 -18.46 -28.04 -14.48
N ASP A 1271 -18.53 -29.35 -14.68
CA ASP A 1271 -19.37 -30.26 -13.89
C ASP A 1271 -18.93 -30.35 -12.43
N LYS A 1272 -17.60 -30.40 -12.17
CA LYS A 1272 -17.05 -30.35 -10.80
C LYS A 1272 -17.45 -29.05 -10.09
N LEU A 1273 -17.40 -27.91 -10.80
CA LEU A 1273 -17.79 -26.61 -10.26
C LEU A 1273 -19.30 -26.51 -10.03
N LYS A 1274 -20.13 -27.08 -10.92
CA LYS A 1274 -21.60 -27.09 -10.79
C LYS A 1274 -22.09 -27.96 -9.63
N LYS A 1275 -21.53 -29.16 -9.42
CA LYS A 1275 -21.94 -30.08 -8.35
C LYS A 1275 -21.73 -29.56 -6.93
N GLN A 1276 -20.91 -28.51 -6.78
CA GLN A 1276 -20.50 -27.93 -5.51
C GLN A 1276 -21.17 -26.56 -5.24
N ARG A 1277 -21.81 -25.97 -6.25
CA ARG A 1277 -22.71 -24.81 -6.11
C ARG A 1277 -24.09 -25.31 -5.71
#